data_AF-A0A553QWV2-F1
#
_entry.id   AF-A0A553QWV2-F1
#
_cell.length_a   1.000
_cell.length_b   1.000
_cell.length_c   1.000
_cell.angle_alpha   90.00
_cell.angle_beta   90.00
_cell.angle_gamma   90.00
#
_symmetry.space_group_name_H-M   'P 1'
#
loop_
_entity.id
_entity.type
_entity.pdbx_description
1 polymer ?
#
loop_
_entity_poly.entity_id
_entity_poly.type
_entity_poly.pdbx_seq_one_letter_code
_entity_poly.pdbx_strand_id
1 'polypeptide(L)'
;MATPSSVSEWFVLGVDLGSTSVKVALLNAQSGSVTDSKSFPTNSDLTCSSHTQAKEQDPVLIMAALDQCMEALPRSKLKDVKCIGVCGQMHGIMLWKSKSGCEWQSLDDTMRFVPRDVSQLITWQDGRCGAEFLSSLPKPDSHQCVATGFGCATVFWYMNHSPEFLSGYSSAGTIQDYLVSMLCDLDKCVMSGQNAASWGYFNTSTSQWNTQILRDAGFPLHLLPVVVDSGAMAGKTSSEWFGIPAHTPVGAALGDFQCSVYSCMMDHRDAVLNMSTSAQLTFSMPAEFTPPSSPDPLCPVAYFPYFHDSYLAVAASLNGGNVLATFVRMLDSWMKEFGLEVSESSIYSQLIQSALAQSDSSLTVTCTLLGERHDPNTSASVSQISPSNLSLGHVTRAVCRGVIENIATMMPAQKLRAAGVQRIIGSGSALSCNPVLQQEVERIFQFPIVYGKSVDSAVGVAMVFSDQTQENFDWCWETKRGIRMSKSKSSSISSFSLEADDQSMDESSKAKPKKSCLKDKMPMDSNYLDDVVEPSCTIKFNLHFDKGIRKVKEEPSQHETERFTIKRLFEAVSSGEVSKLQGLHMYLHKNMKRLTDSQYKSNGKTALLKALLNLKQGENETIEHLLEIAEKMGHLKEFINAAYTDSYYKGQTALHVAIERRSMKFVQMLVQKGADVHARACGKFFQPNQEMCFYFGELPMSLAACTNQPDIVDFLLDNPYQPVDVKQRDSHGNTVLHALVSIADNSPENTEFVIAIYDHILIKADQLHLKIKLEDIENNEGLTPIALAAKKGKLELFKHIVQRELRGYRHLSRKITEWAYGPVCSSLYDLSSLDSYEKNSALETIVYGSQIPNRLQMLNIEPLNRLITEKWNRFAHRMFLFNFIAYVAYLVVFTSSAFYLETENRNQSRPPFRYTQNWNGFLVMTGHIITTTGAFYFFIRGLIDMLRKRPRFQSLVIDGYTDQLFFLQAVLFLTSALLYCFSRDEYLAFLVLCLALSWINLLYFSRGSKNLGIYSVMIQKMVLGEIRRFLIVYMVFLIGFSTALVTLLDQESIQSRSGASRRQNVYPLTTPHSHKTRFTMTSETEYEPCKKPTYKNIYFTTLELFKFTIGMGDLEFTDHYKYKEVFYFLLIVYIVMTYILLLNMLIALMNQRVEDLSVESTNIWKLQRAITTLDMEWILPECLKRKLRSGEEKDLSGGREPDRRWCFSVEEVNWTQWNRKVGIINEDPGKCKEESSPTNVQKEPSRRGLLQTFSKRKTQRPPRREEQELTVLNPVSSMV
;
A
#
# COMPACT_ATOMS: atom_id res chain seq x y z
N MET A 1 -72.44 -20.33 19.17
CA MET A 1 -71.36 -19.54 18.53
C MET A 1 -70.08 -20.32 18.71
N ALA A 2 -69.38 -20.63 17.61
CA ALA A 2 -67.98 -21.02 17.64
C ALA A 2 -67.19 -19.86 17.02
N THR A 3 -66.07 -19.48 17.62
CA THR A 3 -65.17 -18.46 17.06
C THR A 3 -64.49 -19.03 15.81
N PRO A 4 -64.31 -18.23 14.73
CA PRO A 4 -63.55 -18.68 13.57
C PRO A 4 -62.12 -19.00 13.98
N SER A 5 -61.57 -20.09 13.43
CA SER A 5 -60.17 -20.46 13.59
C SER A 5 -59.27 -19.36 12.99
N SER A 6 -58.26 -18.92 13.74
CA SER A 6 -57.26 -17.96 13.26
C SER A 6 -56.54 -18.53 12.03
N VAL A 7 -56.73 -17.88 10.89
CA VAL A 7 -55.91 -18.11 9.70
C VAL A 7 -54.48 -17.69 10.05
N SER A 8 -53.49 -18.55 9.76
CA SER A 8 -52.10 -18.17 9.89
C SER A 8 -51.75 -17.12 8.84
N GLU A 9 -51.36 -15.93 9.29
CA GLU A 9 -50.70 -14.95 8.43
C GLU A 9 -49.42 -15.56 7.86
N TRP A 10 -49.06 -15.18 6.64
CA TRP A 10 -47.82 -15.61 6.02
C TRP A 10 -47.18 -14.46 5.24
N PHE A 11 -45.84 -14.48 5.18
CA PHE A 11 -45.06 -13.32 4.79
C PHE A 11 -44.18 -13.60 3.57
N VAL A 12 -43.89 -12.55 2.81
CA VAL A 12 -42.78 -12.53 1.84
C VAL A 12 -41.71 -11.60 2.39
N LEU A 13 -40.47 -12.09 2.44
CA LEU A 13 -39.31 -11.27 2.78
C LEU A 13 -38.75 -10.66 1.50
N GLY A 14 -38.66 -9.35 1.45
CA GLY A 14 -37.89 -8.63 0.44
C GLY A 14 -36.58 -8.10 1.01
N VAL A 15 -35.50 -8.24 0.24
CA VAL A 15 -34.14 -7.79 0.57
C VAL A 15 -33.64 -6.85 -0.53
N ASP A 16 -33.04 -5.72 -0.16
CA ASP A 16 -32.39 -4.77 -1.07
C ASP A 16 -30.92 -4.56 -0.66
N LEU A 17 -30.00 -5.04 -1.51
CA LEU A 17 -28.55 -4.89 -1.34
C LEU A 17 -28.05 -3.62 -2.06
N GLY A 18 -28.54 -2.47 -1.59
CA GLY A 18 -28.14 -1.15 -2.09
C GLY A 18 -26.70 -0.79 -1.71
N SER A 19 -26.02 -0.03 -2.58
CA SER A 19 -24.60 0.32 -2.42
C SER A 19 -24.26 1.04 -1.10
N THR A 20 -25.13 1.94 -0.63
CA THR A 20 -24.88 2.76 0.57
C THR A 20 -25.53 2.17 1.84
N SER A 21 -26.59 1.36 1.69
CA SER A 21 -27.36 0.77 2.78
C SER A 21 -28.07 -0.50 2.32
N VAL A 22 -28.04 -1.55 3.15
CA VAL A 22 -28.92 -2.70 2.98
C VAL A 22 -30.27 -2.40 3.62
N LYS A 23 -31.34 -2.95 3.04
CA LYS A 23 -32.68 -2.93 3.60
C LYS A 23 -33.37 -4.28 3.54
N VAL A 24 -34.34 -4.45 4.44
CA VAL A 24 -35.28 -5.58 4.43
C VAL A 24 -36.70 -5.09 4.71
N ALA A 25 -37.68 -5.80 4.14
CA ALA A 25 -39.10 -5.55 4.36
C ALA A 25 -39.86 -6.89 4.46
N LEU A 26 -40.74 -6.99 5.45
CA LEU A 26 -41.73 -8.08 5.54
C LEU A 26 -43.07 -7.58 5.00
N LEU A 27 -43.56 -8.23 3.95
CA LEU A 27 -44.86 -8.00 3.34
C LEU A 27 -45.82 -9.10 3.81
N ASN A 28 -46.99 -8.74 4.35
CA ASN A 28 -48.07 -9.71 4.57
C ASN A 28 -48.79 -9.93 3.22
N ALA A 29 -48.74 -11.16 2.71
CA ALA A 29 -49.23 -11.51 1.38
C ALA A 29 -50.77 -11.55 1.25
N GLN A 30 -51.49 -11.45 2.37
CA GLN A 30 -52.96 -11.44 2.42
C GLN A 30 -53.52 -10.01 2.41
N SER A 31 -52.78 -9.04 2.96
CA SER A 31 -53.17 -7.63 3.03
C SER A 31 -52.42 -6.72 2.04
N GLY A 32 -51.34 -7.21 1.42
CA GLY A 32 -50.45 -6.40 0.57
C GLY A 32 -49.72 -5.28 1.34
N SER A 33 -49.67 -5.36 2.67
CA SER A 33 -49.13 -4.31 3.53
C SER A 33 -47.77 -4.69 4.13
N VAL A 34 -46.82 -3.76 4.11
CA VAL A 34 -45.54 -3.90 4.82
C VAL A 34 -45.81 -3.89 6.33
N THR A 35 -45.42 -4.95 7.03
CA THR A 35 -45.62 -5.06 8.49
C THR A 35 -44.42 -4.58 9.28
N ASP A 36 -43.21 -4.77 8.74
CA ASP A 36 -41.94 -4.43 9.38
C ASP A 36 -40.92 -4.09 8.29
N SER A 37 -40.08 -3.08 8.52
CA SER A 37 -38.94 -2.77 7.66
C SER A 37 -37.74 -2.30 8.49
N LYS A 38 -36.53 -2.60 8.00
CA LYS A 38 -35.25 -2.22 8.60
C LYS A 38 -34.26 -1.82 7.51
N SER A 39 -33.34 -0.93 7.87
CA SER A 39 -32.28 -0.43 7.00
C SER A 39 -31.04 -0.14 7.85
N PHE A 40 -29.86 -0.54 7.37
CA PHE A 40 -28.57 -0.24 7.99
C PHE A 40 -27.54 0.18 6.93
N PRO A 41 -26.65 1.16 7.20
CA PRO A 41 -25.62 1.59 6.26
C PRO A 41 -24.56 0.50 6.07
N THR A 42 -24.01 0.36 4.85
CA THR A 42 -22.98 -0.66 4.57
C THR A 42 -21.58 -0.23 5.00
N ASN A 43 -21.26 1.06 4.89
CA ASN A 43 -19.91 1.63 5.09
C ASN A 43 -18.80 0.85 4.34
N SER A 44 -19.15 0.28 3.18
CA SER A 44 -18.35 -0.76 2.51
C SER A 44 -17.31 -0.25 1.49
N ASP A 45 -17.30 1.04 1.18
CA ASP A 45 -16.44 1.66 0.16
C ASP A 45 -14.94 1.57 0.50
N LEU A 46 -14.14 0.97 -0.40
CA LEU A 46 -12.70 0.78 -0.21
C LEU A 46 -11.86 1.91 -0.81
N THR A 47 -11.06 2.58 0.02
CA THR A 47 -10.15 3.67 -0.37
C THR A 47 -8.80 3.15 -0.90
N CYS A 48 -8.82 2.49 -2.07
CA CYS A 48 -7.60 1.96 -2.69
C CYS A 48 -6.63 3.09 -3.13
N SER A 49 -5.39 3.06 -2.63
CA SER A 49 -4.37 4.08 -2.87
C SER A 49 -3.56 3.92 -4.17
N SER A 50 -3.69 2.79 -4.88
CA SER A 50 -2.92 2.48 -6.09
C SER A 50 -3.61 2.85 -7.41
N HIS A 51 -4.94 2.86 -7.45
CA HIS A 51 -5.72 3.10 -8.67
C HIS A 51 -6.89 4.06 -8.41
N THR A 52 -6.69 5.35 -8.75
CA THR A 52 -7.66 6.44 -8.50
C THR A 52 -9.01 6.30 -9.20
N GLN A 53 -9.12 5.39 -10.17
CA GLN A 53 -10.35 5.11 -10.93
C GLN A 53 -11.07 3.82 -10.50
N ALA A 54 -10.49 3.01 -9.60
CA ALA A 54 -11.14 1.80 -9.11
C ALA A 54 -12.24 2.16 -8.08
N LYS A 55 -13.39 1.49 -8.15
CA LYS A 55 -14.49 1.60 -7.17
C LYS A 55 -14.93 0.20 -6.74
N GLU A 56 -14.56 -0.13 -5.51
CA GLU A 56 -14.74 -1.46 -4.94
C GLU A 56 -15.37 -1.35 -3.55
N GLN A 57 -16.22 -2.31 -3.20
CA GLN A 57 -16.89 -2.43 -1.91
C GLN A 57 -16.58 -3.80 -1.28
N ASP A 58 -16.45 -3.84 0.04
CA ASP A 58 -16.26 -5.09 0.80
C ASP A 58 -17.58 -5.87 0.96
N PRO A 59 -17.71 -7.08 0.37
CA PRO A 59 -18.91 -7.90 0.49
C PRO A 59 -19.21 -8.34 1.94
N VAL A 60 -18.19 -8.46 2.80
CA VAL A 60 -18.37 -8.84 4.21
C VAL A 60 -19.08 -7.73 4.98
N LEU A 61 -18.77 -6.46 4.70
CA LEU A 61 -19.47 -5.32 5.31
C LEU A 61 -20.91 -5.18 4.80
N ILE A 62 -21.17 -5.48 3.52
CA ILE A 62 -22.54 -5.53 2.98
C ILE A 62 -23.35 -6.64 3.67
N MET A 63 -22.79 -7.85 3.83
CA MET A 63 -23.48 -8.95 4.52
C MET A 63 -23.62 -8.71 6.04
N ALA A 64 -22.68 -8.02 6.68
CA ALA A 64 -22.83 -7.60 8.08
C ALA A 64 -23.97 -6.59 8.29
N ALA A 65 -24.25 -5.73 7.30
CA ALA A 65 -25.42 -4.85 7.31
C ALA A 65 -26.74 -5.62 7.05
N LEU A 66 -26.70 -6.69 6.26
CA LEU A 66 -27.82 -7.61 6.08
C LEU A 66 -28.14 -8.40 7.37
N ASP A 67 -27.13 -8.93 8.05
CA ASP A 67 -27.27 -9.61 9.34
C ASP A 67 -27.94 -8.67 10.37
N GLN A 68 -27.49 -7.43 10.50
CA GLN A 68 -28.12 -6.41 11.37
C GLN A 68 -29.58 -6.10 10.97
N CYS A 69 -29.88 -6.05 9.67
CA CYS A 69 -31.25 -5.91 9.18
C CYS A 69 -32.14 -7.08 9.61
N MET A 70 -31.63 -8.32 9.51
CA MET A 70 -32.35 -9.55 9.83
C MET A 70 -32.55 -9.75 11.34
N GLU A 71 -31.53 -9.48 12.15
CA GLU A 71 -31.61 -9.50 13.62
C GLU A 71 -32.69 -8.56 14.17
N ALA A 72 -32.89 -7.41 13.49
CA ALA A 72 -33.86 -6.41 13.90
C ALA A 72 -35.32 -6.73 13.49
N LEU A 73 -35.57 -7.82 12.76
CA LEU A 73 -36.92 -8.29 12.42
C LEU A 73 -37.50 -9.26 13.48
N PRO A 74 -38.83 -9.32 13.69
CA PRO A 74 -39.41 -10.22 14.68
C PRO A 74 -39.24 -11.70 14.29
N ARG A 75 -38.45 -12.46 15.07
CA ARG A 75 -38.23 -13.93 14.89
C ARG A 75 -39.53 -14.76 14.84
N SER A 76 -40.66 -14.25 15.35
CA SER A 76 -41.98 -14.87 15.19
C SER A 76 -42.48 -14.82 13.74
N LYS A 77 -42.44 -13.65 13.09
CA LYS A 77 -42.87 -13.46 11.70
C LYS A 77 -41.94 -14.13 10.69
N LEU A 78 -40.63 -14.17 10.98
CA LEU A 78 -39.63 -14.83 10.14
C LEU A 78 -39.92 -16.33 9.92
N LYS A 79 -40.50 -17.02 10.91
CA LYS A 79 -40.91 -18.44 10.79
C LYS A 79 -42.05 -18.68 9.80
N ASP A 80 -42.86 -17.65 9.56
CA ASP A 80 -44.01 -17.69 8.65
C ASP A 80 -43.73 -17.06 7.28
N VAL A 81 -42.47 -16.73 6.99
CA VAL A 81 -42.02 -16.39 5.63
C VAL A 81 -42.15 -17.60 4.71
N LYS A 82 -42.76 -17.43 3.53
CA LYS A 82 -42.97 -18.49 2.51
C LYS A 82 -42.24 -18.23 1.20
N CYS A 83 -41.71 -17.03 0.98
CA CYS A 83 -40.86 -16.71 -0.16
C CYS A 83 -39.86 -15.63 0.21
N ILE A 84 -38.65 -15.70 -0.35
CA ILE A 84 -37.60 -14.68 -0.23
C ILE A 84 -37.36 -14.08 -1.62
N GLY A 85 -37.55 -12.77 -1.74
CA GLY A 85 -37.19 -11.97 -2.91
C GLY A 85 -35.94 -11.13 -2.62
N VAL A 86 -34.98 -11.12 -3.55
CA VAL A 86 -33.73 -10.36 -3.41
C VAL A 86 -33.54 -9.43 -4.61
N CYS A 87 -33.23 -8.17 -4.32
CA CYS A 87 -32.73 -7.20 -5.29
C CYS A 87 -31.48 -6.50 -4.72
N GLY A 88 -30.83 -5.67 -5.51
CA GLY A 88 -29.65 -4.92 -5.11
C GLY A 88 -29.10 -4.09 -6.26
N GLN A 89 -27.96 -3.44 -6.04
CA GLN A 89 -27.40 -2.49 -6.99
C GLN A 89 -27.24 -3.09 -8.39
N MET A 90 -27.85 -2.46 -9.40
CA MET A 90 -27.62 -2.81 -10.81
C MET A 90 -26.25 -2.34 -11.31
N HIS A 91 -25.71 -3.08 -12.28
CA HIS A 91 -24.31 -3.00 -12.72
C HIS A 91 -23.29 -3.35 -11.61
N GLY A 92 -22.04 -3.55 -12.01
CA GLY A 92 -21.01 -4.11 -11.13
C GLY A 92 -20.92 -5.63 -11.20
N ILE A 93 -19.87 -6.17 -10.58
CA ILE A 93 -19.50 -7.59 -10.60
C ILE A 93 -18.76 -8.01 -9.34
N MET A 94 -19.10 -9.20 -8.87
CA MET A 94 -18.42 -9.97 -7.85
C MET A 94 -18.08 -11.34 -8.44
N LEU A 95 -16.91 -11.87 -8.11
CA LEU A 95 -16.44 -13.20 -8.52
C LEU A 95 -16.28 -14.09 -7.29
N TRP A 96 -16.55 -15.39 -7.43
CA TRP A 96 -16.40 -16.36 -6.34
C TRP A 96 -16.06 -17.76 -6.85
N LYS A 97 -15.62 -18.60 -5.92
CA LYS A 97 -15.53 -20.06 -6.13
C LYS A 97 -16.86 -20.71 -5.78
N SER A 98 -17.41 -21.50 -6.67
CA SER A 98 -18.59 -22.33 -6.39
C SER A 98 -18.27 -23.27 -5.22
N LYS A 99 -19.23 -23.49 -4.33
CA LYS A 99 -19.15 -24.31 -3.09
C LYS A 99 -18.19 -23.86 -1.98
N SER A 100 -17.19 -23.00 -2.24
CA SER A 100 -16.38 -22.38 -1.16
C SER A 100 -16.60 -20.88 -0.99
N GLY A 101 -17.51 -20.29 -1.79
CA GLY A 101 -17.91 -18.88 -1.81
C GLY A 101 -18.46 -18.31 -0.50
N CYS A 102 -18.67 -19.14 0.52
CA CYS A 102 -19.14 -18.74 1.84
C CYS A 102 -18.81 -19.76 2.94
N GLU A 103 -18.93 -19.32 4.19
CA GLU A 103 -19.02 -20.18 5.37
C GLU A 103 -20.32 -19.87 6.12
N TRP A 104 -21.10 -20.91 6.41
CA TRP A 104 -22.26 -20.80 7.31
C TRP A 104 -21.79 -20.97 8.76
N GLN A 105 -22.19 -20.06 9.64
CA GLN A 105 -21.77 -20.03 11.04
C GLN A 105 -23.01 -19.98 11.94
N SER A 106 -23.02 -20.78 13.01
CA SER A 106 -24.09 -20.73 14.02
C SER A 106 -23.64 -19.91 15.22
N LEU A 107 -24.34 -18.82 15.50
CA LEU A 107 -24.16 -17.96 16.67
C LEU A 107 -25.54 -17.71 17.31
N ASP A 108 -25.68 -17.85 18.63
CA ASP A 108 -26.88 -17.50 19.41
C ASP A 108 -28.20 -18.09 18.85
N ASP A 109 -28.15 -19.39 18.51
CA ASP A 109 -29.21 -20.15 17.81
C ASP A 109 -29.69 -19.47 16.51
N THR A 110 -28.79 -18.78 15.81
CA THR A 110 -29.01 -18.23 14.47
C THR A 110 -27.91 -18.65 13.50
N MET A 111 -28.34 -19.23 12.38
CA MET A 111 -27.48 -19.52 11.23
C MET A 111 -27.25 -18.24 10.43
N ARG A 112 -26.00 -17.79 10.41
CA ARG A 112 -25.46 -16.64 9.68
C ARG A 112 -24.63 -17.08 8.49
N PHE A 113 -24.43 -16.16 7.56
CA PHE A 113 -23.78 -16.39 6.27
C PHE A 113 -22.61 -15.42 6.09
N VAL A 114 -21.38 -15.92 5.94
CA VAL A 114 -20.16 -15.10 5.83
C VAL A 114 -19.45 -15.36 4.50
N PRO A 115 -19.15 -14.32 3.68
CA PRO A 115 -18.40 -14.49 2.44
C PRO A 115 -16.98 -15.06 2.63
N ARG A 116 -16.56 -15.95 1.72
CA ARG A 116 -15.20 -16.53 1.65
C ARG A 116 -14.85 -16.86 0.20
N ASP A 117 -13.57 -16.85 -0.18
CA ASP A 117 -13.14 -17.14 -1.58
C ASP A 117 -13.83 -16.25 -2.64
N VAL A 118 -14.17 -15.02 -2.27
CA VAL A 118 -14.79 -14.00 -3.12
C VAL A 118 -13.77 -12.96 -3.60
N SER A 119 -14.12 -12.19 -4.64
CA SER A 119 -13.49 -10.90 -4.92
C SER A 119 -14.13 -9.79 -4.10
N GLN A 120 -13.53 -8.59 -4.11
CA GLN A 120 -14.29 -7.38 -3.77
C GLN A 120 -15.43 -7.17 -4.78
N LEU A 121 -16.49 -6.48 -4.37
CA LEU A 121 -17.58 -6.09 -5.26
C LEU A 121 -17.15 -4.85 -6.05
N ILE A 122 -16.99 -4.98 -7.37
CA ILE A 122 -16.67 -3.87 -8.25
C ILE A 122 -17.98 -3.19 -8.64
N THR A 123 -18.12 -1.89 -8.36
CA THR A 123 -19.42 -1.22 -8.41
C THR A 123 -19.72 -0.54 -9.74
N TRP A 124 -20.95 -0.07 -9.91
CA TRP A 124 -21.43 0.71 -11.06
C TRP A 124 -20.66 2.02 -11.31
N GLN A 125 -19.89 2.51 -10.32
CA GLN A 125 -19.04 3.71 -10.39
C GLN A 125 -17.63 3.43 -10.92
N ASP A 126 -17.24 2.18 -11.14
CA ASP A 126 -15.86 1.84 -11.50
C ASP A 126 -15.44 2.47 -12.83
N GLY A 127 -14.32 3.18 -12.82
CA GLY A 127 -13.79 3.94 -13.97
C GLY A 127 -12.61 3.29 -14.68
N ARG A 128 -12.25 2.03 -14.39
CA ARG A 128 -11.06 1.38 -14.98
C ARG A 128 -11.18 1.16 -16.49
N CYS A 129 -12.40 1.05 -17.02
CA CYS A 129 -12.65 0.88 -18.45
C CYS A 129 -12.82 2.25 -19.12
N GLY A 130 -11.70 2.96 -19.33
CA GLY A 130 -11.69 4.24 -20.07
C GLY A 130 -12.23 4.13 -21.49
N ALA A 131 -12.61 5.27 -22.09
CA ALA A 131 -13.27 5.31 -23.40
C ALA A 131 -12.49 4.61 -24.52
N GLU A 132 -11.15 4.76 -24.56
CA GLU A 132 -10.29 4.04 -25.51
C GLU A 132 -10.40 2.52 -25.34
N PHE A 133 -10.36 2.03 -24.10
CA PHE A 133 -10.51 0.61 -23.79
C PHE A 133 -11.87 0.07 -24.23
N LEU A 134 -12.97 0.76 -23.89
CA LEU A 134 -14.32 0.40 -24.33
C LEU A 134 -14.44 0.39 -25.87
N SER A 135 -13.79 1.33 -26.56
CA SER A 135 -13.78 1.38 -28.03
C SER A 135 -12.97 0.25 -28.69
N SER A 136 -12.06 -0.39 -27.95
CA SER A 136 -11.26 -1.54 -28.41
C SER A 136 -11.96 -2.90 -28.28
N LEU A 137 -13.05 -2.95 -27.51
CA LEU A 137 -13.84 -4.17 -27.30
C LEU A 137 -14.68 -4.51 -28.55
N PRO A 138 -15.04 -5.79 -28.78
CA PRO A 138 -15.95 -6.17 -29.85
C PRO A 138 -17.33 -5.49 -29.65
N LYS A 139 -17.98 -5.10 -30.75
CA LYS A 139 -19.34 -4.53 -30.67
C LYS A 139 -20.34 -5.61 -30.23
N PRO A 140 -21.21 -5.35 -29.24
CA PRO A 140 -22.26 -6.29 -28.87
C PRO A 140 -23.34 -6.36 -29.97
N ASP A 141 -24.03 -7.50 -30.02
CA ASP A 141 -25.29 -7.65 -30.75
C ASP A 141 -26.44 -7.42 -29.77
N SER A 142 -26.63 -6.15 -29.41
CA SER A 142 -27.60 -5.68 -28.42
C SER A 142 -27.83 -4.18 -28.59
N HIS A 143 -29.01 -3.68 -28.20
CA HIS A 143 -29.33 -2.26 -28.21
C HIS A 143 -28.65 -1.48 -27.08
N GLN A 144 -28.07 -2.16 -26.09
CA GLN A 144 -27.39 -1.53 -24.96
C GLN A 144 -25.89 -1.35 -25.21
N CYS A 145 -25.41 -0.15 -24.95
CA CYS A 145 -23.99 0.20 -25.01
C CYS A 145 -23.22 -0.43 -23.84
N VAL A 146 -22.01 -0.94 -24.11
CA VAL A 146 -21.08 -1.38 -23.07
C VAL A 146 -20.44 -0.15 -22.42
N ALA A 147 -20.57 0.00 -21.11
CA ALA A 147 -20.01 1.11 -20.35
C ALA A 147 -19.09 0.62 -19.22
N THR A 148 -18.33 1.54 -18.60
CA THR A 148 -17.52 1.22 -17.43
C THR A 148 -18.39 0.84 -16.22
N GLY A 149 -17.89 -0.07 -15.38
CA GLY A 149 -18.65 -0.72 -14.31
C GLY A 149 -19.58 -1.86 -14.76
N PHE A 150 -19.66 -2.18 -16.06
CA PHE A 150 -20.45 -3.34 -16.54
C PHE A 150 -19.64 -4.64 -16.39
N GLY A 151 -20.27 -5.72 -15.93
CA GLY A 151 -19.58 -6.98 -15.60
C GLY A 151 -18.71 -7.54 -16.72
N CYS A 152 -19.20 -7.61 -17.96
CA CYS A 152 -18.40 -8.10 -19.08
C CYS A 152 -17.23 -7.17 -19.43
N ALA A 153 -17.39 -5.84 -19.32
CA ALA A 153 -16.32 -4.88 -19.54
C ALA A 153 -15.19 -5.06 -18.51
N THR A 154 -15.56 -5.21 -17.23
CA THR A 154 -14.62 -5.48 -16.14
C THR A 154 -13.89 -6.83 -16.32
N VAL A 155 -14.58 -7.89 -16.75
CA VAL A 155 -13.92 -9.17 -17.06
C VAL A 155 -12.93 -9.04 -18.23
N PHE A 156 -13.28 -8.33 -19.31
CA PHE A 156 -12.32 -8.01 -20.37
C PHE A 156 -11.13 -7.20 -19.86
N TRP A 157 -11.35 -6.26 -18.94
CA TRP A 157 -10.27 -5.46 -18.33
C TRP A 157 -9.29 -6.33 -17.55
N TYR A 158 -9.78 -7.23 -16.69
CA TYR A 158 -8.91 -8.18 -15.98
C TYR A 158 -8.24 -9.19 -16.92
N MET A 159 -8.92 -9.63 -17.98
CA MET A 159 -8.33 -10.54 -18.96
C MET A 159 -7.10 -9.92 -19.65
N ASN A 160 -7.13 -8.62 -19.91
CA ASN A 160 -6.03 -7.90 -20.57
C ASN A 160 -4.92 -7.44 -19.59
N HIS A 161 -5.24 -7.13 -18.33
CA HIS A 161 -4.28 -6.56 -17.36
C HIS A 161 -3.78 -7.55 -16.30
N SER A 162 -4.59 -8.53 -15.89
CA SER A 162 -4.31 -9.44 -14.77
C SER A 162 -5.06 -10.78 -14.93
N PRO A 163 -4.82 -11.55 -16.01
CA PRO A 163 -5.59 -12.78 -16.31
C PRO A 163 -5.47 -13.86 -15.22
N GLU A 164 -4.38 -13.87 -14.45
CA GLU A 164 -4.20 -14.79 -13.32
C GLU A 164 -5.25 -14.59 -12.21
N PHE A 165 -5.75 -13.36 -12.01
CA PHE A 165 -6.82 -13.05 -11.04
C PHE A 165 -8.12 -13.79 -11.39
N LEU A 166 -8.54 -13.75 -12.66
CA LEU A 166 -9.75 -14.45 -13.12
C LEU A 166 -9.63 -15.97 -12.96
N SER A 167 -8.42 -16.53 -13.10
CA SER A 167 -8.19 -17.97 -13.01
C SER A 167 -8.45 -18.57 -11.61
N GLY A 168 -8.55 -17.72 -10.57
CA GLY A 168 -8.87 -18.13 -9.20
C GLY A 168 -10.36 -18.35 -8.90
N TYR A 169 -11.25 -17.98 -9.82
CA TYR A 169 -12.71 -17.98 -9.62
C TYR A 169 -13.41 -18.89 -10.64
N SER A 170 -14.62 -19.37 -10.30
CA SER A 170 -15.41 -20.27 -11.17
C SER A 170 -16.78 -19.70 -11.54
N SER A 171 -17.19 -18.62 -10.88
CA SER A 171 -18.52 -18.05 -10.97
C SER A 171 -18.44 -16.54 -10.75
N ALA A 172 -19.35 -15.80 -11.35
CA ALA A 172 -19.49 -14.37 -11.15
C ALA A 172 -20.97 -13.95 -11.26
N GLY A 173 -21.29 -12.75 -10.79
CA GLY A 173 -22.63 -12.17 -10.78
C GLY A 173 -22.64 -10.82 -10.06
N THR A 174 -23.82 -10.24 -9.84
CA THR A 174 -23.99 -9.12 -8.90
C THR A 174 -23.97 -9.61 -7.45
N ILE A 175 -23.96 -8.68 -6.47
CA ILE A 175 -24.03 -9.01 -5.04
C ILE A 175 -25.35 -9.72 -4.66
N GLN A 176 -26.44 -9.39 -5.34
CA GLN A 176 -27.75 -10.04 -5.19
C GLN A 176 -27.81 -11.42 -5.86
N ASP A 177 -27.22 -11.61 -7.05
CA ASP A 177 -27.12 -12.95 -7.66
C ASP A 177 -26.22 -13.87 -6.80
N TYR A 178 -25.16 -13.32 -6.19
CA TYR A 178 -24.31 -14.03 -5.22
C TYR A 178 -25.08 -14.49 -3.98
N LEU A 179 -25.84 -13.60 -3.33
CA LEU A 179 -26.64 -13.97 -2.15
C LEU A 179 -27.63 -15.10 -2.48
N VAL A 180 -28.38 -14.97 -3.58
CA VAL A 180 -29.33 -16.01 -4.02
C VAL A 180 -28.61 -17.33 -4.31
N SER A 181 -27.45 -17.28 -4.99
CA SER A 181 -26.63 -18.45 -5.31
C SER A 181 -26.18 -19.20 -4.05
N MET A 182 -25.84 -18.49 -2.97
CA MET A 182 -25.37 -19.12 -1.73
C MET A 182 -26.51 -19.55 -0.78
N LEU A 183 -27.61 -18.79 -0.70
CA LEU A 183 -28.81 -19.20 0.04
C LEU A 183 -29.36 -20.53 -0.50
N CYS A 184 -29.25 -20.77 -1.81
CA CYS A 184 -29.75 -21.97 -2.48
C CYS A 184 -28.69 -23.06 -2.78
N ASP A 185 -27.43 -22.88 -2.39
CA ASP A 185 -26.28 -23.75 -2.73
C ASP A 185 -26.20 -24.13 -4.23
N LEU A 186 -26.29 -23.13 -5.11
CA LEU A 186 -26.31 -23.34 -6.55
C LEU A 186 -24.91 -23.65 -7.11
N ASP A 187 -24.80 -24.75 -7.88
CA ASP A 187 -23.59 -25.08 -8.65
C ASP A 187 -23.15 -23.97 -9.61
N LYS A 188 -24.12 -23.18 -10.11
CA LYS A 188 -23.93 -22.05 -11.05
C LYS A 188 -24.75 -20.84 -10.61
N CYS A 189 -24.21 -19.65 -10.86
CA CYS A 189 -24.93 -18.39 -10.72
C CYS A 189 -26.17 -18.35 -11.63
N VAL A 190 -27.31 -17.96 -11.07
CA VAL A 190 -28.58 -17.69 -11.77
C VAL A 190 -28.87 -16.19 -11.66
N MET A 191 -29.22 -15.57 -12.79
CA MET A 191 -29.34 -14.12 -12.94
C MET A 191 -30.61 -13.79 -13.73
N SER A 192 -31.33 -12.73 -13.36
CA SER A 192 -32.49 -12.27 -14.16
C SER A 192 -32.06 -11.54 -15.44
N GLY A 193 -32.91 -11.52 -16.46
CA GLY A 193 -32.70 -10.71 -17.68
C GLY A 193 -32.45 -9.21 -17.42
N GLN A 194 -32.97 -8.69 -16.30
CA GLN A 194 -32.71 -7.33 -15.80
C GLN A 194 -31.23 -7.12 -15.42
N ASN A 195 -30.69 -8.01 -14.58
CA ASN A 195 -29.27 -7.98 -14.18
C ASN A 195 -28.36 -8.31 -15.38
N ALA A 196 -28.75 -9.24 -16.26
CA ALA A 196 -27.97 -9.62 -17.44
C ALA A 196 -27.81 -8.48 -18.46
N ALA A 197 -28.85 -7.69 -18.69
CA ALA A 197 -28.76 -6.47 -19.49
C ALA A 197 -27.70 -5.49 -18.93
N SER A 198 -27.69 -5.31 -17.60
CA SER A 198 -26.76 -4.42 -16.88
C SER A 198 -25.27 -4.79 -17.02
N TRP A 199 -24.96 -5.98 -17.54
CA TRP A 199 -23.59 -6.49 -17.75
C TRP A 199 -23.02 -6.24 -19.14
N GLY A 200 -23.85 -5.90 -20.13
CA GLY A 200 -23.47 -5.79 -21.54
C GLY A 200 -23.27 -7.16 -22.22
N TYR A 201 -23.24 -7.18 -23.56
CA TYR A 201 -23.23 -8.41 -24.38
C TYR A 201 -24.40 -9.37 -24.14
N PHE A 202 -25.53 -8.85 -23.66
CA PHE A 202 -26.80 -9.56 -23.53
C PHE A 202 -27.81 -8.95 -24.51
N ASN A 203 -28.40 -9.78 -25.37
CA ASN A 203 -29.46 -9.38 -26.29
C ASN A 203 -30.81 -9.59 -25.58
N THR A 204 -31.50 -8.49 -25.25
CA THR A 204 -32.78 -8.55 -24.51
C THR A 204 -33.96 -8.99 -25.36
N SER A 205 -33.85 -8.95 -26.69
CA SER A 205 -34.90 -9.39 -27.61
C SER A 205 -34.88 -10.90 -27.85
N THR A 206 -33.77 -11.58 -27.55
CA THR A 206 -33.62 -13.05 -27.64
C THR A 206 -33.34 -13.70 -26.28
N SER A 207 -33.31 -12.90 -25.20
CA SER A 207 -32.95 -13.25 -23.83
C SER A 207 -31.67 -14.08 -23.71
N GLN A 208 -30.63 -13.77 -24.50
CA GLN A 208 -29.39 -14.54 -24.59
C GLN A 208 -28.12 -13.69 -24.61
N TRP A 209 -27.06 -14.20 -23.98
CA TRP A 209 -25.71 -13.66 -24.12
C TRP A 209 -25.22 -13.78 -25.58
N ASN A 210 -24.43 -12.81 -26.05
CA ASN A 210 -23.75 -12.83 -27.35
C ASN A 210 -22.56 -13.82 -27.34
N THR A 211 -22.81 -15.09 -27.00
CA THR A 211 -21.76 -16.09 -26.67
C THR A 211 -20.74 -16.32 -27.78
N GLN A 212 -21.12 -16.16 -29.05
CA GLN A 212 -20.18 -16.28 -30.17
C GLN A 212 -19.20 -15.09 -30.25
N ILE A 213 -19.70 -13.86 -30.12
CA ILE A 213 -18.87 -12.64 -30.08
C ILE A 213 -17.89 -12.70 -28.91
N LEU A 214 -18.38 -13.10 -27.73
CA LEU A 214 -17.56 -13.29 -26.53
C LEU A 214 -16.51 -14.41 -26.72
N ARG A 215 -16.88 -15.54 -27.33
CA ARG A 215 -15.96 -16.65 -27.64
C ARG A 215 -14.82 -16.22 -28.56
N ASP A 216 -15.15 -15.52 -29.65
CA ASP A 216 -14.18 -15.12 -30.67
C ASP A 216 -13.23 -14.03 -30.15
N ALA A 217 -13.66 -13.26 -29.15
CA ALA A 217 -12.82 -12.33 -28.38
C ALA A 217 -12.06 -12.99 -27.19
N GLY A 218 -12.14 -14.31 -27.03
CA GLY A 218 -11.40 -15.06 -26.00
C GLY A 218 -11.99 -15.02 -24.58
N PHE A 219 -13.20 -14.48 -24.40
CA PHE A 219 -13.82 -14.27 -23.10
C PHE A 219 -14.05 -15.60 -22.33
N PRO A 220 -13.83 -15.64 -20.99
CA PRO A 220 -14.05 -16.82 -20.17
C PRO A 220 -15.55 -17.12 -19.97
N LEU A 221 -16.19 -17.74 -20.97
CA LEU A 221 -17.63 -18.05 -21.00
C LEU A 221 -18.17 -18.83 -19.78
N HIS A 222 -17.32 -19.47 -18.99
CA HIS A 222 -17.73 -20.19 -17.79
C HIS A 222 -18.11 -19.26 -16.62
N LEU A 223 -17.69 -17.98 -16.65
CA LEU A 223 -18.07 -16.96 -15.68
C LEU A 223 -19.44 -16.32 -15.97
N LEU A 224 -20.06 -16.59 -17.13
CA LEU A 224 -21.38 -16.05 -17.48
C LEU A 224 -22.48 -16.77 -16.68
N PRO A 225 -23.36 -16.02 -15.97
CA PRO A 225 -24.54 -16.57 -15.31
C PRO A 225 -25.51 -17.27 -16.26
N VAL A 226 -26.28 -18.21 -15.72
CA VAL A 226 -27.47 -18.75 -16.38
C VAL A 226 -28.59 -17.71 -16.25
N VAL A 227 -29.07 -17.20 -17.38
CA VAL A 227 -30.15 -16.20 -17.37
C VAL A 227 -31.51 -16.88 -17.28
N VAL A 228 -32.39 -16.31 -16.46
CA VAL A 228 -33.78 -16.71 -16.30
C VAL A 228 -34.71 -15.48 -16.36
N ASP A 229 -36.00 -15.73 -16.55
CA ASP A 229 -37.02 -14.69 -16.65
C ASP A 229 -37.21 -13.94 -15.32
N SER A 230 -37.60 -12.67 -15.40
CA SER A 230 -37.75 -11.82 -14.21
C SER A 230 -38.96 -12.23 -13.37
N GLY A 231 -38.69 -12.77 -12.18
CA GLY A 231 -39.68 -13.42 -11.30
C GLY A 231 -39.62 -14.95 -11.31
N ALA A 232 -38.74 -15.56 -12.11
CA ALA A 232 -38.46 -16.99 -12.01
C ALA A 232 -37.88 -17.35 -10.63
N MET A 233 -38.17 -18.55 -10.14
CA MET A 233 -37.61 -19.07 -8.88
C MET A 233 -36.21 -19.64 -9.13
N ALA A 234 -35.21 -19.18 -8.37
CA ALA A 234 -33.83 -19.65 -8.49
C ALA A 234 -33.57 -20.93 -7.69
N GLY A 235 -34.28 -21.13 -6.58
CA GLY A 235 -34.09 -22.30 -5.73
C GLY A 235 -34.90 -22.27 -4.44
N LYS A 236 -34.36 -22.93 -3.42
CA LYS A 236 -34.91 -22.99 -2.06
C LYS A 236 -33.77 -22.93 -1.06
N THR A 237 -33.99 -22.36 0.13
CA THR A 237 -32.95 -22.25 1.17
C THR A 237 -32.35 -23.61 1.53
N SER A 238 -31.02 -23.69 1.55
CA SER A 238 -30.26 -24.90 1.90
C SER A 238 -30.27 -25.20 3.39
N SER A 239 -30.38 -24.15 4.22
CA SER A 239 -30.39 -24.17 5.68
C SER A 239 -31.48 -23.26 6.24
N GLU A 240 -31.72 -23.32 7.56
CA GLU A 240 -32.45 -22.26 8.27
C GLU A 240 -31.64 -20.95 8.23
N TRP A 241 -32.31 -19.79 8.17
CA TRP A 241 -31.65 -18.48 8.10
C TRP A 241 -32.41 -17.46 8.95
N PHE A 242 -31.82 -16.99 10.06
CA PHE A 242 -32.46 -16.11 11.06
C PHE A 242 -33.85 -16.56 11.58
N GLY A 243 -34.16 -17.86 11.53
CA GLY A 243 -35.47 -18.41 11.90
C GLY A 243 -36.43 -18.64 10.73
N ILE A 244 -36.06 -18.25 9.50
CA ILE A 244 -36.77 -18.64 8.27
C ILE A 244 -36.46 -20.13 7.99
N PRO A 245 -37.47 -20.99 7.78
CA PRO A 245 -37.26 -22.43 7.58
C PRO A 245 -36.32 -22.76 6.42
N ALA A 246 -35.60 -23.88 6.56
CA ALA A 246 -34.94 -24.53 5.43
C ALA A 246 -35.98 -24.94 4.36
N HIS A 247 -35.55 -24.99 3.10
CA HIS A 247 -36.36 -25.23 1.91
C HIS A 247 -37.44 -24.16 1.62
N THR A 248 -37.32 -22.96 2.20
CA THR A 248 -38.12 -21.79 1.81
C THR A 248 -37.75 -21.36 0.39
N PRO A 249 -38.71 -21.22 -0.55
CA PRO A 249 -38.44 -20.73 -1.91
C PRO A 249 -37.73 -19.38 -1.98
N VAL A 250 -36.79 -19.25 -2.91
CA VAL A 250 -36.01 -18.02 -3.17
C VAL A 250 -36.10 -17.65 -4.65
N GLY A 251 -36.50 -16.41 -4.91
CA GLY A 251 -36.58 -15.84 -6.26
C GLY A 251 -35.22 -15.60 -6.90
N ALA A 252 -35.17 -15.59 -8.24
CA ALA A 252 -34.01 -15.09 -8.98
C ALA A 252 -33.82 -13.60 -8.69
N ALA A 253 -32.55 -13.19 -8.52
CA ALA A 253 -32.25 -11.82 -8.09
C ALA A 253 -32.64 -10.79 -9.15
N LEU A 254 -33.30 -9.72 -8.72
CA LEU A 254 -33.85 -8.66 -9.57
C LEU A 254 -33.03 -7.36 -9.46
N GLY A 255 -33.25 -6.43 -10.40
CA GLY A 255 -32.67 -5.10 -10.32
C GLY A 255 -33.37 -4.22 -9.27
N ASP A 256 -32.60 -3.55 -8.42
CA ASP A 256 -33.13 -2.56 -7.45
C ASP A 256 -34.04 -1.53 -8.13
N PHE A 257 -33.61 -1.02 -9.29
CA PHE A 257 -34.35 -0.08 -10.10
C PHE A 257 -35.74 -0.58 -10.51
N GLN A 258 -35.86 -1.75 -11.16
CA GLN A 258 -37.17 -2.30 -11.58
C GLN A 258 -38.08 -2.55 -10.38
N CYS A 259 -37.54 -3.03 -9.25
CA CYS A 259 -38.30 -3.21 -8.01
C CYS A 259 -38.79 -1.87 -7.44
N SER A 260 -37.97 -0.82 -7.46
CA SER A 260 -38.37 0.53 -7.03
C SER A 260 -39.46 1.15 -7.91
N VAL A 261 -39.51 0.78 -9.20
CA VAL A 261 -40.59 1.18 -10.11
C VAL A 261 -41.86 0.37 -9.84
N TYR A 262 -41.74 -0.93 -9.54
CA TYR A 262 -42.87 -1.80 -9.24
C TYR A 262 -43.64 -1.36 -7.99
N SER A 263 -42.96 -0.90 -6.92
CA SER A 263 -43.62 -0.36 -5.72
C SER A 263 -44.20 1.06 -5.91
N CYS A 264 -43.89 1.74 -7.01
CA CYS A 264 -44.44 3.05 -7.39
C CYS A 264 -45.69 2.96 -8.30
N MET A 265 -45.53 2.26 -9.43
CA MET A 265 -46.22 2.54 -10.69
C MET A 265 -47.63 1.93 -10.69
N MET A 266 -48.66 2.75 -10.45
CA MET A 266 -50.05 2.29 -10.38
C MET A 266 -50.76 2.32 -11.74
N ASP A 267 -50.23 3.10 -12.68
CA ASP A 267 -50.73 3.29 -14.05
C ASP A 267 -49.51 3.40 -14.97
N HIS A 268 -49.57 2.84 -16.19
CA HIS A 268 -48.49 2.96 -17.17
C HIS A 268 -48.20 4.42 -17.59
N ARG A 269 -49.10 5.35 -17.28
CA ARG A 269 -48.97 6.80 -17.47
C ARG A 269 -48.29 7.52 -16.30
N ASP A 270 -47.80 6.77 -15.31
CA ASP A 270 -46.93 7.29 -14.25
C ASP A 270 -45.47 7.26 -14.71
N ALA A 271 -44.77 8.38 -14.59
CA ALA A 271 -43.31 8.39 -14.60
C ALA A 271 -42.78 8.31 -13.16
N VAL A 272 -41.61 7.71 -12.96
CA VAL A 272 -40.96 7.61 -11.64
C VAL A 272 -39.63 8.37 -11.69
N LEU A 273 -39.42 9.27 -10.72
CA LEU A 273 -38.16 9.96 -10.47
C LEU A 273 -37.56 9.44 -9.16
N ASN A 274 -36.62 8.51 -9.23
CA ASN A 274 -35.89 8.00 -8.06
C ASN A 274 -34.56 8.76 -7.92
N MET A 275 -34.34 9.42 -6.80
CA MET A 275 -33.11 10.16 -6.52
C MET A 275 -32.58 9.85 -5.12
N SER A 276 -31.55 9.01 -5.10
CA SER A 276 -30.82 8.58 -3.90
C SER A 276 -29.34 8.92 -4.11
N THR A 277 -28.42 7.94 -4.12
CA THR A 277 -26.99 8.18 -4.39
C THR A 277 -26.77 8.69 -5.83
N SER A 278 -27.38 8.04 -6.82
CA SER A 278 -27.55 8.47 -8.22
C SER A 278 -28.97 9.00 -8.45
N ALA A 279 -29.34 9.32 -9.70
CA ALA A 279 -30.70 9.73 -10.05
C ALA A 279 -31.22 9.08 -11.35
N GLN A 280 -32.49 8.71 -11.37
CA GLN A 280 -33.13 7.95 -12.45
C GLN A 280 -34.53 8.54 -12.72
N LEU A 281 -34.83 8.86 -13.98
CA LEU A 281 -36.16 9.24 -14.44
C LEU A 281 -36.63 8.23 -15.50
N THR A 282 -37.82 7.66 -15.31
CA THR A 282 -38.31 6.54 -16.12
C THR A 282 -39.81 6.55 -16.34
N PHE A 283 -40.26 5.90 -17.43
CA PHE A 283 -41.66 5.56 -17.69
C PHE A 283 -41.77 4.19 -18.39
N SER A 284 -42.95 3.58 -18.35
CA SER A 284 -43.25 2.30 -19.01
C SER A 284 -43.45 2.48 -20.52
N MET A 285 -42.77 1.64 -21.31
CA MET A 285 -43.03 1.55 -22.75
C MET A 285 -44.26 0.65 -23.01
N PRO A 286 -45.03 0.91 -24.09
CA PRO A 286 -46.10 0.00 -24.52
C PRO A 286 -45.58 -1.42 -24.78
N ALA A 287 -46.40 -2.44 -24.55
CA ALA A 287 -46.03 -3.85 -24.77
C ALA A 287 -45.66 -4.19 -26.23
N GLU A 288 -46.05 -3.35 -27.19
CA GLU A 288 -45.70 -3.47 -28.62
C GLU A 288 -44.30 -2.88 -28.95
N PHE A 289 -43.60 -2.28 -27.98
CA PHE A 289 -42.31 -1.64 -28.20
C PHE A 289 -41.15 -2.63 -28.31
N THR A 290 -40.56 -2.73 -29.49
CA THR A 290 -39.25 -3.36 -29.71
C THR A 290 -38.11 -2.35 -29.57
N PRO A 291 -37.03 -2.62 -28.82
CA PRO A 291 -35.87 -1.74 -28.75
C PRO A 291 -35.14 -1.63 -30.12
N PRO A 292 -34.37 -0.55 -30.36
CA PRO A 292 -33.60 -0.38 -31.61
C PRO A 292 -32.59 -1.51 -31.83
N SER A 293 -32.38 -1.97 -33.06
CA SER A 293 -31.50 -3.13 -33.35
C SER A 293 -29.98 -2.86 -33.22
N SER A 294 -29.56 -1.72 -32.69
CA SER A 294 -28.15 -1.33 -32.60
C SER A 294 -27.92 -0.34 -31.45
N PRO A 295 -26.75 -0.37 -30.78
CA PRO A 295 -26.47 0.50 -29.64
C PRO A 295 -26.09 1.91 -30.09
N ASP A 296 -26.74 2.93 -29.51
CA ASP A 296 -26.41 4.35 -29.69
C ASP A 296 -25.71 4.91 -28.43
N PRO A 297 -24.39 5.14 -28.47
CA PRO A 297 -23.63 5.62 -27.31
C PRO A 297 -23.88 7.11 -27.00
N LEU A 298 -24.53 7.86 -27.88
CA LEU A 298 -24.87 9.28 -27.66
C LEU A 298 -26.29 9.46 -27.12
N CYS A 299 -27.10 8.40 -27.06
CA CYS A 299 -28.47 8.49 -26.56
C CYS A 299 -28.47 8.57 -25.01
N PRO A 300 -29.02 9.63 -24.40
CA PRO A 300 -29.09 9.77 -22.94
C PRO A 300 -30.22 8.95 -22.29
N VAL A 301 -30.99 8.20 -23.08
CA VAL A 301 -32.10 7.34 -22.61
C VAL A 301 -31.81 5.90 -23.03
N ALA A 302 -31.67 5.02 -22.04
CA ALA A 302 -31.51 3.58 -22.24
C ALA A 302 -32.86 2.87 -22.08
N TYR A 303 -33.03 1.73 -22.75
CA TYR A 303 -34.21 0.87 -22.59
C TYR A 303 -33.81 -0.39 -21.83
N PHE A 304 -34.40 -0.65 -20.67
CA PHE A 304 -34.14 -1.85 -19.87
C PHE A 304 -35.36 -2.77 -19.87
N PRO A 305 -35.19 -4.11 -19.85
CA PRO A 305 -36.30 -5.03 -19.69
C PRO A 305 -36.94 -4.84 -18.31
N TYR A 306 -38.25 -5.06 -18.25
CA TYR A 306 -39.08 -4.96 -17.06
C TYR A 306 -39.69 -6.33 -16.75
N PHE A 307 -40.93 -6.38 -16.26
CA PHE A 307 -41.72 -7.61 -16.12
C PHE A 307 -42.65 -7.79 -17.32
N HIS A 308 -43.08 -9.03 -17.58
CA HIS A 308 -44.03 -9.38 -18.65
C HIS A 308 -43.56 -8.88 -20.04
N ASP A 309 -42.30 -9.13 -20.40
CA ASP A 309 -41.63 -8.78 -21.67
C ASP A 309 -41.69 -7.30 -22.10
N SER A 310 -42.13 -6.41 -21.20
CA SER A 310 -42.18 -4.96 -21.42
C SER A 310 -40.84 -4.29 -21.11
N TYR A 311 -40.71 -3.02 -21.50
CA TYR A 311 -39.49 -2.22 -21.32
C TYR A 311 -39.76 -0.94 -20.51
N LEU A 312 -38.75 -0.50 -19.76
CA LEU A 312 -38.68 0.85 -19.19
C LEU A 312 -37.74 1.72 -20.03
N ALA A 313 -38.15 2.95 -20.33
CA ALA A 313 -37.29 3.98 -20.91
C ALA A 313 -36.71 4.84 -19.79
N VAL A 314 -35.38 4.87 -19.66
CA VAL A 314 -34.68 5.34 -18.46
C VAL A 314 -33.61 6.38 -18.82
N ALA A 315 -33.72 7.58 -18.24
CA ALA A 315 -32.59 8.50 -18.10
C ALA A 315 -31.90 8.21 -16.76
N ALA A 316 -30.72 7.60 -16.81
CA ALA A 316 -29.95 7.18 -15.64
C ALA A 316 -28.72 8.09 -15.44
N SER A 317 -28.90 9.13 -14.63
CA SER A 317 -27.88 10.10 -14.24
C SER A 317 -26.93 9.49 -13.20
N LEU A 318 -25.63 9.47 -13.50
CA LEU A 318 -24.59 9.08 -12.53
C LEU A 318 -24.52 10.09 -11.35
N ASN A 319 -25.02 11.31 -11.57
CA ASN A 319 -25.01 12.40 -10.62
C ASN A 319 -26.38 12.57 -9.95
N GLY A 320 -26.41 12.56 -8.63
CA GLY A 320 -27.61 12.61 -7.78
C GLY A 320 -27.27 13.13 -6.39
N GLY A 321 -27.72 12.44 -5.33
CA GLY A 321 -27.36 12.78 -3.95
C GLY A 321 -25.85 12.71 -3.66
N ASN A 322 -25.08 11.94 -4.45
CA ASN A 322 -23.61 11.93 -4.41
C ASN A 322 -22.97 13.31 -4.70
N VAL A 323 -23.65 14.19 -5.46
CA VAL A 323 -23.21 15.58 -5.69
C VAL A 323 -23.30 16.38 -4.39
N LEU A 324 -24.45 16.31 -3.70
CA LEU A 324 -24.66 16.96 -2.40
C LEU A 324 -23.73 16.40 -1.33
N ALA A 325 -23.53 15.08 -1.28
CA ALA A 325 -22.58 14.46 -0.35
C ALA A 325 -21.13 14.85 -0.63
N THR A 326 -20.77 15.16 -1.88
CA THR A 326 -19.43 15.67 -2.22
C THR A 326 -19.29 17.14 -1.84
N PHE A 327 -20.33 17.95 -2.03
CA PHE A 327 -20.38 19.35 -1.58
C PHE A 327 -20.31 19.46 -0.04
N VAL A 328 -21.01 18.60 0.70
CA VAL A 328 -20.95 18.55 2.18
C VAL A 328 -19.56 18.15 2.67
N ARG A 329 -18.96 17.09 2.12
CA ARG A 329 -17.59 16.66 2.51
C ARG A 329 -16.51 17.69 2.17
N MET A 330 -16.69 18.46 1.10
CA MET A 330 -15.82 19.59 0.77
C MET A 330 -15.89 20.68 1.86
N LEU A 331 -17.10 21.04 2.32
CA LEU A 331 -17.31 22.03 3.39
C LEU A 331 -16.81 21.52 4.75
N ASP A 332 -16.98 20.23 5.05
CA ASP A 332 -16.41 19.58 6.23
C ASP A 332 -14.88 19.63 6.25
N SER A 333 -14.22 19.32 5.12
CA SER A 333 -12.75 19.48 4.97
C SER A 333 -12.32 20.92 5.26
N TRP A 334 -12.95 21.91 4.61
CA TRP A 334 -12.59 23.31 4.80
C TRP A 334 -12.81 23.77 6.24
N MET A 335 -13.87 23.33 6.93
CA MET A 335 -14.07 23.65 8.34
C MET A 335 -13.00 23.01 9.24
N LYS A 336 -12.59 21.77 8.97
CA LYS A 336 -11.48 21.11 9.67
C LYS A 336 -10.13 21.78 9.42
N GLU A 337 -9.89 22.30 8.22
CA GLU A 337 -8.72 23.14 7.91
C GLU A 337 -8.72 24.45 8.73
N PHE A 338 -9.89 24.99 9.08
CA PHE A 338 -10.04 26.10 10.05
C PHE A 338 -10.13 25.67 11.52
N GLY A 339 -9.97 24.39 11.84
CA GLY A 339 -10.04 23.86 13.21
C GLY A 339 -11.45 23.75 13.81
N LEU A 340 -12.48 23.70 12.98
CA LEU A 340 -13.88 23.55 13.38
C LEU A 340 -14.40 22.15 13.04
N GLU A 341 -14.70 21.34 14.07
CA GLU A 341 -15.37 20.05 13.91
C GLU A 341 -16.89 20.22 13.99
N VAL A 342 -17.60 19.82 12.93
CA VAL A 342 -19.06 19.91 12.80
C VAL A 342 -19.58 18.59 12.21
N SER A 343 -20.70 18.06 12.71
CA SER A 343 -21.26 16.81 12.14
C SER A 343 -21.85 17.06 10.75
N GLU A 344 -21.65 16.13 9.79
CA GLU A 344 -22.24 16.25 8.44
C GLU A 344 -23.76 16.49 8.49
N SER A 345 -24.47 15.86 9.44
CA SER A 345 -25.90 16.05 9.67
C SER A 345 -26.29 17.50 9.98
N SER A 346 -25.43 18.24 10.69
CA SER A 346 -25.60 19.66 10.99
C SER A 346 -25.30 20.54 9.77
N ILE A 347 -24.36 20.10 8.92
CA ILE A 347 -24.08 20.76 7.63
C ILE A 347 -25.30 20.63 6.71
N TYR A 348 -25.82 19.41 6.50
CA TYR A 348 -26.99 19.17 5.66
C TYR A 348 -28.20 20.02 6.07
N SER A 349 -28.54 20.07 7.36
CA SER A 349 -29.68 20.88 7.84
C SER A 349 -29.45 22.38 7.62
N GLN A 350 -28.25 22.89 7.92
CA GLN A 350 -27.90 24.30 7.71
C GLN A 350 -27.88 24.69 6.23
N LEU A 351 -27.41 23.82 5.34
CA LEU A 351 -27.46 24.03 3.88
C LEU A 351 -28.89 24.13 3.37
N ILE A 352 -29.75 23.16 3.73
CA ILE A 352 -31.16 23.13 3.33
C ILE A 352 -31.90 24.36 3.86
N GLN A 353 -31.71 24.73 5.13
CA GLN A 353 -32.32 25.95 5.69
C GLN A 353 -31.84 27.22 4.99
N SER A 354 -30.53 27.33 4.69
CA SER A 354 -29.96 28.48 3.99
C SER A 354 -30.48 28.61 2.55
N ALA A 355 -30.70 27.49 1.87
CA ALA A 355 -31.24 27.44 0.52
C ALA A 355 -32.75 27.72 0.46
N LEU A 356 -33.52 27.24 1.43
CA LEU A 356 -34.94 27.57 1.58
C LEU A 356 -35.17 29.06 1.88
N ALA A 357 -34.22 29.73 2.54
CA ALA A 357 -34.26 31.17 2.77
C ALA A 357 -34.01 32.02 1.49
N GLN A 358 -33.57 31.41 0.38
CA GLN A 358 -33.52 32.06 -0.93
C GLN A 358 -34.66 31.52 -1.81
N SER A 359 -35.35 32.38 -2.58
CA SER A 359 -36.41 31.97 -3.50
C SER A 359 -35.88 31.41 -4.83
N ASP A 360 -34.75 31.95 -5.29
CA ASP A 360 -34.12 31.67 -6.58
C ASP A 360 -32.59 31.88 -6.48
N SER A 361 -31.86 31.58 -7.55
CA SER A 361 -30.43 31.85 -7.68
C SER A 361 -30.09 32.10 -9.16
N SER A 362 -29.29 33.15 -9.41
CA SER A 362 -28.71 33.44 -10.74
C SER A 362 -27.38 32.74 -10.99
N LEU A 363 -26.95 31.87 -10.07
CA LEU A 363 -25.79 31.01 -10.25
C LEU A 363 -26.23 29.73 -10.98
N THR A 364 -25.51 29.34 -12.03
CA THR A 364 -25.76 28.08 -12.75
C THR A 364 -24.65 27.08 -12.46
N VAL A 365 -25.01 25.90 -11.96
CA VAL A 365 -24.07 24.81 -11.66
C VAL A 365 -24.44 23.60 -12.50
N THR A 366 -23.53 23.14 -13.36
CA THR A 366 -23.68 21.88 -14.09
C THR A 366 -23.10 20.76 -13.23
N CYS A 367 -23.94 19.84 -12.75
CA CYS A 367 -23.60 18.88 -11.69
C CYS A 367 -22.95 17.57 -12.16
N THR A 368 -22.28 17.55 -13.32
CA THR A 368 -21.65 16.36 -13.93
C THR A 368 -20.31 15.98 -13.27
N LEU A 369 -20.29 15.74 -11.95
CA LEU A 369 -19.07 15.41 -11.20
C LEU A 369 -18.44 14.06 -11.59
N LEU A 370 -19.25 13.09 -12.02
CA LEU A 370 -18.81 11.77 -12.47
C LEU A 370 -18.85 11.61 -14.02
N GLY A 371 -19.05 12.70 -14.77
CA GLY A 371 -19.50 12.64 -16.16
C GLY A 371 -20.86 11.94 -16.28
N GLU A 372 -21.24 11.52 -17.48
CA GLU A 372 -22.46 10.71 -17.72
C GLU A 372 -22.20 9.54 -18.68
N ARG A 373 -23.04 8.50 -18.66
CA ARG A 373 -22.81 7.31 -19.51
C ARG A 373 -22.81 7.58 -21.02
N HIS A 374 -23.46 8.67 -21.46
CA HIS A 374 -23.49 9.13 -22.86
C HIS A 374 -22.49 10.26 -23.17
N ASP A 375 -21.90 10.89 -22.14
CA ASP A 375 -20.81 11.86 -22.25
C ASP A 375 -19.89 11.76 -21.01
N PRO A 376 -18.99 10.76 -20.97
CA PRO A 376 -18.18 10.46 -19.79
C PRO A 376 -17.00 11.43 -19.62
N ASN A 377 -16.80 12.36 -20.55
CA ASN A 377 -15.71 13.34 -20.51
C ASN A 377 -16.16 14.70 -19.97
N THR A 378 -17.47 14.92 -19.79
CA THR A 378 -17.95 16.13 -19.11
C THR A 378 -17.52 16.16 -17.66
N SER A 379 -17.19 17.36 -17.18
CA SER A 379 -16.87 17.64 -15.78
C SER A 379 -17.81 18.73 -15.27
N ALA A 380 -18.11 18.69 -13.97
CA ALA A 380 -18.93 19.71 -13.33
C ALA A 380 -18.33 21.11 -13.51
N SER A 381 -19.21 22.11 -13.66
CA SER A 381 -18.80 23.51 -13.88
C SER A 381 -19.76 24.48 -13.20
N VAL A 382 -19.25 25.69 -12.89
CA VAL A 382 -20.03 26.77 -12.28
C VAL A 382 -19.91 28.00 -13.17
N SER A 383 -21.03 28.62 -13.49
CA SER A 383 -21.12 29.79 -14.37
C SER A 383 -22.08 30.83 -13.81
N GLN A 384 -22.08 32.03 -14.41
CA GLN A 384 -22.88 33.19 -13.96
C GLN A 384 -22.56 33.65 -12.51
N ILE A 385 -21.33 33.40 -12.04
CA ILE A 385 -20.84 33.89 -10.73
C ILE A 385 -20.95 35.42 -10.67
N SER A 386 -21.54 35.95 -9.60
CA SER A 386 -21.64 37.38 -9.31
C SER A 386 -21.51 37.65 -7.81
N PRO A 387 -21.16 38.88 -7.38
CA PRO A 387 -20.96 39.19 -5.95
C PRO A 387 -22.18 38.95 -5.05
N SER A 388 -23.39 38.86 -5.62
CA SER A 388 -24.64 38.65 -4.88
C SER A 388 -25.10 37.17 -4.79
N ASN A 389 -24.62 36.28 -5.68
CA ASN A 389 -25.11 34.88 -5.76
C ASN A 389 -24.16 33.83 -5.15
N LEU A 390 -23.13 34.27 -4.42
CA LEU A 390 -22.14 33.40 -3.76
C LEU A 390 -22.49 33.06 -2.29
N SER A 391 -23.68 33.41 -1.78
CA SER A 391 -24.07 32.97 -0.42
C SER A 391 -24.38 31.47 -0.39
N LEU A 392 -24.16 30.84 0.77
CA LEU A 392 -24.31 29.39 0.96
C LEU A 392 -25.68 28.86 0.49
N GLY A 393 -26.74 29.65 0.67
CA GLY A 393 -28.09 29.33 0.18
C GLY A 393 -28.22 29.39 -1.35
N HIS A 394 -27.69 30.43 -1.99
CA HIS A 394 -27.70 30.57 -3.45
C HIS A 394 -26.89 29.47 -4.15
N VAL A 395 -25.73 29.11 -3.59
CA VAL A 395 -24.89 28.00 -4.08
C VAL A 395 -25.61 26.67 -3.90
N THR A 396 -26.15 26.39 -2.72
CA THR A 396 -26.86 25.12 -2.45
C THR A 396 -28.11 24.96 -3.32
N ARG A 397 -28.91 26.02 -3.53
CA ARG A 397 -30.06 25.98 -4.42
C ARG A 397 -29.64 25.76 -5.88
N ALA A 398 -28.55 26.39 -6.33
CA ALA A 398 -28.01 26.17 -7.68
C ALA A 398 -27.48 24.73 -7.88
N VAL A 399 -26.82 24.13 -6.88
CA VAL A 399 -26.41 22.71 -6.91
C VAL A 399 -27.64 21.79 -6.96
N CYS A 400 -28.66 22.05 -6.14
CA CYS A 400 -29.91 21.27 -6.19
C CYS A 400 -30.55 21.35 -7.58
N ARG A 401 -30.65 22.55 -8.15
CA ARG A 401 -31.17 22.78 -9.50
C ARG A 401 -30.37 22.04 -10.56
N GLY A 402 -29.04 22.13 -10.53
CA GLY A 402 -28.14 21.51 -11.50
C GLY A 402 -28.27 19.98 -11.57
N VAL A 403 -28.59 19.32 -10.46
CA VAL A 403 -28.91 17.89 -10.43
C VAL A 403 -30.23 17.59 -11.16
N ILE A 404 -31.25 18.44 -11.01
CA ILE A 404 -32.54 18.27 -11.71
C ILE A 404 -32.41 18.61 -13.20
N GLU A 405 -31.70 19.69 -13.55
CA GLU A 405 -31.46 20.12 -14.93
C GLU A 405 -30.71 19.04 -15.73
N ASN A 406 -29.73 18.37 -15.13
CA ASN A 406 -28.99 17.25 -15.74
C ASN A 406 -29.91 16.05 -16.11
N ILE A 407 -30.98 15.82 -15.36
CA ILE A 407 -31.97 14.77 -15.67
C ILE A 407 -32.95 15.28 -16.74
N ALA A 408 -33.35 16.55 -16.66
CA ALA A 408 -34.26 17.19 -17.60
C ALA A 408 -33.65 17.40 -19.00
N THR A 409 -32.32 17.48 -19.15
CA THR A 409 -31.67 17.46 -20.47
C THR A 409 -31.69 16.07 -21.10
N MET A 410 -31.47 15.01 -20.31
CA MET A 410 -31.56 13.61 -20.77
C MET A 410 -32.98 13.25 -21.22
N MET A 411 -33.97 13.54 -20.36
CA MET A 411 -35.38 13.26 -20.61
C MET A 411 -36.25 14.51 -20.37
N PRO A 412 -36.33 15.41 -21.37
CA PRO A 412 -37.15 16.62 -21.28
C PRO A 412 -38.64 16.33 -21.08
N ALA A 413 -39.35 17.26 -20.45
CA ALA A 413 -40.79 17.16 -20.19
C ALA A 413 -41.62 16.93 -21.48
N GLN A 414 -41.14 17.38 -22.65
CA GLN A 414 -41.77 17.07 -23.94
C GLN A 414 -41.76 15.56 -24.27
N LYS A 415 -40.68 14.82 -23.94
CA LYS A 415 -40.61 13.36 -24.14
C LYS A 415 -41.64 12.65 -23.25
N LEU A 416 -41.74 13.05 -21.97
CA LEU A 416 -42.74 12.51 -21.04
C LEU A 416 -44.18 12.74 -21.56
N ARG A 417 -44.50 13.96 -22.01
CA ARG A 417 -45.83 14.26 -22.58
C ARG A 417 -46.11 13.47 -23.86
N ALA A 418 -45.11 13.27 -24.72
CA ALA A 418 -45.23 12.44 -25.93
C ALA A 418 -45.44 10.94 -25.62
N ALA A 419 -44.90 10.45 -24.50
CA ALA A 419 -45.14 9.10 -23.99
C ALA A 419 -46.50 8.94 -23.26
N GLY A 420 -47.31 10.00 -23.16
CA GLY A 420 -48.62 9.95 -22.49
C GLY A 420 -48.57 10.01 -20.96
N VAL A 421 -47.41 10.34 -20.37
CA VAL A 421 -47.24 10.51 -18.92
C VAL A 421 -48.16 11.63 -18.41
N GLN A 422 -48.83 11.39 -17.27
CA GLN A 422 -49.76 12.35 -16.66
C GLN A 422 -49.24 12.94 -15.34
N ARG A 423 -48.39 12.22 -14.61
CA ARG A 423 -47.79 12.65 -13.34
C ARG A 423 -46.41 12.02 -13.14
N ILE A 424 -45.61 12.60 -12.25
CA ILE A 424 -44.32 12.05 -11.80
C ILE A 424 -44.47 11.59 -10.34
N ILE A 425 -43.99 10.39 -10.03
CA ILE A 425 -43.87 9.88 -8.65
C ILE A 425 -42.45 10.17 -8.17
N GLY A 426 -42.32 11.03 -7.16
CA GLY A 426 -41.04 11.42 -6.58
C GLY A 426 -40.60 10.44 -5.50
N SER A 427 -39.39 9.90 -5.65
CA SER A 427 -38.84 8.80 -4.86
C SER A 427 -37.35 9.00 -4.53
N GLY A 428 -36.84 8.19 -3.62
CA GLY A 428 -35.43 8.16 -3.22
C GLY A 428 -35.11 9.04 -2.00
N SER A 429 -34.04 8.68 -1.30
CA SER A 429 -33.71 9.28 0.01
C SER A 429 -33.30 10.75 -0.09
N ALA A 430 -32.55 11.12 -1.14
CA ALA A 430 -32.06 12.49 -1.32
C ALA A 430 -33.21 13.45 -1.67
N LEU A 431 -34.15 13.04 -2.52
CA LEU A 431 -35.33 13.84 -2.87
C LEU A 431 -36.37 13.88 -1.75
N SER A 432 -36.56 12.78 -1.00
CA SER A 432 -37.50 12.74 0.13
C SER A 432 -37.06 13.64 1.30
N CYS A 433 -35.76 13.67 1.60
CA CYS A 433 -35.21 14.43 2.73
C CYS A 433 -34.86 15.90 2.41
N ASN A 434 -34.96 16.35 1.16
CA ASN A 434 -34.55 17.70 0.74
C ASN A 434 -35.68 18.47 0.03
N PRO A 435 -36.42 19.35 0.75
CA PRO A 435 -37.47 20.18 0.17
C PRO A 435 -36.98 21.16 -0.93
N VAL A 436 -35.68 21.46 -0.99
CA VAL A 436 -35.13 22.31 -2.07
C VAL A 436 -35.11 21.55 -3.39
N LEU A 437 -34.71 20.27 -3.39
CA LEU A 437 -34.80 19.41 -4.58
C LEU A 437 -36.25 19.29 -5.05
N GLN A 438 -37.21 19.11 -4.12
CA GLN A 438 -38.64 19.04 -4.45
C GLN A 438 -39.12 20.30 -5.18
N GLN A 439 -38.76 21.49 -4.67
CA GLN A 439 -39.08 22.78 -5.32
C GLN A 439 -38.47 22.94 -6.72
N GLU A 440 -37.22 22.51 -6.94
CA GLU A 440 -36.60 22.61 -8.28
C GLU A 440 -37.20 21.55 -9.25
N VAL A 441 -37.57 20.35 -8.79
CA VAL A 441 -38.30 19.34 -9.61
C VAL A 441 -39.65 19.87 -10.07
N GLU A 442 -40.45 20.43 -9.16
CA GLU A 442 -41.75 21.05 -9.47
C GLU A 442 -41.61 22.18 -10.50
N ARG A 443 -40.61 23.06 -10.30
CA ARG A 443 -40.32 24.20 -11.19
C ARG A 443 -39.92 23.77 -12.60
N ILE A 444 -39.09 22.73 -12.73
CA ILE A 444 -38.50 22.30 -14.01
C ILE A 444 -39.46 21.41 -14.81
N PHE A 445 -40.08 20.39 -14.20
CA PHE A 445 -40.85 19.40 -14.96
C PHE A 445 -42.30 19.82 -15.25
N GLN A 446 -42.91 20.67 -14.42
CA GLN A 446 -44.28 21.18 -14.62
C GLN A 446 -45.32 20.07 -14.88
N PHE A 447 -45.18 18.97 -14.12
CA PHE A 447 -46.17 17.91 -13.99
C PHE A 447 -46.74 17.92 -12.56
N PRO A 448 -47.94 17.37 -12.33
CA PRO A 448 -48.33 16.95 -10.99
C PRO A 448 -47.28 15.96 -10.46
N ILE A 449 -46.67 16.26 -9.32
CA ILE A 449 -45.71 15.37 -8.67
C ILE A 449 -46.33 14.82 -7.39
N VAL A 450 -46.17 13.51 -7.17
CA VAL A 450 -46.65 12.80 -5.98
C VAL A 450 -45.45 12.27 -5.21
N TYR A 451 -45.21 12.86 -4.03
CA TYR A 451 -44.28 12.34 -3.04
C TYR A 451 -45.05 11.52 -1.98
N GLY A 452 -44.38 10.59 -1.28
CA GLY A 452 -44.93 10.05 -0.03
C GLY A 452 -45.70 8.73 -0.10
N LYS A 453 -45.50 7.90 -1.13
CA LYS A 453 -45.55 6.43 -0.92
C LYS A 453 -44.20 5.98 -0.35
N SER A 454 -44.20 4.90 0.44
CA SER A 454 -42.97 4.25 0.92
C SER A 454 -42.33 3.44 -0.21
N VAL A 455 -41.73 4.14 -1.18
CA VAL A 455 -41.05 3.53 -2.31
C VAL A 455 -39.77 2.88 -1.82
N ASP A 456 -39.74 1.56 -1.90
CA ASP A 456 -38.58 0.77 -1.50
C ASP A 456 -38.40 -0.40 -2.45
N SER A 457 -37.16 -0.66 -2.85
CA SER A 457 -36.80 -1.81 -3.69
C SER A 457 -37.07 -3.12 -2.94
N ALA A 458 -36.83 -3.15 -1.63
CA ALA A 458 -37.14 -4.30 -0.78
C ALA A 458 -38.65 -4.59 -0.74
N VAL A 459 -39.50 -3.55 -0.73
CA VAL A 459 -40.96 -3.72 -0.81
C VAL A 459 -41.37 -4.16 -2.22
N GLY A 460 -40.79 -3.57 -3.27
CA GLY A 460 -41.07 -3.94 -4.65
C GLY A 460 -40.74 -5.39 -4.98
N VAL A 461 -39.58 -5.90 -4.54
CA VAL A 461 -39.23 -7.31 -4.74
C VAL A 461 -40.12 -8.25 -3.93
N ALA A 462 -40.56 -7.85 -2.72
CA ALA A 462 -41.54 -8.62 -1.96
C ALA A 462 -42.91 -8.67 -2.64
N MET A 463 -43.35 -7.57 -3.28
CA MET A 463 -44.61 -7.54 -4.04
C MET A 463 -44.57 -8.49 -5.24
N VAL A 464 -43.54 -8.41 -6.10
CA VAL A 464 -43.39 -9.27 -7.29
C VAL A 464 -43.56 -10.77 -6.95
N PHE A 465 -42.87 -11.24 -5.90
CA PHE A 465 -42.97 -12.65 -5.49
C PHE A 465 -44.23 -12.96 -4.66
N SER A 466 -44.89 -11.97 -4.05
CA SER A 466 -46.22 -12.12 -3.42
C SER A 466 -47.32 -12.30 -4.48
N ASP A 467 -47.26 -11.53 -5.56
CA ASP A 467 -48.25 -11.60 -6.65
C ASP A 467 -48.11 -12.94 -7.40
N GLN A 468 -46.88 -13.34 -7.74
CA GLN A 468 -46.60 -14.61 -8.44
C GLN A 468 -46.87 -15.88 -7.60
N THR A 469 -46.83 -15.80 -6.27
CA THR A 469 -47.19 -16.93 -5.39
C THR A 469 -48.70 -17.12 -5.20
N GLN A 470 -49.54 -16.21 -5.71
CA GLN A 470 -50.98 -16.46 -5.82
C GLN A 470 -51.36 -17.26 -7.08
N GLU A 471 -50.53 -17.25 -8.14
CA GLU A 471 -50.83 -17.95 -9.40
C GLU A 471 -50.25 -19.37 -9.47
N ASN A 472 -49.12 -19.66 -8.82
CA ASN A 472 -48.40 -20.93 -8.97
C ASN A 472 -48.52 -21.87 -7.76
N PHE A 473 -49.46 -22.82 -7.84
CA PHE A 473 -49.61 -23.89 -6.84
C PHE A 473 -49.77 -25.29 -7.47
N ASP A 474 -48.91 -25.66 -8.43
CA ASP A 474 -48.90 -27.01 -9.00
C ASP A 474 -47.52 -27.46 -9.56
N TRP A 475 -47.34 -28.78 -9.74
CA TRP A 475 -46.21 -29.53 -10.34
C TRP A 475 -44.88 -29.73 -9.59
N CYS A 476 -44.19 -30.84 -9.93
CA CYS A 476 -43.08 -31.43 -9.17
C CYS A 476 -42.27 -32.52 -9.95
N TRP A 477 -41.16 -33.01 -9.36
CA TRP A 477 -40.37 -34.24 -9.66
C TRP A 477 -39.39 -34.36 -10.87
N GLU A 478 -38.09 -34.68 -10.60
CA GLU A 478 -37.37 -35.96 -10.88
C GLU A 478 -35.82 -35.83 -11.11
N THR A 479 -35.10 -36.84 -11.65
CA THR A 479 -33.74 -37.25 -11.16
C THR A 479 -32.86 -38.01 -12.20
N LYS A 480 -31.49 -37.97 -12.12
CA LYS A 480 -30.49 -39.13 -12.19
C LYS A 480 -29.00 -38.79 -12.51
N ARG A 481 -28.12 -39.83 -12.55
CA ARG A 481 -26.62 -39.87 -12.54
C ARG A 481 -25.97 -40.36 -13.86
N GLY A 482 -24.63 -40.21 -14.03
CA GLY A 482 -23.81 -40.92 -15.07
C GLY A 482 -22.27 -40.87 -14.86
N ILE A 483 -21.48 -41.87 -15.36
CA ILE A 483 -20.02 -42.07 -15.11
C ILE A 483 -19.30 -42.82 -16.27
N ARG A 484 -18.02 -42.47 -16.65
CA ARG A 484 -16.95 -43.43 -17.12
C ARG A 484 -15.51 -42.83 -17.32
N MET A 485 -14.52 -43.71 -17.56
CA MET A 485 -13.03 -43.46 -17.57
C MET A 485 -12.40 -43.54 -19.01
N SER A 486 -11.10 -43.35 -19.34
CA SER A 486 -9.79 -43.59 -18.66
C SER A 486 -8.63 -42.76 -19.34
N LYS A 487 -7.28 -42.89 -19.17
CA LYS A 487 -6.41 -44.08 -18.92
C LYS A 487 -5.06 -43.91 -18.16
N SER A 488 -3.94 -43.47 -18.78
CA SER A 488 -2.53 -43.65 -18.26
C SER A 488 -1.50 -42.73 -18.94
N LYS A 489 -0.18 -42.58 -18.61
CA LYS A 489 0.88 -43.25 -17.76
C LYS A 489 1.90 -42.10 -17.36
N SER A 490 3.18 -42.13 -16.93
CA SER A 490 4.27 -42.98 -16.28
C SER A 490 5.53 -42.08 -16.11
N SER A 491 6.60 -42.29 -15.30
CA SER A 491 6.83 -42.82 -13.94
C SER A 491 8.37 -42.84 -13.58
N SER A 492 8.85 -42.21 -12.49
CA SER A 492 10.22 -42.34 -11.91
C SER A 492 10.23 -42.13 -10.37
N ILE A 493 11.33 -42.46 -9.65
CA ILE A 493 11.29 -43.07 -8.29
C ILE A 493 12.27 -42.51 -7.22
N SER A 494 11.81 -42.43 -5.96
CA SER A 494 12.56 -42.53 -4.67
C SER A 494 11.53 -42.58 -3.48
N SER A 495 11.80 -43.01 -2.23
CA SER A 495 12.90 -43.76 -1.56
C SER A 495 12.33 -44.82 -0.55
N PHE A 496 12.80 -44.93 0.72
CA PHE A 496 12.41 -46.02 1.67
C PHE A 496 12.44 -45.68 3.18
N SER A 497 11.53 -46.29 3.96
CA SER A 497 11.67 -46.67 5.40
C SER A 497 10.75 -47.88 5.73
N LEU A 498 10.49 -48.26 7.00
CA LEU A 498 9.83 -49.53 7.38
C LEU A 498 8.65 -49.36 8.38
N GLU A 499 7.54 -50.09 8.19
CA GLU A 499 6.30 -50.07 9.01
C GLU A 499 5.59 -51.46 9.03
N ALA A 500 4.34 -51.54 9.54
CA ALA A 500 3.46 -52.73 9.49
C ALA A 500 2.17 -52.47 8.67
N ASP A 501 1.59 -53.54 8.08
CA ASP A 501 0.38 -53.47 7.24
C ASP A 501 -0.81 -54.24 7.79
N ASP A 502 -1.98 -53.65 7.57
CA ASP A 502 -3.33 -54.16 7.90
C ASP A 502 -4.24 -54.23 6.65
N GLN A 503 -3.68 -54.08 5.44
CA GLN A 503 -4.41 -54.21 4.18
C GLN A 503 -4.52 -55.67 3.71
N SER A 504 -5.63 -55.99 3.04
CA SER A 504 -5.80 -57.30 2.38
C SER A 504 -5.19 -57.31 0.98
N MET A 505 -4.84 -58.50 0.47
CA MET A 505 -4.17 -58.67 -0.84
C MET A 505 -4.95 -58.05 -2.01
N ASP A 506 -6.29 -58.06 -1.96
CA ASP A 506 -7.15 -57.50 -3.01
C ASP A 506 -7.17 -55.96 -3.03
N GLU A 507 -6.94 -55.29 -1.89
CA GLU A 507 -6.90 -53.83 -1.81
C GLU A 507 -5.61 -53.26 -2.41
N SER A 508 -4.47 -53.88 -2.09
CA SER A 508 -3.14 -53.49 -2.61
C SER A 508 -3.11 -53.40 -4.14
N SER A 509 -3.87 -54.26 -4.83
CA SER A 509 -3.97 -54.29 -6.30
C SER A 509 -4.61 -53.05 -6.95
N LYS A 510 -5.32 -52.21 -6.18
CA LYS A 510 -6.14 -51.10 -6.71
C LYS A 510 -5.45 -49.73 -6.65
N ALA A 511 -4.43 -49.56 -5.81
CA ALA A 511 -3.73 -48.30 -5.63
C ALA A 511 -2.89 -47.93 -6.88
N LYS A 512 -3.07 -46.71 -7.40
CA LYS A 512 -2.22 -46.11 -8.44
C LYS A 512 -1.91 -44.66 -8.08
N PRO A 513 -0.64 -44.22 -8.18
CA PRO A 513 -0.27 -42.86 -7.82
C PRO A 513 -0.93 -41.84 -8.76
N LYS A 514 -1.57 -40.82 -8.19
CA LYS A 514 -2.03 -39.63 -8.92
C LYS A 514 -0.82 -38.80 -9.39
N LYS A 515 -0.99 -38.01 -10.45
CA LYS A 515 0.01 -37.01 -10.86
C LYS A 515 0.15 -35.93 -9.78
N SER A 516 1.33 -35.35 -9.66
CA SER A 516 1.60 -34.22 -8.77
C SER A 516 0.86 -32.96 -9.20
N CYS A 517 0.02 -32.41 -8.33
CA CYS A 517 -0.34 -30.99 -8.37
C CYS A 517 0.90 -30.11 -8.09
N LEU A 518 0.81 -28.80 -8.38
CA LEU A 518 1.84 -27.84 -7.95
C LEU A 518 1.97 -27.88 -6.41
N LYS A 519 3.20 -27.98 -5.92
CA LYS A 519 3.48 -28.32 -4.50
C LYS A 519 3.54 -27.13 -3.54
N ASP A 520 3.66 -25.91 -4.03
CA ASP A 520 4.24 -24.82 -3.23
C ASP A 520 3.30 -24.04 -2.30
N LYS A 521 1.97 -24.26 -2.35
CA LYS A 521 1.00 -23.62 -1.44
C LYS A 521 -0.17 -24.57 -1.11
N MET A 522 -0.16 -25.17 0.09
CA MET A 522 -1.35 -25.76 0.74
C MET A 522 -1.63 -24.99 2.04
N PRO A 523 -2.90 -24.77 2.42
CA PRO A 523 -3.23 -24.06 3.66
C PRO A 523 -2.92 -24.89 4.92
N MET A 524 -2.62 -24.21 6.03
CA MET A 524 -2.30 -24.88 7.31
C MET A 524 -3.49 -25.70 7.85
N ASP A 525 -4.72 -25.23 7.63
CA ASP A 525 -5.91 -26.05 7.79
C ASP A 525 -6.89 -25.89 6.63
N SER A 526 -7.58 -26.98 6.33
CA SER A 526 -8.73 -27.02 5.44
C SER A 526 -9.82 -27.87 6.13
N ASN A 527 -11.08 -27.53 5.85
CA ASN A 527 -12.25 -28.30 6.29
C ASN A 527 -12.58 -29.45 5.31
N TYR A 528 -11.87 -29.51 4.18
CA TYR A 528 -12.03 -30.54 3.16
C TYR A 528 -11.17 -31.77 3.47
N LEU A 529 -11.83 -32.90 3.72
CA LEU A 529 -11.19 -34.20 4.03
C LEU A 529 -10.38 -34.80 2.86
N ASP A 530 -10.22 -34.10 1.74
CA ASP A 530 -9.55 -34.60 0.52
C ASP A 530 -8.09 -34.18 0.36
N ASP A 531 -7.57 -33.31 1.23
CA ASP A 531 -6.15 -32.93 1.30
C ASP A 531 -5.25 -33.98 2.00
N VAL A 532 -5.77 -35.20 2.20
CA VAL A 532 -5.00 -36.34 2.72
C VAL A 532 -4.14 -36.91 1.59
N VAL A 533 -2.90 -36.44 1.50
CA VAL A 533 -1.87 -37.01 0.61
C VAL A 533 -1.38 -38.33 1.23
N GLU A 534 -1.63 -39.45 0.55
CA GLU A 534 -1.10 -40.75 0.97
C GLU A 534 0.45 -40.75 0.92
N PRO A 535 1.15 -41.20 1.98
CA PRO A 535 2.61 -41.16 2.03
C PRO A 535 3.26 -42.13 1.02
N SER A 536 4.38 -41.73 0.45
CA SER A 536 5.13 -42.53 -0.52
C SER A 536 5.82 -43.74 0.15
N CYS A 537 5.40 -44.94 -0.26
CA CYS A 537 5.89 -46.28 0.10
C CYS A 537 6.99 -46.39 1.19
N THR A 538 6.56 -46.69 2.40
CA THR A 538 7.34 -47.46 3.38
C THR A 538 7.19 -48.97 3.10
N ILE A 539 8.20 -49.77 3.42
CA ILE A 539 8.13 -51.24 3.37
C ILE A 539 7.31 -51.70 4.56
N LYS A 540 6.20 -52.41 4.32
CA LYS A 540 5.30 -52.83 5.40
C LYS A 540 5.34 -54.34 5.65
N PHE A 541 5.30 -54.74 6.92
CA PHE A 541 5.22 -56.14 7.35
C PHE A 541 3.77 -56.57 7.63
N ASN A 542 3.28 -57.65 7.00
CA ASN A 542 1.89 -58.11 7.13
C ASN A 542 1.72 -59.10 8.30
N LEU A 543 0.93 -58.73 9.30
CA LEU A 543 0.70 -59.53 10.52
C LEU A 543 -0.30 -60.68 10.36
N HIS A 544 -1.01 -60.78 9.22
CA HIS A 544 -2.07 -61.77 8.98
C HIS A 544 -1.65 -62.93 8.05
N PHE A 545 -0.36 -63.10 7.79
CA PHE A 545 0.19 -64.10 6.87
C PHE A 545 -0.35 -65.54 7.10
N ASP A 546 -0.51 -65.97 8.35
CA ASP A 546 -1.01 -67.31 8.70
C ASP A 546 -2.52 -67.51 8.42
N LYS A 547 -3.34 -66.46 8.44
CA LYS A 547 -4.78 -66.57 8.09
C LYS A 547 -4.97 -66.93 6.61
N GLY A 548 -4.16 -66.36 5.71
CA GLY A 548 -4.30 -66.55 4.26
C GLY A 548 -4.14 -68.00 3.80
N ILE A 549 -3.33 -68.78 4.51
CA ILE A 549 -3.10 -70.21 4.22
C ILE A 549 -4.34 -71.06 4.54
N ARG A 550 -5.17 -70.64 5.50
CA ARG A 550 -6.27 -71.45 6.06
C ARG A 550 -7.62 -71.34 5.29
N LYS A 551 -7.70 -70.49 4.25
CA LYS A 551 -8.89 -70.32 3.38
C LYS A 551 -10.24 -70.07 4.09
N VAL A 552 -10.23 -69.46 5.28
CA VAL A 552 -11.47 -69.02 5.94
C VAL A 552 -12.05 -67.82 5.20
N LYS A 553 -13.33 -67.87 4.83
CA LYS A 553 -14.09 -66.69 4.40
C LYS A 553 -14.72 -66.05 5.63
N GLU A 554 -14.24 -64.88 6.02
CA GLU A 554 -14.88 -64.02 7.02
C GLU A 554 -15.78 -63.01 6.28
N GLU A 555 -16.90 -62.58 6.90
CA GLU A 555 -17.82 -61.62 6.27
C GLU A 555 -17.24 -60.19 6.32
N PRO A 556 -17.30 -59.42 5.22
CA PRO A 556 -16.62 -58.13 5.12
C PRO A 556 -17.27 -57.01 5.95
N SER A 557 -18.51 -57.18 6.38
CA SER A 557 -19.38 -56.13 6.93
C SER A 557 -19.02 -55.64 8.34
N GLN A 558 -18.31 -56.45 9.15
CA GLN A 558 -17.96 -56.08 10.53
C GLN A 558 -16.59 -55.39 10.64
N HIS A 559 -15.71 -55.56 9.65
CA HIS A 559 -14.29 -55.23 9.82
C HIS A 559 -13.96 -53.75 9.54
N GLU A 560 -14.82 -53.04 8.80
CA GLU A 560 -14.68 -51.61 8.51
C GLU A 560 -15.02 -50.74 9.74
N THR A 561 -16.03 -51.13 10.53
CA THR A 561 -16.51 -50.39 11.70
C THR A 561 -15.49 -50.29 12.84
N GLU A 562 -14.58 -51.27 12.99
CA GLU A 562 -13.49 -51.24 13.97
C GLU A 562 -12.23 -50.46 13.50
N ARG A 563 -12.11 -50.14 12.20
CA ARG A 563 -10.86 -49.60 11.64
C ARG A 563 -10.77 -48.08 11.82
N PHE A 564 -9.67 -47.61 12.41
CA PHE A 564 -9.34 -46.17 12.47
C PHE A 564 -8.45 -45.78 11.30
N THR A 565 -9.01 -44.99 10.38
CA THR A 565 -8.28 -44.33 9.28
C THR A 565 -7.92 -42.90 9.65
N ILE A 566 -6.95 -42.29 8.97
CA ILE A 566 -6.58 -40.87 9.20
C ILE A 566 -7.77 -39.91 8.97
N LYS A 567 -8.66 -40.19 8.01
CA LYS A 567 -9.89 -39.40 7.79
C LYS A 567 -10.80 -39.46 9.02
N ARG A 568 -11.15 -40.67 9.51
CA ARG A 568 -11.96 -40.88 10.73
C ARG A 568 -11.32 -40.26 11.98
N LEU A 569 -10.00 -40.33 12.09
CA LEU A 569 -9.25 -39.73 13.21
C LEU A 569 -9.30 -38.20 13.18
N PHE A 570 -9.06 -37.58 12.01
CA PHE A 570 -9.11 -36.12 11.87
C PHE A 570 -10.54 -35.58 12.00
N GLU A 571 -11.53 -36.29 11.48
CA GLU A 571 -12.96 -35.99 11.64
C GLU A 571 -13.38 -35.98 13.11
N ALA A 572 -13.13 -37.08 13.83
CA ALA A 572 -13.42 -37.19 15.27
C ALA A 572 -12.80 -36.04 16.07
N VAL A 573 -11.52 -35.76 15.82
CA VAL A 573 -10.77 -34.69 16.48
C VAL A 573 -11.29 -33.29 16.13
N SER A 574 -11.68 -33.03 14.88
CA SER A 574 -12.32 -31.76 14.50
C SER A 574 -13.73 -31.59 15.07
N SER A 575 -14.45 -32.69 15.31
CA SER A 575 -15.77 -32.64 15.95
C SER A 575 -15.71 -32.33 17.44
N GLY A 576 -14.57 -32.60 18.09
CA GLY A 576 -14.37 -32.42 19.53
C GLY A 576 -15.02 -33.49 20.41
N GLU A 577 -15.64 -34.52 19.82
CA GLU A 577 -16.36 -35.56 20.55
C GLU A 577 -15.44 -36.74 20.94
N VAL A 578 -15.20 -36.91 22.25
CA VAL A 578 -14.40 -38.02 22.81
C VAL A 578 -14.98 -39.40 22.47
N SER A 579 -16.32 -39.51 22.36
CA SER A 579 -17.03 -40.74 22.00
C SER A 579 -16.56 -41.36 20.67
N LYS A 580 -16.22 -40.54 19.67
CA LYS A 580 -15.73 -40.98 18.35
C LYS A 580 -14.30 -41.55 18.38
N LEU A 581 -13.56 -41.32 19.47
CA LEU A 581 -12.21 -41.86 19.70
C LEU A 581 -12.21 -43.12 20.60
N GLN A 582 -13.36 -43.50 21.15
CA GLN A 582 -13.46 -44.62 22.08
C GLN A 582 -13.07 -45.94 21.39
N GLY A 583 -12.11 -46.67 21.98
CA GLY A 583 -11.51 -47.88 21.40
C GLY A 583 -10.20 -47.67 20.63
N LEU A 584 -9.81 -46.43 20.30
CA LEU A 584 -8.56 -46.14 19.55
C LEU A 584 -7.31 -46.72 20.22
N HIS A 585 -7.19 -46.63 21.54
CA HIS A 585 -6.09 -47.22 22.31
C HIS A 585 -5.98 -48.75 22.10
N MET A 586 -7.10 -49.46 22.16
CA MET A 586 -7.17 -50.92 21.97
C MET A 586 -6.75 -51.30 20.55
N TYR A 587 -7.18 -50.53 19.55
CA TYR A 587 -6.82 -50.71 18.14
C TYR A 587 -5.33 -50.47 17.87
N LEU A 588 -4.75 -49.39 18.42
CA LEU A 588 -3.31 -49.08 18.27
C LEU A 588 -2.44 -50.16 18.93
N HIS A 589 -2.78 -50.58 20.15
CA HIS A 589 -2.04 -51.63 20.86
C HIS A 589 -2.19 -53.02 20.21
N LYS A 590 -3.39 -53.38 19.71
CA LYS A 590 -3.65 -54.65 18.99
C LYS A 590 -2.83 -54.76 17.69
N ASN A 591 -2.56 -53.63 17.04
CA ASN A 591 -1.89 -53.57 15.73
C ASN A 591 -0.43 -53.05 15.79
N MET A 592 0.12 -52.79 16.99
CA MET A 592 1.47 -52.23 17.21
C MET A 592 1.76 -50.91 16.47
N LYS A 593 0.73 -50.07 16.25
CA LYS A 593 0.85 -48.78 15.54
C LYS A 593 0.97 -47.58 16.50
N ARG A 594 1.66 -46.52 16.07
CA ARG A 594 1.81 -45.26 16.81
C ARG A 594 1.04 -44.11 16.15
N LEU A 595 0.59 -43.14 16.96
CA LEU A 595 0.03 -41.87 16.46
C LEU A 595 1.07 -40.99 15.72
N THR A 596 2.35 -41.38 15.72
CA THR A 596 3.46 -40.73 15.03
C THR A 596 3.85 -41.39 13.70
N ASP A 597 3.24 -42.51 13.31
CA ASP A 597 3.51 -43.22 12.05
C ASP A 597 3.07 -42.42 10.81
N SER A 598 3.60 -42.76 9.63
CA SER A 598 3.25 -42.01 8.39
C SER A 598 1.76 -42.13 8.04
N GLN A 599 1.14 -43.25 8.41
CA GLN A 599 -0.27 -43.57 8.15
C GLN A 599 -1.26 -42.64 8.89
N TYR A 600 -0.82 -41.86 9.88
CA TYR A 600 -1.63 -40.89 10.63
C TYR A 600 -1.10 -39.44 10.52
N LYS A 601 -0.22 -39.16 9.54
CA LYS A 601 0.35 -37.84 9.27
C LYS A 601 0.12 -37.41 7.82
N SER A 602 -0.32 -36.16 7.61
CA SER A 602 -0.30 -35.52 6.29
C SER A 602 0.69 -34.35 6.31
N ASN A 603 1.76 -34.39 5.50
CA ASN A 603 2.82 -33.37 5.45
C ASN A 603 3.42 -32.97 6.83
N GLY A 604 3.46 -33.92 7.77
CA GLY A 604 3.91 -33.74 9.16
C GLY A 604 2.80 -33.40 10.16
N LYS A 605 1.63 -32.94 9.69
CA LYS A 605 0.45 -32.64 10.52
C LYS A 605 -0.03 -33.88 11.26
N THR A 606 -0.07 -33.81 12.59
CA THR A 606 -0.61 -34.85 13.47
C THR A 606 -2.07 -34.59 13.82
N ALA A 607 -2.73 -35.59 14.41
CA ALA A 607 -4.05 -35.42 15.02
C ALA A 607 -4.07 -34.28 16.05
N LEU A 608 -3.03 -34.17 16.90
CA LEU A 608 -2.89 -33.08 17.89
C LEU A 608 -2.86 -31.69 17.24
N LEU A 609 -2.18 -31.55 16.09
CA LEU A 609 -2.17 -30.29 15.33
C LEU A 609 -3.56 -29.96 14.76
N LYS A 610 -4.30 -30.93 14.20
CA LYS A 610 -5.69 -30.71 13.75
C LYS A 610 -6.62 -30.39 14.93
N ALA A 611 -6.40 -30.96 16.12
CA ALA A 611 -7.15 -30.66 17.34
C ALA A 611 -7.00 -29.19 17.76
N LEU A 612 -5.75 -28.72 17.90
CA LEU A 612 -5.43 -27.35 18.31
C LEU A 612 -5.84 -26.30 17.27
N LEU A 613 -5.92 -26.67 15.99
CA LEU A 613 -6.50 -25.82 14.95
C LEU A 613 -8.02 -25.67 15.07
N ASN A 614 -8.72 -26.63 15.70
CA ASN A 614 -10.18 -26.71 15.76
C ASN A 614 -10.67 -26.74 17.23
N LEU A 615 -10.62 -25.57 17.87
CA LEU A 615 -11.12 -25.35 19.23
C LEU A 615 -12.55 -24.77 19.19
N LYS A 616 -13.47 -25.33 19.98
CA LYS A 616 -14.82 -24.80 20.17
C LYS A 616 -14.83 -23.98 21.46
N GLN A 617 -15.20 -22.69 21.38
CA GLN A 617 -15.15 -21.77 22.53
C GLN A 617 -13.77 -21.70 23.25
N GLY A 618 -12.68 -22.05 22.55
CA GLY A 618 -11.32 -22.11 23.11
C GLY A 618 -10.91 -23.48 23.69
N GLU A 619 -11.81 -24.47 23.70
CA GLU A 619 -11.59 -25.81 24.25
C GLU A 619 -11.77 -26.94 23.21
N ASN A 620 -11.20 -28.11 23.48
CA ASN A 620 -11.41 -29.36 22.73
C ASN A 620 -10.97 -30.56 23.60
N GLU A 621 -11.93 -31.28 24.19
CA GLU A 621 -11.67 -32.40 25.12
C GLU A 621 -10.85 -33.54 24.50
N THR A 622 -10.85 -33.69 23.17
CA THR A 622 -10.06 -34.73 22.50
C THR A 622 -8.55 -34.55 22.67
N ILE A 623 -8.08 -33.34 22.98
CA ILE A 623 -6.66 -33.05 23.22
C ILE A 623 -6.16 -33.80 24.46
N GLU A 624 -6.88 -33.70 25.58
CA GLU A 624 -6.55 -34.38 26.83
C GLU A 624 -6.54 -35.91 26.62
N HIS A 625 -7.58 -36.43 25.96
CA HIS A 625 -7.69 -37.86 25.68
C HIS A 625 -6.60 -38.40 24.73
N LEU A 626 -6.21 -37.64 23.69
CA LEU A 626 -5.09 -38.00 22.81
C LEU A 626 -3.74 -38.02 23.53
N LEU A 627 -3.51 -37.08 24.46
CA LEU A 627 -2.30 -37.04 25.28
C LEU A 627 -2.23 -38.24 26.24
N GLU A 628 -3.35 -38.61 26.89
CA GLU A 628 -3.41 -39.85 27.68
C GLU A 628 -3.08 -41.10 26.85
N ILE A 629 -3.61 -41.21 25.62
CA ILE A 629 -3.33 -42.34 24.73
C ILE A 629 -1.84 -42.38 24.36
N ALA A 630 -1.23 -41.23 24.04
CA ALA A 630 0.20 -41.14 23.74
C ALA A 630 1.10 -41.44 24.95
N GLU A 631 0.65 -41.13 26.17
CA GLU A 631 1.30 -41.45 27.44
C GLU A 631 1.22 -42.95 27.77
N LYS A 632 0.03 -43.56 27.65
CA LYS A 632 -0.18 -45.02 27.81
C LYS A 632 0.59 -45.85 26.78
N MET A 633 0.79 -45.31 25.57
CA MET A 633 1.62 -45.92 24.52
C MET A 633 3.12 -45.58 24.61
N GLY A 634 3.56 -44.76 25.58
CA GLY A 634 4.98 -44.44 25.81
C GLY A 634 5.64 -43.48 24.80
N HIS A 635 4.88 -42.83 23.92
CA HIS A 635 5.40 -41.99 22.82
C HIS A 635 5.07 -40.48 22.95
N LEU A 636 4.63 -40.05 24.14
CA LEU A 636 4.18 -38.69 24.45
C LEU A 636 5.09 -37.57 23.90
N LYS A 637 6.40 -37.62 24.18
CA LYS A 637 7.37 -36.57 23.73
C LYS A 637 7.59 -36.54 22.22
N GLU A 638 7.51 -37.67 21.52
CA GLU A 638 7.60 -37.73 20.05
C GLU A 638 6.33 -37.18 19.39
N PHE A 639 5.18 -37.32 20.05
CA PHE A 639 3.88 -36.88 19.53
C PHE A 639 3.63 -35.38 19.71
N ILE A 640 3.98 -34.82 20.88
CA ILE A 640 3.85 -33.38 21.16
C ILE A 640 4.80 -32.55 20.28
N ASN A 641 6.06 -33.00 20.15
CA ASN A 641 7.10 -32.27 19.43
C ASN A 641 7.16 -32.61 17.93
N ALA A 642 6.11 -33.25 17.40
CA ALA A 642 5.95 -33.48 15.97
C ALA A 642 5.68 -32.15 15.25
N ALA A 643 6.63 -31.71 14.43
CA ALA A 643 6.53 -30.49 13.63
C ALA A 643 6.07 -30.76 12.18
N TYR A 644 5.53 -29.73 11.54
CA TYR A 644 5.29 -29.74 10.09
C TYR A 644 6.60 -29.96 9.31
N THR A 645 6.54 -30.81 8.28
CA THR A 645 7.69 -31.17 7.43
C THR A 645 7.69 -30.52 6.05
N ASP A 646 6.58 -29.92 5.63
CA ASP A 646 6.50 -29.15 4.40
C ASP A 646 7.42 -27.90 4.41
N SER A 647 7.86 -27.45 3.23
CA SER A 647 8.74 -26.30 3.03
C SER A 647 8.13 -24.95 3.47
N TYR A 648 6.81 -24.81 3.46
CA TYR A 648 6.13 -23.55 3.77
C TYR A 648 5.97 -23.33 5.28
N TYR A 649 5.52 -24.36 6.01
CA TYR A 649 5.30 -24.31 7.48
C TYR A 649 6.35 -25.05 8.32
N LYS A 650 7.49 -25.45 7.72
CA LYS A 650 8.56 -26.25 8.35
C LYS A 650 8.87 -25.85 9.81
N GLY A 651 8.82 -26.83 10.71
CA GLY A 651 9.28 -26.66 12.09
C GLY A 651 8.25 -26.08 13.07
N GLN A 652 7.08 -25.63 12.60
CA GLN A 652 5.97 -25.24 13.48
C GLN A 652 5.46 -26.49 14.24
N THR A 653 5.32 -26.35 15.56
CA THR A 653 4.90 -27.42 16.51
C THR A 653 3.52 -27.13 17.11
N ALA A 654 2.95 -28.11 17.82
CA ALA A 654 1.69 -27.95 18.57
C ALA A 654 1.71 -26.74 19.53
N LEU A 655 2.85 -26.47 20.18
CA LEU A 655 3.01 -25.32 21.09
C LEU A 655 2.83 -23.97 20.38
N HIS A 656 3.34 -23.82 19.14
CA HIS A 656 3.16 -22.60 18.36
C HIS A 656 1.68 -22.33 18.07
N VAL A 657 0.93 -23.36 17.67
CA VAL A 657 -0.52 -23.24 17.38
C VAL A 657 -1.33 -22.93 18.65
N ALA A 658 -0.96 -23.51 19.80
CA ALA A 658 -1.62 -23.23 21.08
C ALA A 658 -1.46 -21.75 21.51
N ILE A 659 -0.27 -21.17 21.28
CA ILE A 659 0.02 -19.75 21.52
C ILE A 659 -0.73 -18.87 20.52
N GLU A 660 -0.71 -19.21 19.22
CA GLU A 660 -1.46 -18.49 18.17
C GLU A 660 -2.97 -18.44 18.46
N ARG A 661 -3.55 -19.54 18.97
CA ARG A 661 -4.95 -19.64 19.41
C ARG A 661 -5.24 -19.00 20.77
N ARG A 662 -4.25 -18.37 21.43
CA ARG A 662 -4.37 -17.71 22.74
C ARG A 662 -4.89 -18.60 23.89
N SER A 663 -4.74 -19.93 23.80
CA SER A 663 -5.30 -20.85 24.80
C SER A 663 -4.27 -21.22 25.87
N MET A 664 -4.23 -20.41 26.93
CA MET A 664 -3.35 -20.60 28.09
C MET A 664 -3.46 -22.02 28.70
N LYS A 665 -4.68 -22.58 28.80
CA LYS A 665 -4.94 -23.93 29.30
C LYS A 665 -4.14 -24.98 28.54
N PHE A 666 -4.13 -24.94 27.20
CA PHE A 666 -3.38 -25.89 26.40
C PHE A 666 -1.87 -25.60 26.39
N VAL A 667 -1.44 -24.33 26.45
CA VAL A 667 0.00 -24.00 26.59
C VAL A 667 0.56 -24.57 27.90
N GLN A 668 -0.13 -24.39 29.02
CA GLN A 668 0.25 -24.98 30.32
C GLN A 668 0.34 -26.51 30.25
N MET A 669 -0.71 -27.16 29.73
CA MET A 669 -0.80 -28.62 29.62
C MET A 669 0.28 -29.22 28.71
N LEU A 670 0.56 -28.59 27.56
CA LEU A 670 1.59 -29.04 26.62
C LEU A 670 2.99 -28.95 27.25
N VAL A 671 3.32 -27.85 27.94
CA VAL A 671 4.61 -27.71 28.63
C VAL A 671 4.74 -28.71 29.77
N GLN A 672 3.70 -28.89 30.60
CA GLN A 672 3.67 -29.90 31.67
C GLN A 672 3.90 -31.34 31.13
N LYS A 673 3.38 -31.66 29.94
CA LYS A 673 3.54 -32.98 29.28
C LYS A 673 4.84 -33.08 28.45
N GLY A 674 5.69 -32.04 28.43
CA GLY A 674 7.03 -32.08 27.83
C GLY A 674 7.12 -31.57 26.39
N ALA A 675 6.37 -30.51 26.05
CA ALA A 675 6.60 -29.72 24.85
C ALA A 675 7.92 -28.95 24.92
N ASP A 676 8.67 -28.95 23.81
CA ASP A 676 9.91 -28.19 23.68
C ASP A 676 9.61 -26.71 23.41
N VAL A 677 9.91 -25.86 24.39
CA VAL A 677 9.80 -24.40 24.30
C VAL A 677 10.84 -23.77 23.37
N HIS A 678 11.87 -24.53 22.95
CA HIS A 678 13.00 -24.06 22.13
C HIS A 678 12.91 -24.47 20.65
N ALA A 679 11.79 -25.07 20.24
CA ALA A 679 11.51 -25.48 18.85
C ALA A 679 11.46 -24.30 17.88
N ARG A 680 11.94 -24.47 16.64
CA ARG A 680 12.08 -23.39 15.64
C ARG A 680 11.19 -23.57 14.40
N ALA A 681 10.20 -22.69 14.23
CA ALA A 681 9.36 -22.55 13.04
C ALA A 681 10.11 -21.79 11.92
N CYS A 682 10.88 -22.50 11.10
CA CYS A 682 11.79 -21.94 10.08
C CYS A 682 11.29 -22.03 8.62
N GLY A 683 10.05 -22.48 8.39
CA GLY A 683 9.42 -22.56 7.06
C GLY A 683 9.30 -21.23 6.33
N LYS A 684 9.16 -21.27 4.99
CA LYS A 684 9.11 -20.08 4.11
C LYS A 684 8.11 -19.00 4.60
N PHE A 685 6.95 -19.40 5.12
CA PHE A 685 5.91 -18.49 5.62
C PHE A 685 6.37 -17.64 6.82
N PHE A 686 7.33 -18.15 7.61
CA PHE A 686 7.86 -17.49 8.79
C PHE A 686 9.09 -16.62 8.50
N GLN A 687 9.43 -16.37 7.23
CA GLN A 687 10.65 -15.62 6.82
C GLN A 687 10.31 -14.26 6.20
N PRO A 688 11.04 -13.17 6.53
CA PRO A 688 10.62 -11.78 6.29
C PRO A 688 10.77 -11.27 4.84
N ASN A 689 10.88 -12.16 3.85
CA ASN A 689 11.31 -11.85 2.48
C ASN A 689 10.28 -12.25 1.40
N GLN A 690 9.00 -12.39 1.74
CA GLN A 690 7.91 -12.71 0.80
C GLN A 690 6.66 -11.87 1.06
N GLU A 691 5.80 -11.70 0.05
CA GLU A 691 4.61 -10.83 0.10
C GLU A 691 3.50 -11.35 1.04
N MET A 692 3.55 -12.63 1.42
CA MET A 692 2.64 -13.29 2.35
C MET A 692 3.46 -14.06 3.39
N CYS A 693 4.00 -13.37 4.39
CA CYS A 693 4.78 -13.96 5.48
C CYS A 693 4.47 -13.31 6.83
N PHE A 694 4.62 -14.08 7.92
CA PHE A 694 4.57 -13.57 9.30
C PHE A 694 5.84 -13.98 10.05
N TYR A 695 6.83 -13.09 10.05
CA TYR A 695 8.11 -13.29 10.76
C TYR A 695 7.99 -12.84 12.23
N PHE A 696 8.10 -13.80 13.15
CA PHE A 696 8.09 -13.56 14.61
C PHE A 696 9.37 -14.03 15.31
N GLY A 697 10.47 -14.30 14.58
CA GLY A 697 11.71 -14.82 15.17
C GLY A 697 11.69 -16.31 15.51
N GLU A 698 10.90 -17.11 14.78
CA GLU A 698 10.87 -18.59 14.77
C GLU A 698 10.56 -19.32 16.10
N LEU A 699 10.50 -18.66 17.26
CA LEU A 699 10.40 -19.32 18.58
C LEU A 699 9.02 -19.14 19.25
N PRO A 700 8.57 -20.09 20.11
CA PRO A 700 7.34 -19.97 20.90
C PRO A 700 7.29 -18.72 21.78
N MET A 701 8.40 -18.39 22.48
CA MET A 701 8.48 -17.21 23.33
C MET A 701 8.35 -15.92 22.52
N SER A 702 9.01 -15.84 21.36
CA SER A 702 8.92 -14.64 20.53
C SER A 702 7.56 -14.52 19.86
N LEU A 703 6.91 -15.63 19.48
CA LEU A 703 5.51 -15.64 19.03
C LEU A 703 4.56 -15.07 20.10
N ALA A 704 4.69 -15.49 21.36
CA ALA A 704 3.85 -15.00 22.46
C ALA A 704 4.02 -13.49 22.70
N ALA A 705 5.26 -13.00 22.68
CA ALA A 705 5.56 -11.58 22.76
C ALA A 705 4.98 -10.79 21.57
N CYS A 706 5.17 -11.31 20.35
CA CYS A 706 4.75 -10.66 19.10
C CYS A 706 3.24 -10.68 18.86
N THR A 707 2.48 -11.49 19.59
CA THR A 707 1.01 -11.58 19.51
C THR A 707 0.28 -10.87 20.65
N ASN A 708 1.02 -10.08 21.44
CA ASN A 708 0.57 -9.33 22.61
C ASN A 708 -0.09 -10.22 23.70
N GLN A 709 0.69 -11.17 24.24
CA GLN A 709 0.22 -12.14 25.25
C GLN A 709 1.15 -12.19 26.47
N PRO A 710 1.08 -11.18 27.37
CA PRO A 710 1.99 -11.09 28.53
C PRO A 710 1.87 -12.30 29.46
N ASP A 711 0.65 -12.82 29.70
CA ASP A 711 0.41 -13.95 30.60
C ASP A 711 1.13 -15.23 30.14
N ILE A 712 1.20 -15.46 28.82
CA ILE A 712 1.90 -16.59 28.22
C ILE A 712 3.42 -16.37 28.28
N VAL A 713 3.90 -15.14 28.05
CA VAL A 713 5.33 -14.81 28.19
C VAL A 713 5.79 -15.02 29.62
N ASP A 714 4.99 -14.60 30.61
CA ASP A 714 5.25 -14.82 32.03
C ASP A 714 5.29 -16.29 32.39
N PHE A 715 4.28 -17.07 32.00
CA PHE A 715 4.29 -18.51 32.23
C PHE A 715 5.48 -19.20 31.56
N LEU A 716 5.86 -18.82 30.33
CA LEU A 716 7.03 -19.37 29.65
C LEU A 716 8.36 -19.02 30.34
N LEU A 717 8.45 -17.87 31.00
CA LEU A 717 9.63 -17.44 31.76
C LEU A 717 9.71 -18.11 33.15
N ASP A 718 8.61 -18.12 33.91
CA ASP A 718 8.53 -18.62 35.28
C ASP A 718 8.39 -20.17 35.36
N ASN A 719 8.65 -20.88 34.25
CA ASN A 719 8.28 -22.28 34.04
C ASN A 719 9.26 -23.28 34.72
N PRO A 720 8.80 -24.18 35.62
CA PRO A 720 9.68 -25.10 36.35
C PRO A 720 10.10 -26.36 35.56
N TYR A 721 9.46 -26.65 34.42
CA TYR A 721 9.66 -27.91 33.67
C TYR A 721 10.82 -27.84 32.67
N GLN A 722 10.87 -26.77 31.87
CA GLN A 722 11.94 -26.48 30.92
C GLN A 722 12.10 -24.95 30.86
N PRO A 723 13.17 -24.37 31.45
CA PRO A 723 13.33 -22.92 31.49
C PRO A 723 13.64 -22.35 30.10
N VAL A 724 13.09 -21.17 29.82
CA VAL A 724 13.32 -20.46 28.56
C VAL A 724 14.56 -19.58 28.66
N ASP A 725 15.65 -19.94 27.97
CA ASP A 725 16.81 -19.06 27.80
C ASP A 725 16.45 -17.88 26.88
N VAL A 726 16.26 -16.70 27.47
CA VAL A 726 15.95 -15.45 26.76
C VAL A 726 17.05 -15.02 25.77
N LYS A 727 18.26 -15.59 25.87
CA LYS A 727 19.34 -15.39 24.88
C LYS A 727 19.15 -16.20 23.60
N GLN A 728 18.21 -17.15 23.56
CA GLN A 728 18.03 -18.00 22.39
C GLN A 728 17.72 -17.13 21.15
N ARG A 729 18.32 -17.52 20.03
CA ARG A 729 18.23 -16.83 18.76
C ARG A 729 17.43 -17.65 17.75
N ASP A 730 17.00 -17.03 16.67
CA ASP A 730 16.44 -17.70 15.49
C ASP A 730 17.52 -18.11 14.45
N SER A 731 17.11 -18.47 13.23
CA SER A 731 18.00 -18.70 12.08
C SER A 731 18.81 -17.48 11.63
N HIS A 732 18.30 -16.27 11.83
CA HIS A 732 18.92 -14.99 11.49
C HIS A 732 19.79 -14.42 12.63
N GLY A 733 19.89 -15.13 13.76
CA GLY A 733 20.62 -14.69 14.95
C GLY A 733 19.85 -13.65 15.80
N ASN A 734 18.61 -13.34 15.43
CA ASN A 734 17.74 -12.40 16.11
C ASN A 734 17.21 -13.01 17.41
N THR A 735 17.17 -12.21 18.49
CA THR A 735 16.50 -12.54 19.76
C THR A 735 15.05 -12.06 19.76
N VAL A 736 14.29 -12.34 20.82
CA VAL A 736 12.90 -11.84 21.01
C VAL A 736 12.78 -10.33 20.78
N LEU A 737 13.74 -9.54 21.26
CA LEU A 737 13.76 -8.08 21.07
C LEU A 737 13.91 -7.68 19.60
N HIS A 738 14.68 -8.43 18.81
CA HIS A 738 14.84 -8.19 17.37
C HIS A 738 13.59 -8.59 16.57
N ALA A 739 12.85 -9.60 17.03
CA ALA A 739 11.57 -9.99 16.45
C ALA A 739 10.50 -8.90 16.66
N LEU A 740 10.37 -8.39 17.90
CA LEU A 740 9.50 -7.25 18.22
C LEU A 740 9.82 -6.01 17.36
N VAL A 741 11.10 -5.64 17.27
CA VAL A 741 11.59 -4.54 16.40
C VAL A 741 11.30 -4.77 14.90
N SER A 742 11.16 -6.03 14.47
CA SER A 742 10.86 -6.38 13.08
C SER A 742 9.37 -6.30 12.74
N ILE A 743 8.48 -6.53 13.71
CA ILE A 743 7.01 -6.49 13.57
C ILE A 743 6.43 -5.10 13.83
N ALA A 744 6.96 -4.35 14.80
CA ALA A 744 6.54 -2.97 15.05
C ALA A 744 6.56 -2.17 13.75
N ASP A 745 5.51 -1.42 13.43
CA ASP A 745 5.45 -0.52 12.29
C ASP A 745 5.64 0.95 12.72
N ASN A 746 4.78 1.87 12.28
CA ASN A 746 4.74 3.25 12.76
C ASN A 746 3.28 3.68 13.08
N SER A 747 2.34 2.72 13.24
CA SER A 747 1.03 2.96 13.84
C SER A 747 1.20 3.16 15.35
N PRO A 748 0.40 4.04 15.98
CA PRO A 748 0.49 4.26 17.42
C PRO A 748 0.08 3.01 18.21
N GLU A 749 -0.93 2.26 17.76
CA GLU A 749 -1.48 1.08 18.45
C GLU A 749 -0.47 -0.09 18.47
N ASN A 750 0.18 -0.37 17.33
CA ASN A 750 1.22 -1.38 17.24
C ASN A 750 2.44 -0.97 18.10
N THR A 751 2.85 0.29 17.99
CA THR A 751 3.96 0.85 18.77
C THR A 751 3.73 0.75 20.28
N GLU A 752 2.52 1.08 20.77
CA GLU A 752 2.19 1.07 22.20
C GLU A 752 2.29 -0.34 22.80
N PHE A 753 1.71 -1.36 22.16
CA PHE A 753 1.83 -2.74 22.69
C PHE A 753 3.25 -3.28 22.59
N VAL A 754 3.98 -2.98 21.51
CA VAL A 754 5.38 -3.42 21.37
C VAL A 754 6.26 -2.78 22.45
N ILE A 755 6.06 -1.48 22.76
CA ILE A 755 6.74 -0.81 23.87
C ILE A 755 6.43 -1.50 25.21
N ALA A 756 5.15 -1.76 25.50
CA ALA A 756 4.74 -2.39 26.75
C ALA A 756 5.35 -3.79 26.94
N ILE A 757 5.29 -4.64 25.90
CA ILE A 757 5.86 -5.99 25.93
C ILE A 757 7.40 -5.97 25.98
N TYR A 758 8.05 -5.05 25.27
CA TYR A 758 9.51 -4.91 25.25
C TYR A 758 10.06 -4.56 26.65
N ASP A 759 9.47 -3.56 27.32
CA ASP A 759 9.86 -3.18 28.68
C ASP A 759 9.51 -4.26 29.71
N HIS A 760 8.36 -4.95 29.55
CA HIS A 760 7.98 -6.08 30.42
C HIS A 760 8.99 -7.23 30.37
N ILE A 761 9.42 -7.63 29.17
CA ILE A 761 10.42 -8.69 28.97
C ILE A 761 11.77 -8.30 29.59
N LEU A 762 12.19 -7.04 29.46
CA LEU A 762 13.42 -6.56 30.10
C LEU A 762 13.35 -6.63 31.64
N ILE A 763 12.22 -6.24 32.24
CA ILE A 763 12.02 -6.30 33.70
C ILE A 763 12.01 -7.76 34.19
N LYS A 764 11.27 -8.66 33.54
CA LYS A 764 11.24 -10.09 33.93
C LYS A 764 12.57 -10.80 33.72
N ALA A 765 13.28 -10.51 32.62
CA ALA A 765 14.60 -11.10 32.36
C ALA A 765 15.64 -10.69 33.43
N ASP A 766 15.58 -9.46 33.95
CA ASP A 766 16.47 -8.99 35.02
C ASP A 766 16.14 -9.61 36.39
N GLN A 767 14.85 -9.76 36.72
CA GLN A 767 14.40 -10.46 37.93
C GLN A 767 14.89 -11.91 37.99
N LEU A 768 14.83 -12.62 36.85
CA LEU A 768 15.29 -14.01 36.75
C LEU A 768 16.82 -14.10 36.63
N HIS A 769 17.46 -13.16 35.94
CA HIS A 769 18.87 -13.23 35.54
C HIS A 769 19.62 -11.89 35.64
N LEU A 770 19.80 -11.40 36.87
CA LEU A 770 20.52 -10.20 37.36
C LEU A 770 21.89 -9.81 36.75
N LYS A 771 22.42 -10.54 35.75
CA LYS A 771 23.70 -10.25 35.06
C LYS A 771 23.65 -10.36 33.52
N ILE A 772 22.47 -10.43 32.90
CA ILE A 772 22.34 -10.49 31.42
C ILE A 772 21.85 -9.16 30.85
N LYS A 773 22.69 -8.46 30.10
CA LYS A 773 22.27 -7.32 29.27
C LYS A 773 21.70 -7.83 27.94
N LEU A 774 20.37 -7.96 27.85
CA LEU A 774 19.68 -8.52 26.68
C LEU A 774 19.77 -7.63 25.42
N GLU A 775 19.91 -6.31 25.60
CA GLU A 775 20.05 -5.35 24.49
C GLU A 775 21.45 -5.37 23.83
N ASP A 776 22.48 -5.86 24.52
CA ASP A 776 23.86 -5.89 24.02
C ASP A 776 24.14 -7.10 23.10
N ILE A 777 23.12 -7.94 22.85
CA ILE A 777 23.25 -9.15 22.05
C ILE A 777 23.09 -8.81 20.55
N GLU A 778 24.18 -8.91 19.78
CA GLU A 778 24.15 -8.71 18.32
C GLU A 778 23.59 -9.91 17.54
N ASN A 779 22.83 -9.67 16.46
CA ASN A 779 22.36 -10.68 15.50
C ASN A 779 23.44 -11.11 14.47
N ASN A 780 23.09 -11.94 13.47
CA ASN A 780 24.06 -12.41 12.46
C ASN A 780 24.57 -11.30 11.51
N GLU A 781 23.94 -10.12 11.49
CA GLU A 781 24.42 -8.94 10.75
C GLU A 781 25.36 -8.04 11.58
N GLY A 782 25.59 -8.37 12.86
CA GLY A 782 26.32 -7.53 13.80
C GLY A 782 25.52 -6.31 14.25
N LEU A 783 24.21 -6.46 14.45
CA LEU A 783 23.30 -5.40 14.90
C LEU A 783 22.64 -5.78 16.23
N THR A 784 22.60 -4.84 17.16
CA THR A 784 21.78 -4.90 18.39
C THR A 784 20.32 -4.48 18.10
N PRO A 785 19.34 -4.68 19.00
CA PRO A 785 17.94 -4.31 18.76
C PRO A 785 17.76 -2.83 18.42
N ILE A 786 18.53 -1.95 19.07
CA ILE A 786 18.53 -0.50 18.82
C ILE A 786 19.11 -0.13 17.44
N ALA A 787 20.17 -0.84 16.99
CA ALA A 787 20.72 -0.68 15.65
C ALA A 787 19.80 -1.28 14.56
N LEU A 788 19.06 -2.34 14.87
CA LEU A 788 18.03 -2.89 13.98
C LEU A 788 16.82 -1.94 13.86
N ALA A 789 16.36 -1.33 14.96
CA ALA A 789 15.27 -0.34 14.94
C ALA A 789 15.65 0.89 14.10
N ALA A 790 16.91 1.34 14.22
CA ALA A 790 17.52 2.33 13.34
C ALA A 790 17.50 1.89 11.87
N LYS A 791 18.01 0.68 11.55
CA LYS A 791 18.05 0.12 10.18
C LYS A 791 16.67 -0.08 9.56
N LYS A 792 15.65 -0.36 10.37
CA LYS A 792 14.25 -0.58 9.94
C LYS A 792 13.40 0.70 9.92
N GLY A 793 13.92 1.82 10.43
CA GLY A 793 13.23 3.13 10.42
C GLY A 793 11.98 3.18 11.32
N LYS A 794 12.02 2.51 12.47
CA LYS A 794 10.90 2.45 13.43
C LYS A 794 11.02 3.60 14.43
N LEU A 795 10.38 4.73 14.11
CA LEU A 795 10.69 6.02 14.72
C LEU A 795 10.43 6.06 16.22
N GLU A 796 9.19 5.72 16.62
CA GLU A 796 8.72 5.87 17.99
C GLU A 796 9.25 4.76 18.92
N LEU A 797 9.43 3.52 18.42
CA LEU A 797 10.11 2.46 19.18
C LEU A 797 11.59 2.78 19.42
N PHE A 798 12.31 3.31 18.42
CA PHE A 798 13.69 3.77 18.59
C PHE A 798 13.79 4.91 19.60
N LYS A 799 12.88 5.89 19.50
CA LYS A 799 12.74 7.01 20.45
C LYS A 799 12.47 6.52 21.87
N HIS A 800 11.56 5.56 22.07
CA HIS A 800 11.30 4.95 23.38
C HIS A 800 12.56 4.31 23.97
N ILE A 801 13.20 3.39 23.23
CA ILE A 801 14.42 2.70 23.70
C ILE A 801 15.49 3.73 24.11
N VAL A 802 15.71 4.77 23.31
CA VAL A 802 16.68 5.84 23.57
C VAL A 802 16.31 6.68 24.80
N GLN A 803 15.02 6.95 25.04
CA GLN A 803 14.53 7.85 26.08
C GLN A 803 13.98 7.14 27.33
N ARG A 804 14.15 5.81 27.42
CA ARG A 804 13.58 4.93 28.47
C ARG A 804 14.10 5.26 29.87
N GLU A 805 13.18 5.56 30.78
CA GLU A 805 13.35 5.80 32.23
C GLU A 805 12.52 4.77 33.01
N LEU A 806 13.16 3.75 33.62
CA LEU A 806 12.47 2.71 34.39
C LEU A 806 12.60 2.93 35.90
N ARG A 807 11.45 3.06 36.58
CA ARG A 807 11.39 3.19 38.04
C ARG A 807 11.75 1.86 38.70
N GLY A 808 12.67 1.91 39.67
CA GLY A 808 13.26 0.72 40.31
C GLY A 808 14.47 0.17 39.55
N TYR A 809 14.37 -0.05 38.24
CA TYR A 809 15.39 -0.69 37.41
C TYR A 809 16.33 0.34 36.75
N ARG A 810 17.09 1.08 37.57
CA ARG A 810 17.97 2.17 37.10
C ARG A 810 19.03 1.70 36.08
N HIS A 811 19.58 0.50 36.23
CA HIS A 811 20.56 -0.09 35.31
C HIS A 811 19.96 -0.51 33.95
N LEU A 812 18.63 -0.65 33.84
CA LEU A 812 17.95 -0.88 32.55
C LEU A 812 17.52 0.42 31.86
N SER A 813 17.66 1.56 32.54
CA SER A 813 17.30 2.88 32.00
C SER A 813 18.40 3.42 31.08
N ARG A 814 18.01 4.01 29.95
CA ARG A 814 18.93 4.70 29.02
C ARG A 814 18.88 6.21 29.17
N LYS A 815 17.78 6.76 29.67
CA LYS A 815 17.64 8.15 30.15
C LYS A 815 17.56 8.16 31.68
N ILE A 816 18.39 8.98 32.32
CA ILE A 816 18.44 9.15 33.78
C ILE A 816 18.49 10.65 34.09
N THR A 817 17.53 11.18 34.84
CA THR A 817 17.56 12.56 35.32
C THR A 817 18.63 12.71 36.42
N GLU A 818 19.65 13.52 36.19
CA GLU A 818 20.75 13.77 37.14
C GLU A 818 20.32 14.76 38.23
N TRP A 819 19.74 15.89 37.80
CA TRP A 819 19.13 16.90 38.65
C TRP A 819 17.99 17.58 37.86
N ALA A 820 17.05 18.19 38.58
CA ALA A 820 16.07 19.10 38.01
C ALA A 820 15.95 20.34 38.88
N TYR A 821 15.82 21.50 38.25
CA TYR A 821 15.67 22.79 38.91
C TYR A 821 14.57 23.58 38.21
N GLY A 822 13.36 23.54 38.78
CA GLY A 822 12.17 24.09 38.15
C GLY A 822 11.91 23.44 36.77
N PRO A 823 11.74 24.23 35.70
CA PRO A 823 11.51 23.71 34.35
C PRO A 823 12.78 23.18 33.65
N VAL A 824 13.96 23.28 34.26
CA VAL A 824 15.25 22.85 33.67
C VAL A 824 15.66 21.50 34.25
N CYS A 825 16.01 20.54 33.40
CA CYS A 825 16.42 19.19 33.81
C CYS A 825 17.72 18.79 33.10
N SER A 826 18.73 18.29 33.84
CA SER A 826 19.84 17.55 33.24
C SER A 826 19.43 16.08 33.08
N SER A 827 19.36 15.62 31.84
CA SER A 827 19.17 14.20 31.50
C SER A 827 20.46 13.60 31.00
N LEU A 828 20.92 12.53 31.64
CA LEU A 828 22.01 11.68 31.19
C LEU A 828 21.46 10.60 30.25
N TYR A 829 22.03 10.54 29.05
CA TYR A 829 21.75 9.51 28.05
C TYR A 829 22.95 8.57 27.89
N ASP A 830 22.72 7.26 28.00
CA ASP A 830 23.75 6.25 27.70
C ASP A 830 24.09 6.25 26.20
N LEU A 831 25.38 6.32 25.86
CA LEU A 831 25.88 6.31 24.48
C LEU A 831 26.11 4.90 23.90
N SER A 832 25.92 3.84 24.69
CA SER A 832 26.08 2.44 24.26
C SER A 832 25.27 2.12 22.99
N SER A 833 25.92 1.55 21.97
CA SER A 833 25.41 1.33 20.60
C SER A 833 24.93 2.57 19.82
N LEU A 834 24.98 3.79 20.39
CA LEU A 834 24.57 5.02 19.73
C LEU A 834 25.75 5.79 19.12
N ASP A 835 26.88 5.86 19.81
CA ASP A 835 28.05 6.65 19.40
C ASP A 835 28.91 5.96 18.33
N SER A 836 29.37 6.72 17.34
CA SER A 836 30.22 6.26 16.21
C SER A 836 31.64 5.83 16.58
N TYR A 837 31.94 5.75 17.87
CA TYR A 837 33.11 5.04 18.40
C TYR A 837 32.92 3.51 18.33
N GLU A 838 31.67 3.03 18.37
CA GLU A 838 31.31 1.62 18.26
C GLU A 838 30.97 1.26 16.80
N LYS A 839 31.39 0.07 16.36
CA LYS A 839 31.12 -0.43 15.00
C LYS A 839 29.63 -0.72 14.84
N ASN A 840 29.08 -0.49 13.64
CA ASN A 840 27.66 -0.67 13.35
C ASN A 840 26.72 0.15 14.26
N SER A 841 27.22 1.26 14.83
CA SER A 841 26.42 2.13 15.70
C SER A 841 25.12 2.60 15.04
N ALA A 842 24.10 2.87 15.85
CA ALA A 842 22.82 3.38 15.36
C ALA A 842 22.98 4.70 14.59
N LEU A 843 23.89 5.59 15.04
CA LEU A 843 24.19 6.84 14.34
C LEU A 843 24.82 6.60 12.96
N GLU A 844 25.81 5.71 12.85
CA GLU A 844 26.42 5.34 11.56
C GLU A 844 25.37 4.72 10.62
N THR A 845 24.51 3.85 11.17
CA THR A 845 23.43 3.18 10.46
C THR A 845 22.41 4.18 9.88
N ILE A 846 21.94 5.16 10.67
CA ILE A 846 21.00 6.20 10.21
C ILE A 846 21.64 7.12 9.16
N VAL A 847 22.92 7.46 9.35
CA VAL A 847 23.63 8.46 8.51
C VAL A 847 24.04 7.89 7.15
N TYR A 848 24.38 6.61 7.03
CA TYR A 848 24.69 5.99 5.73
C TYR A 848 23.55 5.13 5.13
N GLY A 849 22.54 4.74 5.91
CA GLY A 849 21.39 3.95 5.45
C GLY A 849 20.38 4.78 4.64
N SER A 850 20.60 4.90 3.33
CA SER A 850 19.71 5.66 2.43
C SER A 850 18.36 4.98 2.13
N GLN A 851 18.16 3.73 2.55
CA GLN A 851 16.89 2.99 2.41
C GLN A 851 15.99 3.09 3.67
N ILE A 852 16.41 3.82 4.70
CA ILE A 852 15.72 3.90 5.99
C ILE A 852 14.56 4.93 5.90
N PRO A 853 13.29 4.52 6.10
CA PRO A 853 12.18 5.46 6.17
C PRO A 853 12.30 6.38 7.40
N ASN A 854 11.81 7.60 7.31
CA ASN A 854 11.81 8.60 8.40
C ASN A 854 13.18 8.97 9.00
N ARG A 855 14.32 8.56 8.39
CA ARG A 855 15.70 8.83 8.85
C ARG A 855 15.99 10.30 9.20
N LEU A 856 15.35 11.24 8.49
CA LEU A 856 15.46 12.68 8.74
C LEU A 856 14.83 13.11 10.07
N GLN A 857 13.77 12.44 10.50
CA GLN A 857 13.12 12.65 11.80
C GLN A 857 13.90 11.95 12.91
N MET A 858 14.46 10.75 12.66
CA MET A 858 15.29 10.03 13.63
C MET A 858 16.50 10.85 14.11
N LEU A 859 17.15 11.60 13.21
CA LEU A 859 18.27 12.50 13.56
C LEU A 859 17.86 13.73 14.41
N ASN A 860 16.57 14.04 14.54
CA ASN A 860 16.08 15.11 15.41
C ASN A 860 15.88 14.67 16.86
N ILE A 861 15.82 13.35 17.12
CA ILE A 861 15.64 12.79 18.47
C ILE A 861 16.83 13.20 19.36
N GLU A 862 16.54 13.56 20.61
CA GLU A 862 17.56 13.74 21.65
C GLU A 862 17.89 12.36 22.26
N PRO A 863 19.19 11.98 22.33
CA PRO A 863 20.36 12.86 22.33
C PRO A 863 21.03 13.13 20.97
N LEU A 864 20.69 12.41 19.89
CA LEU A 864 21.45 12.42 18.61
C LEU A 864 21.67 13.84 18.04
N ASN A 865 20.61 14.66 17.99
CA ASN A 865 20.66 16.05 17.51
C ASN A 865 21.69 16.91 18.27
N ARG A 866 21.74 16.73 19.60
CA ARG A 866 22.67 17.42 20.51
C ARG A 866 24.09 16.86 20.38
N LEU A 867 24.24 15.54 20.32
CA LEU A 867 25.51 14.84 20.15
C LEU A 867 26.24 15.25 18.85
N ILE A 868 25.54 15.26 17.72
CA ILE A 868 26.07 15.74 16.42
C ILE A 868 26.48 17.22 16.52
N THR A 869 25.70 18.03 17.23
CA THR A 869 26.01 19.45 17.43
C THR A 869 27.23 19.67 18.33
N GLU A 870 27.43 18.87 19.38
CA GLU A 870 28.64 18.92 20.22
C GLU A 870 29.88 18.49 19.42
N LYS A 871 29.84 17.34 18.74
CA LYS A 871 30.94 16.86 17.87
C LYS A 871 31.35 17.90 16.82
N TRP A 872 30.37 18.54 16.18
CA TRP A 872 30.61 19.62 15.23
C TRP A 872 31.37 20.79 15.87
N ASN A 873 30.91 21.29 17.02
CA ASN A 873 31.52 22.42 17.71
C ASN A 873 32.91 22.09 18.29
N ARG A 874 33.11 20.85 18.74
CA ARG A 874 34.31 20.38 19.44
C ARG A 874 35.50 20.12 18.50
N PHE A 875 35.27 19.55 17.31
CA PHE A 875 36.33 19.33 16.33
C PHE A 875 35.92 19.56 14.87
N ALA A 876 34.79 19.02 14.40
CA ALA A 876 34.56 18.89 12.96
C ALA A 876 34.43 20.23 12.24
N HIS A 877 33.86 21.27 12.86
CA HIS A 877 33.81 22.63 12.29
C HIS A 877 35.21 23.20 11.99
N ARG A 878 36.19 22.96 12.87
CA ARG A 878 37.56 23.47 12.71
C ARG A 878 38.30 22.72 11.59
N MET A 879 38.12 21.41 11.51
CA MET A 879 38.66 20.59 10.41
C MET A 879 38.01 20.96 9.07
N PHE A 880 36.70 21.19 9.06
CA PHE A 880 35.95 21.60 7.87
C PHE A 880 36.40 22.98 7.36
N LEU A 881 36.59 23.95 8.26
CA LEU A 881 37.12 25.29 7.92
C LEU A 881 38.57 25.23 7.41
N PHE A 882 39.41 24.38 8.00
CA PHE A 882 40.77 24.15 7.48
C PHE A 882 40.74 23.54 6.06
N ASN A 883 39.88 22.55 5.83
CA ASN A 883 39.71 21.92 4.52
C ASN A 883 39.17 22.91 3.47
N PHE A 884 38.28 23.83 3.86
CA PHE A 884 37.81 24.93 2.99
C PHE A 884 38.97 25.84 2.56
N ILE A 885 39.78 26.31 3.52
CA ILE A 885 40.93 27.19 3.25
C ILE A 885 41.95 26.48 2.35
N ALA A 886 42.23 25.20 2.61
CA ALA A 886 43.11 24.37 1.78
C ALA A 886 42.56 24.18 0.35
N TYR A 887 41.24 24.00 0.19
CA TYR A 887 40.62 23.88 -1.13
C TYR A 887 40.64 25.20 -1.91
N VAL A 888 40.36 26.34 -1.26
CA VAL A 888 40.48 27.67 -1.89
C VAL A 888 41.92 27.95 -2.33
N ALA A 889 42.92 27.59 -1.52
CA ALA A 889 44.33 27.68 -1.91
C ALA A 889 44.64 26.80 -3.14
N TYR A 890 44.13 25.56 -3.18
CA TYR A 890 44.23 24.68 -4.35
C TYR A 890 43.57 25.28 -5.60
N LEU A 891 42.37 25.86 -5.49
CA LEU A 891 41.67 26.52 -6.59
C LEU A 891 42.44 27.74 -7.13
N VAL A 892 43.02 28.55 -6.26
CA VAL A 892 43.85 29.71 -6.66
C VAL A 892 45.10 29.23 -7.41
N VAL A 893 45.83 28.24 -6.89
CA VAL A 893 46.99 27.64 -7.56
C VAL A 893 46.61 27.02 -8.91
N PHE A 894 45.48 26.32 -8.98
CA PHE A 894 44.99 25.70 -10.22
C PHE A 894 44.60 26.74 -11.28
N THR A 895 43.83 27.75 -10.89
CA THR A 895 43.40 28.84 -11.78
C THR A 895 44.60 29.64 -12.29
N SER A 896 45.56 29.97 -11.42
CA SER A 896 46.80 30.62 -11.82
C SER A 896 47.63 29.77 -12.79
N SER A 897 47.77 28.47 -12.52
CA SER A 897 48.53 27.55 -13.40
C SER A 897 47.92 27.50 -14.80
N ALA A 898 46.58 27.39 -14.90
CA ALA A 898 45.87 27.40 -16.18
C ALA A 898 46.02 28.72 -16.95
N PHE A 899 45.91 29.87 -16.27
CA PHE A 899 46.03 31.18 -16.90
C PHE A 899 47.46 31.48 -17.41
N TYR A 900 48.48 31.16 -16.63
CA TYR A 900 49.87 31.32 -17.07
C TYR A 900 50.26 30.34 -18.18
N LEU A 901 49.69 29.12 -18.18
CA LEU A 901 49.85 28.16 -19.28
C LEU A 901 49.36 28.73 -20.62
N GLU A 902 48.21 29.41 -20.67
CA GLU A 902 47.73 30.04 -21.90
C GLU A 902 48.59 31.27 -22.30
N THR A 903 49.01 32.06 -21.31
CA THR A 903 49.76 33.30 -21.53
C THR A 903 51.17 33.06 -22.08
N GLU A 904 51.89 32.04 -21.58
CA GLU A 904 53.29 31.76 -22.00
C GLU A 904 53.36 30.99 -23.34
N ASN A 905 52.32 30.24 -23.72
CA ASN A 905 52.36 29.32 -24.86
C ASN A 905 51.82 29.84 -26.20
N ARG A 906 51.48 31.13 -26.33
CA ARG A 906 51.03 31.76 -27.59
C ARG A 906 51.93 31.52 -28.82
N ASN A 907 53.18 31.10 -28.60
CA ASN A 907 54.20 30.91 -29.64
C ASN A 907 54.62 29.44 -29.88
N GLN A 908 53.97 28.43 -29.27
CA GLN A 908 54.32 27.00 -29.45
C GLN A 908 53.11 26.16 -29.87
N SER A 909 53.27 25.38 -30.95
CA SER A 909 52.14 24.78 -31.67
C SER A 909 51.68 23.39 -31.20
N ARG A 910 52.36 22.74 -30.25
CA ARG A 910 51.99 21.42 -29.71
C ARG A 910 52.47 21.23 -28.25
N PRO A 911 51.67 20.60 -27.36
CA PRO A 911 52.13 20.14 -26.05
C PRO A 911 52.98 18.84 -26.15
N PRO A 912 53.79 18.49 -25.14
CA PRO A 912 54.03 19.24 -23.90
C PRO A 912 55.02 20.40 -24.09
N PHE A 913 54.74 21.53 -23.45
CA PHE A 913 55.52 22.76 -23.59
C PHE A 913 56.81 22.74 -22.77
N ARG A 914 57.85 23.42 -23.28
CA ARG A 914 59.15 23.53 -22.60
C ARG A 914 59.14 24.71 -21.63
N TYR A 915 59.10 24.42 -20.32
CA TYR A 915 59.22 25.43 -19.26
C TYR A 915 60.42 26.37 -19.50
N THR A 916 60.20 27.68 -19.39
CA THR A 916 61.29 28.66 -19.45
C THR A 916 62.14 28.59 -18.19
N GLN A 917 63.45 28.86 -18.31
CA GLN A 917 64.39 28.80 -17.18
C GLN A 917 64.34 30.05 -16.28
N ASN A 918 63.13 30.59 -16.10
CA ASN A 918 62.81 31.81 -15.38
C ASN A 918 62.06 31.48 -14.08
N TRP A 919 62.01 32.44 -13.14
CA TRP A 919 61.21 32.32 -11.90
C TRP A 919 59.74 31.97 -12.18
N ASN A 920 59.15 32.53 -13.24
CA ASN A 920 57.77 32.24 -13.65
C ASN A 920 57.58 30.76 -14.04
N GLY A 921 58.48 30.20 -14.85
CA GLY A 921 58.43 28.79 -15.26
C GLY A 921 58.56 27.83 -14.08
N PHE A 922 59.38 28.18 -13.08
CA PHE A 922 59.47 27.40 -11.83
C PHE A 922 58.16 27.46 -11.02
N LEU A 923 57.48 28.61 -10.96
CA LEU A 923 56.17 28.76 -10.30
C LEU A 923 55.08 27.94 -11.02
N VAL A 924 55.03 27.97 -12.35
CA VAL A 924 54.06 27.16 -13.14
C VAL A 924 54.32 25.66 -12.94
N MET A 925 55.59 25.21 -13.02
CA MET A 925 55.96 23.82 -12.73
C MET A 925 55.57 23.38 -11.30
N THR A 926 55.80 24.24 -10.30
CA THR A 926 55.40 24.00 -8.92
C THR A 926 53.87 23.90 -8.78
N GLY A 927 53.14 24.78 -9.48
CA GLY A 927 51.67 24.73 -9.57
C GLY A 927 51.17 23.41 -10.14
N HIS A 928 51.72 22.94 -11.27
CA HIS A 928 51.35 21.66 -11.88
C HIS A 928 51.60 20.45 -10.97
N ILE A 929 52.68 20.45 -10.18
CA ILE A 929 52.96 19.40 -9.19
C ILE A 929 51.87 19.40 -8.09
N ILE A 930 51.55 20.57 -7.54
CA ILE A 930 50.53 20.73 -6.50
C ILE A 930 49.14 20.32 -7.02
N THR A 931 48.75 20.76 -8.21
CA THR A 931 47.42 20.44 -8.79
C THR A 931 47.26 18.96 -9.08
N THR A 932 48.31 18.32 -9.61
CA THR A 932 48.32 16.87 -9.90
C THR A 932 48.28 16.04 -8.63
N THR A 933 49.03 16.43 -7.59
CA THR A 933 49.02 15.77 -6.28
C THR A 933 47.63 15.89 -5.62
N GLY A 934 47.01 17.07 -5.68
CA GLY A 934 45.64 17.28 -5.20
C GLY A 934 44.59 16.47 -5.97
N ALA A 935 44.69 16.42 -7.30
CA ALA A 935 43.80 15.60 -8.14
C ALA A 935 43.93 14.11 -7.80
N PHE A 936 45.14 13.59 -7.58
CA PHE A 936 45.35 12.21 -7.16
C PHE A 936 44.79 11.94 -5.75
N TYR A 937 44.91 12.88 -4.81
CA TYR A 937 44.26 12.79 -3.49
C TYR A 937 42.73 12.70 -3.63
N PHE A 938 42.09 13.55 -4.44
CA PHE A 938 40.65 13.50 -4.66
C PHE A 938 40.21 12.21 -5.37
N PHE A 939 41.01 11.69 -6.32
CA PHE A 939 40.74 10.41 -6.98
C PHE A 939 40.77 9.23 -5.99
N ILE A 940 41.85 9.11 -5.20
CA ILE A 940 41.99 8.03 -4.21
C ILE A 940 40.92 8.14 -3.11
N ARG A 941 40.60 9.35 -2.65
CA ARG A 941 39.51 9.57 -1.69
C ARG A 941 38.15 9.16 -2.26
N GLY A 942 37.81 9.62 -3.46
CA GLY A 942 36.55 9.24 -4.12
C GLY A 942 36.44 7.74 -4.38
N LEU A 943 37.55 7.06 -4.70
CA LEU A 943 37.61 5.61 -4.83
C LEU A 943 37.36 4.89 -3.49
N ILE A 944 37.98 5.35 -2.39
CA ILE A 944 37.74 4.83 -1.03
C ILE A 944 36.28 5.04 -0.63
N ASP A 945 35.73 6.22 -0.86
CA ASP A 945 34.37 6.57 -0.45
C ASP A 945 33.32 5.81 -1.29
N MET A 946 33.57 5.57 -2.58
CA MET A 946 32.75 4.69 -3.44
C MET A 946 32.81 3.22 -3.00
N LEU A 947 34.00 2.70 -2.68
CA LEU A 947 34.17 1.32 -2.19
C LEU A 947 33.52 1.10 -0.80
N ARG A 948 33.57 2.13 0.07
CA ARG A 948 32.97 2.11 1.41
C ARG A 948 31.45 2.19 1.36
N LYS A 949 30.91 3.18 0.64
CA LYS A 949 29.45 3.45 0.60
C LYS A 949 28.68 2.42 -0.27
N ARG A 950 29.38 1.56 -1.04
CA ARG A 950 28.85 0.57 -2.04
C ARG A 950 27.50 0.97 -2.69
N PRO A 951 27.38 2.20 -3.23
CA PRO A 951 26.06 2.82 -3.36
C PRO A 951 25.33 2.36 -4.62
N ARG A 952 24.04 2.04 -4.50
CA ARG A 952 23.15 1.83 -5.66
C ARG A 952 23.00 3.14 -6.45
N PHE A 953 22.86 3.06 -7.77
CA PHE A 953 22.87 4.20 -8.69
C PHE A 953 21.84 5.30 -8.32
N GLN A 954 20.66 4.94 -7.84
CA GLN A 954 19.64 5.89 -7.35
C GLN A 954 20.11 6.68 -6.10
N SER A 955 20.79 6.01 -5.16
CA SER A 955 21.29 6.63 -3.92
C SER A 955 22.47 7.57 -4.18
N LEU A 956 23.29 7.29 -5.20
CA LEU A 956 24.37 8.18 -5.65
C LEU A 956 23.83 9.56 -6.06
N VAL A 957 22.83 9.56 -6.94
CA VAL A 957 22.28 10.78 -7.55
C VAL A 957 21.55 11.68 -6.53
N ILE A 958 20.96 11.11 -5.49
CA ILE A 958 20.16 11.86 -4.50
C ILE A 958 21.01 12.33 -3.31
N ASP A 959 21.67 11.40 -2.61
CA ASP A 959 22.42 11.70 -1.38
C ASP A 959 23.89 12.07 -1.66
N GLY A 960 24.51 11.43 -2.66
CA GLY A 960 25.96 11.38 -2.84
C GLY A 960 26.56 12.38 -3.84
N TYR A 961 25.75 13.21 -4.51
CA TYR A 961 26.19 13.93 -5.72
C TYR A 961 27.47 14.77 -5.53
N THR A 962 27.65 15.46 -4.38
CA THR A 962 28.84 16.27 -4.12
C THR A 962 30.14 15.47 -4.19
N ASP A 963 30.12 14.27 -3.62
CA ASP A 963 31.30 13.41 -3.50
C ASP A 963 31.65 12.88 -4.91
N GLN A 964 30.63 12.63 -5.73
CA GLN A 964 30.79 12.31 -7.14
C GLN A 964 31.34 13.48 -7.96
N LEU A 965 30.98 14.74 -7.68
CA LEU A 965 31.53 15.89 -8.39
C LEU A 965 33.01 16.13 -8.09
N PHE A 966 33.48 15.85 -6.85
CA PHE A 966 34.92 15.85 -6.54
C PHE A 966 35.65 14.69 -7.24
N PHE A 967 35.06 13.50 -7.30
CA PHE A 967 35.63 12.37 -8.05
C PHE A 967 35.67 12.65 -9.57
N LEU A 968 34.61 13.23 -10.14
CA LEU A 968 34.52 13.62 -11.55
C LEU A 968 35.55 14.71 -11.88
N GLN A 969 35.73 15.71 -11.02
CA GLN A 969 36.80 16.71 -11.13
C GLN A 969 38.18 16.03 -11.23
N ALA A 970 38.46 15.08 -10.34
CA ALA A 970 39.72 14.34 -10.34
C ALA A 970 39.91 13.49 -11.61
N VAL A 971 38.87 12.80 -12.08
CA VAL A 971 38.90 12.03 -13.34
C VAL A 971 39.14 12.94 -14.55
N LEU A 972 38.42 14.07 -14.65
CA LEU A 972 38.60 15.03 -15.75
C LEU A 972 40.03 15.60 -15.77
N PHE A 973 40.58 15.98 -14.61
CA PHE A 973 41.98 16.42 -14.50
C PHE A 973 42.96 15.33 -14.96
N LEU A 974 42.78 14.08 -14.51
CA LEU A 974 43.64 12.96 -14.90
C LEU A 974 43.53 12.66 -16.41
N THR A 975 42.35 12.75 -17.02
CA THR A 975 42.21 12.64 -18.49
C THR A 975 42.90 13.78 -19.22
N SER A 976 42.81 15.02 -18.73
CA SER A 976 43.55 16.15 -19.28
C SER A 976 45.07 15.95 -19.19
N ALA A 977 45.57 15.45 -18.06
CA ALA A 977 47.00 15.18 -17.88
C ALA A 977 47.50 14.08 -18.83
N LEU A 978 46.70 13.02 -19.04
CA LEU A 978 47.01 11.98 -20.01
C LEU A 978 47.01 12.51 -21.46
N LEU A 979 46.01 13.28 -21.86
CA LEU A 979 45.94 13.88 -23.21
C LEU A 979 47.09 14.86 -23.48
N TYR A 980 47.49 15.63 -22.47
CA TYR A 980 48.67 16.51 -22.53
C TYR A 980 49.96 15.69 -22.76
N CYS A 981 50.14 14.58 -22.04
CA CYS A 981 51.27 13.65 -22.25
C CYS A 981 51.23 12.94 -23.62
N PHE A 982 50.04 12.74 -24.20
CA PHE A 982 49.88 12.19 -25.55
C PHE A 982 49.91 13.24 -26.68
N SER A 983 50.30 14.49 -26.38
CA SER A 983 50.40 15.58 -27.36
C SER A 983 49.08 15.86 -28.11
N ARG A 984 47.94 15.82 -27.39
CA ARG A 984 46.59 16.04 -27.96
C ARG A 984 45.99 17.35 -27.46
N ASP A 985 45.79 18.31 -28.36
CA ASP A 985 45.26 19.66 -28.06
C ASP A 985 43.87 19.65 -27.40
N GLU A 986 43.11 18.56 -27.58
CA GLU A 986 41.86 18.23 -26.88
C GLU A 986 41.96 18.32 -25.34
N TYR A 987 43.17 18.21 -24.76
CA TYR A 987 43.39 18.34 -23.31
C TYR A 987 42.79 19.63 -22.73
N LEU A 988 42.83 20.74 -23.48
CA LEU A 988 42.36 22.05 -23.03
C LEU A 988 40.85 22.05 -22.71
N ALA A 989 40.04 21.29 -23.47
CA ALA A 989 38.60 21.19 -23.22
C ALA A 989 38.32 20.49 -21.88
N PHE A 990 39.02 19.39 -21.59
CA PHE A 990 38.92 18.68 -20.31
C PHE A 990 39.46 19.52 -19.14
N LEU A 991 40.52 20.30 -19.38
CA LEU A 991 41.10 21.22 -18.39
C LEU A 991 40.11 22.34 -17.99
N VAL A 992 39.48 22.99 -18.97
CA VAL A 992 38.49 24.06 -18.73
C VAL A 992 37.23 23.52 -18.06
N LEU A 993 36.71 22.37 -18.50
CA LEU A 993 35.58 21.70 -17.83
C LEU A 993 35.91 21.30 -16.39
N CYS A 994 37.13 20.80 -16.13
CA CYS A 994 37.62 20.53 -14.79
C CYS A 994 37.70 21.81 -13.94
N LEU A 995 38.21 22.91 -14.49
CA LEU A 995 38.33 24.19 -13.78
C LEU A 995 36.97 24.76 -13.39
N ALA A 996 36.01 24.78 -14.32
CA ALA A 996 34.63 25.20 -14.05
C ALA A 996 33.96 24.33 -12.98
N LEU A 997 34.10 23.00 -13.07
CA LEU A 997 33.58 22.06 -12.07
C LEU A 997 34.25 22.26 -10.69
N SER A 998 35.54 22.59 -10.64
CA SER A 998 36.27 22.86 -9.40
C SER A 998 35.71 24.10 -8.67
N TRP A 999 35.35 25.15 -9.41
CA TRP A 999 34.70 26.32 -8.83
C TRP A 999 33.26 26.05 -8.38
N ILE A 1000 32.50 25.19 -9.10
CA ILE A 1000 31.18 24.73 -8.66
C ILE A 1000 31.28 23.89 -7.38
N ASN A 1001 32.31 23.05 -7.24
CA ASN A 1001 32.57 22.22 -6.05
C ASN A 1001 32.81 23.04 -4.77
N LEU A 1002 33.13 24.34 -4.88
CA LEU A 1002 33.20 25.25 -3.73
C LEU A 1002 31.86 25.33 -2.97
N LEU A 1003 30.72 25.12 -3.65
CA LEU A 1003 29.39 25.09 -3.04
C LEU A 1003 29.23 24.00 -1.97
N TYR A 1004 30.03 22.92 -1.98
CA TYR A 1004 30.05 21.91 -0.91
C TYR A 1004 30.28 22.54 0.47
N PHE A 1005 31.12 23.56 0.56
CA PHE A 1005 31.51 24.19 1.82
C PHE A 1005 30.41 25.08 2.43
N SER A 1006 29.34 25.38 1.68
CA SER A 1006 28.14 26.05 2.20
C SER A 1006 27.52 25.32 3.40
N ARG A 1007 27.59 23.98 3.40
CA ARG A 1007 27.03 23.07 4.43
C ARG A 1007 27.47 23.43 5.85
N GLY A 1008 28.66 24.02 6.02
CA GLY A 1008 29.19 24.42 7.32
C GLY A 1008 28.47 25.60 7.98
N SER A 1009 27.65 26.35 7.24
CA SER A 1009 26.78 27.42 7.74
C SER A 1009 25.31 27.00 7.66
N LYS A 1010 24.51 27.31 8.69
CA LYS A 1010 23.07 26.99 8.71
C LYS A 1010 22.35 27.63 7.53
N ASN A 1011 22.48 28.95 7.37
CA ASN A 1011 21.70 29.71 6.40
C ASN A 1011 22.09 29.33 4.96
N LEU A 1012 23.39 29.35 4.65
CA LEU A 1012 23.88 29.03 3.31
C LEU A 1012 23.72 27.54 2.96
N GLY A 1013 23.82 26.65 3.95
CA GLY A 1013 23.59 25.21 3.79
C GLY A 1013 22.14 24.87 3.45
N ILE A 1014 21.17 25.54 4.08
CA ILE A 1014 19.73 25.36 3.76
C ILE A 1014 19.46 25.80 2.31
N TYR A 1015 19.92 26.99 1.90
CA TYR A 1015 19.78 27.45 0.51
C TYR A 1015 20.45 26.50 -0.49
N SER A 1016 21.63 25.96 -0.17
CA SER A 1016 22.32 24.98 -1.02
C SER A 1016 21.53 23.68 -1.20
N VAL A 1017 20.88 23.18 -0.14
CA VAL A 1017 20.00 21.99 -0.21
C VAL A 1017 18.73 22.29 -1.04
N MET A 1018 18.17 23.50 -0.91
CA MET A 1018 17.01 23.93 -1.69
C MET A 1018 17.32 23.96 -3.19
N ILE A 1019 18.45 24.58 -3.58
CA ILE A 1019 18.94 24.61 -4.96
C ILE A 1019 19.19 23.18 -5.49
N GLN A 1020 19.86 22.31 -4.70
CA GLN A 1020 20.08 20.90 -5.06
C GLN A 1020 18.75 20.20 -5.41
N LYS A 1021 17.70 20.40 -4.60
CA LYS A 1021 16.39 19.77 -4.83
C LYS A 1021 15.67 20.32 -6.06
N MET A 1022 15.63 21.63 -6.24
CA MET A 1022 15.00 22.27 -7.40
C MET A 1022 15.62 21.76 -8.73
N VAL A 1023 16.95 21.63 -8.76
CA VAL A 1023 17.70 21.11 -9.93
C VAL A 1023 17.40 19.63 -10.21
N LEU A 1024 17.56 18.75 -9.21
CA LEU A 1024 17.42 17.30 -9.39
C LEU A 1024 15.96 16.82 -9.53
N GLY A 1025 15.03 17.51 -8.88
CA GLY A 1025 13.61 17.15 -8.82
C GLY A 1025 12.79 17.67 -9.99
N GLU A 1026 12.92 18.96 -10.30
CA GLU A 1026 11.97 19.71 -11.13
C GLU A 1026 12.58 20.14 -12.46
N ILE A 1027 13.70 20.86 -12.41
CA ILE A 1027 14.39 21.35 -13.62
C ILE A 1027 14.77 20.17 -14.52
N ARG A 1028 15.14 19.00 -13.98
CA ARG A 1028 15.36 17.78 -14.77
C ARG A 1028 14.12 17.29 -15.53
N ARG A 1029 12.91 17.35 -14.96
CA ARG A 1029 11.66 16.96 -15.65
C ARG A 1029 11.36 17.95 -16.77
N PHE A 1030 11.49 19.23 -16.46
CA PHE A 1030 11.31 20.33 -17.41
C PHE A 1030 12.30 20.25 -18.59
N LEU A 1031 13.58 19.98 -18.31
CA LEU A 1031 14.64 19.86 -19.31
C LEU A 1031 14.35 18.77 -20.36
N ILE A 1032 13.71 17.65 -19.96
CA ILE A 1032 13.32 16.59 -20.91
C ILE A 1032 12.26 17.13 -21.89
N VAL A 1033 11.22 17.82 -21.39
CA VAL A 1033 10.20 18.44 -22.25
C VAL A 1033 10.84 19.51 -23.16
N TYR A 1034 11.66 20.39 -22.59
CA TYR A 1034 12.36 21.43 -23.34
C TYR A 1034 13.25 20.86 -24.45
N MET A 1035 13.98 19.76 -24.21
CA MET A 1035 14.80 19.11 -25.22
C MET A 1035 13.98 18.52 -26.37
N VAL A 1036 12.78 17.98 -26.10
CA VAL A 1036 11.86 17.52 -27.17
C VAL A 1036 11.39 18.70 -28.03
N PHE A 1037 11.03 19.83 -27.41
CA PHE A 1037 10.67 21.05 -28.15
C PHE A 1037 11.87 21.59 -28.95
N LEU A 1038 13.04 21.74 -28.33
CA LEU A 1038 14.25 22.26 -28.97
C LEU A 1038 14.64 21.42 -30.19
N ILE A 1039 14.68 20.08 -30.08
CA ILE A 1039 15.01 19.20 -31.20
C ILE A 1039 13.92 19.23 -32.28
N GLY A 1040 12.63 19.22 -31.90
CA GLY A 1040 11.51 19.26 -32.85
C GLY A 1040 11.45 20.55 -33.68
N PHE A 1041 11.59 21.71 -33.05
CA PHE A 1041 11.66 22.98 -33.79
C PHE A 1041 12.97 23.10 -34.60
N SER A 1042 14.08 22.53 -34.12
CA SER A 1042 15.32 22.47 -34.91
C SER A 1042 15.17 21.67 -36.19
N THR A 1043 14.52 20.49 -36.17
CA THR A 1043 14.28 19.72 -37.40
C THR A 1043 13.32 20.43 -38.35
N ALA A 1044 12.29 21.11 -37.83
CA ALA A 1044 11.35 21.90 -38.65
C ALA A 1044 12.01 23.10 -39.34
N LEU A 1045 12.91 23.83 -38.67
CA LEU A 1045 13.63 24.93 -39.30
C LEU A 1045 14.68 24.44 -40.33
N VAL A 1046 15.41 23.35 -40.03
CA VAL A 1046 16.37 22.77 -40.97
C VAL A 1046 15.68 22.33 -42.27
N THR A 1047 14.55 21.62 -42.19
CA THR A 1047 13.84 21.14 -43.39
C THR A 1047 13.19 22.26 -44.20
N LEU A 1048 12.80 23.38 -43.57
CA LEU A 1048 12.34 24.58 -44.28
C LEU A 1048 13.46 25.30 -45.06
N LEU A 1049 14.70 25.22 -44.56
CA LEU A 1049 15.85 26.00 -45.06
C LEU A 1049 16.77 25.23 -46.02
N ASP A 1050 16.59 23.91 -46.17
CA ASP A 1050 17.33 23.10 -47.16
C ASP A 1050 16.71 23.10 -48.58
N GLN A 1051 15.51 23.69 -48.74
CA GLN A 1051 14.79 23.69 -50.02
C GLN A 1051 15.33 24.76 -50.99
N GLU A 1052 16.37 24.39 -51.74
CA GLU A 1052 17.09 25.26 -52.68
C GLU A 1052 16.25 25.80 -53.85
N SER A 1053 16.62 26.98 -54.34
CA SER A 1053 15.93 27.72 -55.39
C SER A 1053 16.24 27.18 -56.79
N ILE A 1054 15.20 26.76 -57.52
CA ILE A 1054 15.29 26.30 -58.92
C ILE A 1054 15.51 27.51 -59.86
N GLN A 1055 16.70 28.13 -59.84
CA GLN A 1055 16.96 29.29 -60.72
C GLN A 1055 18.42 29.53 -61.14
N SER A 1056 19.12 28.49 -61.59
CA SER A 1056 20.46 28.61 -62.22
C SER A 1056 20.68 27.57 -63.34
N ARG A 1057 19.79 27.56 -64.35
CA ARG A 1057 19.82 26.58 -65.47
C ARG A 1057 20.13 27.19 -66.85
N SER A 1058 21.28 27.85 -66.98
CA SER A 1058 21.80 28.33 -68.27
C SER A 1058 23.32 28.56 -68.23
N GLY A 1059 24.12 27.67 -68.82
CA GLY A 1059 25.59 27.76 -68.82
C GLY A 1059 26.28 26.58 -69.53
N ALA A 1060 26.62 26.76 -70.80
CA ALA A 1060 27.16 25.80 -71.77
C ALA A 1060 28.24 24.77 -71.32
N SER A 1061 28.21 23.60 -72.00
CA SER A 1061 29.35 22.77 -72.50
C SER A 1061 30.58 22.47 -71.60
N ARG A 1062 31.18 21.26 -71.58
CA ARG A 1062 31.37 20.25 -72.65
C ARG A 1062 31.76 18.87 -72.04
N ARG A 1063 31.93 17.85 -72.90
CA ARG A 1063 32.43 16.46 -72.67
C ARG A 1063 33.62 16.37 -71.69
N GLN A 1064 33.94 15.25 -71.01
CA GLN A 1064 34.07 13.87 -71.56
C GLN A 1064 34.16 12.73 -70.50
N ASN A 1065 34.06 11.47 -70.97
CA ASN A 1065 34.03 10.15 -70.29
C ASN A 1065 35.15 9.90 -69.24
N VAL A 1066 35.09 8.91 -68.33
CA VAL A 1066 35.23 7.42 -68.52
C VAL A 1066 34.61 6.59 -67.35
N TYR A 1067 34.53 5.25 -67.54
CA TYR A 1067 33.78 4.19 -66.84
C TYR A 1067 34.18 3.80 -65.38
N PRO A 1068 33.34 3.02 -64.64
CA PRO A 1068 33.45 2.74 -63.19
C PRO A 1068 33.94 1.31 -62.82
N LEU A 1069 34.10 1.01 -61.52
CA LEU A 1069 34.13 -0.37 -60.99
C LEU A 1069 33.70 -0.52 -59.49
N THR A 1070 32.92 -1.57 -59.21
CA THR A 1070 32.77 -2.36 -57.95
C THR A 1070 32.59 -1.72 -56.55
N THR A 1071 31.42 -1.99 -55.96
CA THR A 1071 31.12 -2.24 -54.52
C THR A 1071 31.62 -3.67 -54.09
N PRO A 1072 31.55 -4.15 -52.82
CA PRO A 1072 30.68 -3.71 -51.69
C PRO A 1072 31.24 -3.74 -50.24
N HIS A 1073 30.40 -3.24 -49.32
CA HIS A 1073 30.30 -3.52 -47.86
C HIS A 1073 31.53 -3.51 -46.93
N SER A 1074 31.46 -2.65 -45.89
CA SER A 1074 31.09 -3.13 -44.54
C SER A 1074 30.67 -1.98 -43.61
N HIS A 1075 29.87 -2.28 -42.57
CA HIS A 1075 29.57 -1.31 -41.51
C HIS A 1075 30.71 -1.28 -40.48
N LYS A 1076 31.19 -0.09 -40.10
CA LYS A 1076 31.41 0.27 -38.68
C LYS A 1076 31.61 1.76 -38.44
N THR A 1077 30.96 2.23 -37.39
CA THR A 1077 31.09 3.57 -36.81
C THR A 1077 32.55 3.86 -36.43
N ARG A 1078 33.12 4.95 -36.92
CA ARG A 1078 34.31 5.55 -36.31
C ARG A 1078 34.33 7.06 -36.48
N PHE A 1079 34.59 7.75 -35.39
CA PHE A 1079 34.81 9.18 -35.34
C PHE A 1079 36.29 9.42 -35.65
N THR A 1080 36.60 9.90 -36.85
CA THR A 1080 37.97 10.19 -37.30
C THR A 1080 37.98 11.45 -38.15
N MET A 1081 38.30 12.59 -37.53
CA MET A 1081 38.72 13.77 -38.28
C MET A 1081 40.21 13.64 -38.60
N THR A 1082 40.53 13.54 -39.89
CA THR A 1082 41.88 13.77 -40.41
C THR A 1082 42.05 15.26 -40.66
N SER A 1083 43.04 15.87 -40.01
CA SER A 1083 43.40 17.26 -40.23
C SER A 1083 44.32 17.40 -41.46
N GLU A 1084 43.82 17.99 -42.53
CA GLU A 1084 44.66 18.61 -43.55
C GLU A 1084 44.36 20.12 -43.59
N THR A 1085 45.41 20.92 -43.78
CA THR A 1085 45.40 22.36 -43.52
C THR A 1085 45.34 23.17 -44.79
N GLU A 1086 44.16 23.67 -45.14
CA GLU A 1086 44.01 24.86 -45.97
C GLU A 1086 43.13 25.89 -45.25
N TYR A 1087 43.50 27.18 -45.37
CA TYR A 1087 42.73 28.29 -44.83
C TYR A 1087 41.53 28.60 -45.76
N GLU A 1088 40.46 27.81 -45.68
CA GLU A 1088 39.16 28.33 -46.11
C GLU A 1088 38.77 29.52 -45.22
N PRO A 1089 38.35 30.67 -45.79
CA PRO A 1089 37.75 31.73 -44.99
C PRO A 1089 36.46 31.19 -44.36
N CYS A 1090 36.25 31.46 -43.06
CA CYS A 1090 35.14 30.89 -42.29
C CYS A 1090 33.78 31.11 -42.97
N LYS A 1091 33.29 30.10 -43.68
CA LYS A 1091 31.90 30.01 -44.14
C LYS A 1091 31.03 30.08 -42.90
N LYS A 1092 30.27 31.18 -42.71
CA LYS A 1092 29.27 31.27 -41.63
C LYS A 1092 28.38 30.01 -41.74
N PRO A 1093 28.34 29.14 -40.72
CA PRO A 1093 27.63 27.87 -40.83
C PRO A 1093 26.14 28.14 -41.09
N THR A 1094 25.62 27.60 -42.18
CA THR A 1094 24.22 27.79 -42.58
C THR A 1094 23.32 26.90 -41.72
N TYR A 1095 22.07 27.32 -41.50
CA TYR A 1095 21.02 26.57 -40.77
C TYR A 1095 20.64 25.19 -41.37
N LYS A 1096 21.34 24.72 -42.41
CA LYS A 1096 21.24 23.36 -42.96
C LYS A 1096 21.78 22.28 -41.99
N ASN A 1097 22.66 22.63 -41.05
CA ASN A 1097 23.15 21.69 -40.04
C ASN A 1097 22.28 21.72 -38.77
N ILE A 1098 21.60 20.60 -38.48
CA ILE A 1098 20.76 20.42 -37.29
C ILE A 1098 21.48 20.77 -35.98
N TYR A 1099 22.77 20.41 -35.82
CA TYR A 1099 23.52 20.74 -34.61
C TYR A 1099 23.68 22.26 -34.43
N PHE A 1100 23.95 22.97 -35.52
CA PHE A 1100 24.09 24.43 -35.49
C PHE A 1100 22.73 25.11 -35.22
N THR A 1101 21.67 24.72 -35.94
CA THR A 1101 20.32 25.26 -35.73
C THR A 1101 19.80 24.98 -34.31
N THR A 1102 20.11 23.83 -33.73
CA THR A 1102 19.82 23.50 -32.31
C THR A 1102 20.56 24.44 -31.36
N LEU A 1103 21.83 24.74 -31.63
CA LEU A 1103 22.67 25.59 -30.78
C LEU A 1103 22.26 27.07 -30.87
N GLU A 1104 21.88 27.56 -32.05
CA GLU A 1104 21.33 28.92 -32.20
C GLU A 1104 19.94 29.06 -31.57
N LEU A 1105 19.02 28.10 -31.77
CA LEU A 1105 17.73 28.10 -31.05
C LEU A 1105 17.92 28.09 -29.53
N PHE A 1106 18.87 27.31 -29.02
CA PHE A 1106 19.23 27.32 -27.61
C PHE A 1106 19.71 28.71 -27.14
N LYS A 1107 20.62 29.37 -27.89
CA LYS A 1107 21.02 30.77 -27.60
C LYS A 1107 19.85 31.75 -27.60
N PHE A 1108 18.90 31.62 -28.53
CA PHE A 1108 17.69 32.47 -28.55
C PHE A 1108 16.89 32.35 -27.26
N THR A 1109 16.76 31.16 -26.68
CA THR A 1109 16.04 30.99 -25.38
C THR A 1109 16.76 31.59 -24.18
N ILE A 1110 18.07 31.80 -24.26
CA ILE A 1110 18.88 32.51 -23.24
C ILE A 1110 18.84 34.04 -23.48
N GLY A 1111 18.38 34.50 -24.65
CA GLY A 1111 18.46 35.90 -25.07
C GLY A 1111 19.80 36.30 -25.68
N MET A 1112 20.57 35.32 -26.18
CA MET A 1112 21.90 35.50 -26.80
C MET A 1112 21.93 35.16 -28.31
N GLY A 1113 20.76 35.04 -28.95
CA GLY A 1113 20.65 34.78 -30.39
C GLY A 1113 20.46 36.08 -31.17
N ASP A 1114 21.34 36.33 -32.13
CA ASP A 1114 21.17 37.41 -33.12
C ASP A 1114 20.51 36.88 -34.38
N LEU A 1115 19.44 37.55 -34.85
CA LEU A 1115 18.72 37.22 -36.08
C LEU A 1115 19.42 37.76 -37.34
N GLU A 1116 20.70 37.41 -37.52
CA GLU A 1116 21.37 37.63 -38.80
C GLU A 1116 20.83 36.67 -39.88
N PHE A 1117 20.65 37.18 -41.12
CA PHE A 1117 20.29 36.46 -42.35
C PHE A 1117 18.88 35.87 -42.45
N THR A 1118 17.96 36.61 -43.11
CA THR A 1118 16.69 36.03 -43.62
C THR A 1118 16.29 36.41 -45.06
N ASP A 1119 16.97 37.36 -45.71
CA ASP A 1119 16.60 37.89 -47.05
C ASP A 1119 16.88 36.95 -48.25
N HIS A 1120 17.27 35.69 -48.01
CA HIS A 1120 17.67 34.75 -49.07
C HIS A 1120 16.81 33.46 -49.11
N TYR A 1121 15.76 33.36 -48.30
CA TYR A 1121 14.90 32.17 -48.22
C TYR A 1121 13.48 32.42 -48.72
N LYS A 1122 12.96 31.46 -49.49
CA LYS A 1122 11.69 31.58 -50.24
C LYS A 1122 10.44 31.69 -49.36
N TYR A 1123 10.49 31.18 -48.12
CA TYR A 1123 9.34 31.06 -47.22
C TYR A 1123 9.56 31.80 -45.88
N LYS A 1124 10.12 33.02 -45.93
CA LYS A 1124 10.46 33.82 -44.75
C LYS A 1124 9.30 33.99 -43.75
N GLU A 1125 8.06 34.11 -44.23
CA GLU A 1125 6.87 34.23 -43.36
C GLU A 1125 6.64 32.97 -42.50
N VAL A 1126 6.89 31.78 -43.07
CA VAL A 1126 6.77 30.49 -42.36
C VAL A 1126 7.89 30.33 -41.34
N PHE A 1127 9.10 30.81 -41.66
CA PHE A 1127 10.23 30.84 -40.73
C PHE A 1127 9.93 31.73 -39.52
N TYR A 1128 9.47 32.97 -39.73
CA TYR A 1128 9.09 33.86 -38.63
C TYR A 1128 7.92 33.31 -37.82
N PHE A 1129 6.91 32.72 -38.46
CA PHE A 1129 5.80 32.08 -37.75
C PHE A 1129 6.27 30.94 -36.82
N LEU A 1130 7.09 30.01 -37.34
CA LEU A 1130 7.64 28.91 -36.54
C LEU A 1130 8.52 29.41 -35.39
N LEU A 1131 9.32 30.46 -35.61
CA LEU A 1131 10.18 31.05 -34.59
C LEU A 1131 9.36 31.77 -33.49
N ILE A 1132 8.31 32.50 -33.86
CA ILE A 1132 7.39 33.15 -32.90
C ILE A 1132 6.66 32.09 -32.07
N VAL A 1133 6.14 31.03 -32.70
CA VAL A 1133 5.51 29.91 -31.99
C VAL A 1133 6.51 29.24 -31.04
N TYR A 1134 7.75 29.00 -31.46
CA TYR A 1134 8.80 28.45 -30.59
C TYR A 1134 9.09 29.32 -29.36
N ILE A 1135 9.23 30.64 -29.56
CA ILE A 1135 9.48 31.61 -28.48
C ILE A 1135 8.30 31.66 -27.51
N VAL A 1136 7.07 31.76 -28.00
CA VAL A 1136 5.85 31.80 -27.16
C VAL A 1136 5.69 30.51 -26.36
N MET A 1137 5.82 29.34 -27.00
CA MET A 1137 5.69 28.05 -26.32
C MET A 1137 6.81 27.85 -25.29
N THR A 1138 8.03 28.28 -25.58
CA THR A 1138 9.15 28.18 -24.64
C THR A 1138 9.00 29.15 -23.46
N TYR A 1139 8.47 30.36 -23.69
CA TYR A 1139 8.19 31.30 -22.61
C TYR A 1139 7.06 30.80 -21.69
N ILE A 1140 5.98 30.23 -22.25
CA ILE A 1140 4.92 29.55 -21.49
C ILE A 1140 5.49 28.39 -20.66
N LEU A 1141 6.36 27.57 -21.27
CA LEU A 1141 7.05 26.48 -20.59
C LEU A 1141 7.90 26.99 -19.41
N LEU A 1142 8.74 28.02 -19.61
CA LEU A 1142 9.56 28.62 -18.55
C LEU A 1142 8.72 29.24 -17.43
N LEU A 1143 7.61 29.90 -17.76
CA LEU A 1143 6.68 30.46 -16.78
C LEU A 1143 6.00 29.35 -15.96
N ASN A 1144 5.55 28.27 -16.61
CA ASN A 1144 4.97 27.11 -15.94
C ASN A 1144 5.99 26.41 -15.01
N MET A 1145 7.27 26.36 -15.39
CA MET A 1145 8.34 25.88 -14.51
C MET A 1145 8.47 26.78 -13.25
N LEU A 1146 8.47 28.10 -13.42
CA LEU A 1146 8.58 29.05 -12.30
C LEU A 1146 7.37 28.95 -11.35
N ILE A 1147 6.15 28.86 -11.89
CA ILE A 1147 4.92 28.68 -11.10
C ILE A 1147 4.97 27.37 -10.32
N ALA A 1148 5.37 26.26 -10.94
CA ALA A 1148 5.50 24.97 -10.27
C ALA A 1148 6.53 24.97 -9.12
N LEU A 1149 7.66 25.67 -9.32
CA LEU A 1149 8.70 25.85 -8.30
C LEU A 1149 8.23 26.71 -7.11
N MET A 1150 7.34 27.69 -7.33
CA MET A 1150 6.93 28.65 -6.30
C MET A 1150 5.66 28.26 -5.55
N ASN A 1151 4.61 27.78 -6.22
CA ASN A 1151 3.24 27.89 -5.71
C ASN A 1151 2.82 26.86 -4.63
N GLN A 1152 3.64 25.84 -4.37
CA GLN A 1152 3.35 24.81 -3.35
C GLN A 1152 4.61 24.18 -2.74
N ARG A 1153 5.72 24.16 -3.49
CA ARG A 1153 6.96 23.46 -3.07
C ARG A 1153 7.71 24.17 -1.94
N VAL A 1154 7.68 25.50 -1.89
CA VAL A 1154 8.67 26.28 -1.10
C VAL A 1154 8.55 26.04 0.41
N GLU A 1155 7.34 25.93 0.95
CA GLU A 1155 7.13 25.76 2.39
C GLU A 1155 7.49 24.34 2.86
N ASP A 1156 7.02 23.31 2.16
CA ASP A 1156 7.42 21.91 2.38
C ASP A 1156 8.94 21.72 2.24
N LEU A 1157 9.53 22.28 1.17
CA LEU A 1157 10.97 22.28 0.96
C LEU A 1157 11.71 23.00 2.09
N SER A 1158 11.14 24.04 2.70
CA SER A 1158 11.79 24.75 3.82
C SER A 1158 11.93 23.84 5.05
N VAL A 1159 10.87 23.13 5.44
CA VAL A 1159 10.89 22.21 6.58
C VAL A 1159 11.81 21.03 6.28
N GLU A 1160 11.65 20.39 5.12
CA GLU A 1160 12.44 19.21 4.76
C GLU A 1160 13.92 19.53 4.53
N SER A 1161 14.25 20.67 3.92
CA SER A 1161 15.64 21.09 3.69
C SER A 1161 16.40 21.39 4.99
N THR A 1162 15.73 21.88 6.05
CA THR A 1162 16.40 22.02 7.36
C THR A 1162 16.82 20.66 7.93
N ASN A 1163 16.03 19.61 7.72
CA ASN A 1163 16.33 18.26 8.19
C ASN A 1163 17.36 17.56 7.29
N ILE A 1164 17.31 17.78 5.97
CA ILE A 1164 18.35 17.30 5.05
C ILE A 1164 19.69 18.02 5.28
N TRP A 1165 19.69 19.32 5.62
CA TRP A 1165 20.90 20.03 6.04
C TRP A 1165 21.49 19.42 7.32
N LYS A 1166 20.67 19.06 8.32
CA LYS A 1166 21.12 18.33 9.51
C LYS A 1166 21.76 16.98 9.12
N LEU A 1167 21.14 16.20 8.22
CA LEU A 1167 21.72 14.96 7.70
C LEU A 1167 23.05 15.19 6.97
N GLN A 1168 23.13 16.17 6.06
CA GLN A 1168 24.39 16.48 5.35
C GLN A 1168 25.50 16.94 6.32
N ARG A 1169 25.14 17.68 7.38
CA ARG A 1169 26.07 18.05 8.47
C ARG A 1169 26.45 16.84 9.33
N ALA A 1170 25.55 15.88 9.56
CA ALA A 1170 25.86 14.63 10.26
C ALA A 1170 26.83 13.74 9.44
N ILE A 1171 26.57 13.52 8.15
CA ILE A 1171 27.49 12.85 7.21
C ILE A 1171 28.87 13.52 7.26
N THR A 1172 28.92 14.84 7.10
CA THR A 1172 30.17 15.61 7.16
C THR A 1172 30.90 15.45 8.50
N THR A 1173 30.16 15.37 9.62
CA THR A 1173 30.74 15.18 10.96
C THR A 1173 31.36 13.79 11.09
N LEU A 1174 30.67 12.73 10.66
CA LEU A 1174 31.19 11.36 10.69
C LEU A 1174 32.35 11.15 9.71
N ASP A 1175 32.33 11.76 8.52
CA ASP A 1175 33.44 11.71 7.57
C ASP A 1175 34.70 12.41 8.14
N MET A 1176 34.55 13.56 8.83
CA MET A 1176 35.66 14.19 9.56
C MET A 1176 36.13 13.36 10.76
N GLU A 1177 35.22 12.70 11.47
CA GLU A 1177 35.56 11.81 12.58
C GLU A 1177 36.34 10.59 12.09
N TRP A 1178 35.92 9.96 10.99
CA TRP A 1178 36.59 8.79 10.42
C TRP A 1178 38.06 9.07 10.05
N ILE A 1179 38.34 10.26 9.51
CA ILE A 1179 39.68 10.73 9.12
C ILE A 1179 40.62 10.88 10.35
N LEU A 1180 40.11 11.01 11.58
CA LEU A 1180 40.97 11.12 12.77
C LEU A 1180 41.70 9.81 13.09
N PRO A 1181 43.00 9.86 13.42
CA PRO A 1181 43.70 8.77 14.09
C PRO A 1181 43.02 8.35 15.40
N GLU A 1182 43.08 7.06 15.74
CA GLU A 1182 42.38 6.47 16.90
C GLU A 1182 42.75 7.13 18.24
N CYS A 1183 44.02 7.55 18.38
CA CYS A 1183 44.49 8.29 19.55
C CYS A 1183 43.83 9.67 19.73
N LEU A 1184 43.40 10.30 18.63
CA LEU A 1184 42.61 11.54 18.67
C LEU A 1184 41.11 11.25 18.84
N LYS A 1185 40.57 10.19 18.22
CA LYS A 1185 39.18 9.73 18.44
C LYS A 1185 38.91 9.52 19.94
N ARG A 1186 39.74 8.73 20.64
CA ARG A 1186 39.60 8.49 22.09
C ARG A 1186 39.68 9.77 22.94
N LYS A 1187 40.44 10.78 22.51
CA LYS A 1187 40.58 12.08 23.22
C LYS A 1187 39.44 13.06 22.92
N LEU A 1188 38.77 12.92 21.78
CA LEU A 1188 37.71 13.80 21.32
C LEU A 1188 36.30 13.21 21.48
N ARG A 1189 36.17 11.98 22.00
CA ARG A 1189 34.88 11.32 22.29
C ARG A 1189 33.97 12.22 23.17
N SER A 1190 32.71 12.29 22.76
CA SER A 1190 31.62 12.98 23.48
C SER A 1190 31.18 12.23 24.74
N GLY A 1191 30.56 12.95 25.67
CA GLY A 1191 30.13 12.42 26.97
C GLY A 1191 31.23 12.37 28.05
N GLU A 1192 30.83 12.00 29.26
CA GLU A 1192 31.69 11.70 30.42
C GLU A 1192 31.40 10.26 30.89
N GLU A 1193 32.42 9.55 31.41
CA GLU A 1193 32.19 8.27 32.10
C GLU A 1193 31.63 8.55 33.50
N LYS A 1194 30.42 8.05 33.79
CA LYS A 1194 29.77 8.17 35.10
C LYS A 1194 29.42 6.80 35.66
N ASP A 1195 29.53 6.65 36.97
CA ASP A 1195 28.96 5.52 37.70
C ASP A 1195 27.47 5.83 37.97
N LEU A 1196 26.60 4.89 37.63
CA LEU A 1196 25.14 5.03 37.77
C LEU A 1196 24.59 4.18 38.93
N SER A 1197 25.46 3.46 39.62
CA SER A 1197 25.07 2.54 40.69
C SER A 1197 24.78 3.28 42.00
N GLY A 1198 23.70 2.88 42.66
CA GLY A 1198 23.47 3.10 44.09
C GLY A 1198 23.58 1.78 44.87
N GLY A 1199 24.40 0.85 44.37
CA GLY A 1199 24.44 -0.56 44.77
C GLY A 1199 25.84 -1.07 45.09
N ARG A 1200 26.00 -2.39 45.21
CA ARG A 1200 27.27 -3.03 45.63
C ARG A 1200 28.26 -3.35 44.49
N GLU A 1201 27.82 -3.32 43.23
CA GLU A 1201 28.69 -3.43 42.05
C GLU A 1201 28.58 -2.14 41.21
N PRO A 1202 29.71 -1.54 40.77
CA PRO A 1202 29.71 -0.28 40.02
C PRO A 1202 29.26 -0.44 38.57
N ASP A 1203 28.29 0.37 38.13
CA ASP A 1203 27.75 0.36 36.76
C ASP A 1203 28.20 1.61 36.02
N ARG A 1204 29.39 1.54 35.42
CA ARG A 1204 30.03 2.66 34.72
C ARG A 1204 29.64 2.68 33.26
N ARG A 1205 29.13 3.84 32.82
CA ARG A 1205 28.69 4.05 31.44
C ARG A 1205 29.21 5.37 30.89
N TRP A 1206 29.32 5.42 29.56
CA TRP A 1206 29.66 6.64 28.84
C TRP A 1206 28.39 7.41 28.55
N CYS A 1207 28.13 8.42 29.39
CA CYS A 1207 26.88 9.15 29.39
C CYS A 1207 27.05 10.56 28.80
N PHE A 1208 26.05 11.01 28.05
CA PHE A 1208 25.97 12.35 27.52
C PHE A 1208 24.88 13.14 28.26
N SER A 1209 25.28 14.22 28.95
CA SER A 1209 24.34 15.13 29.61
C SER A 1209 23.70 16.07 28.59
N VAL A 1210 22.38 16.17 28.66
CA VAL A 1210 21.56 17.09 27.87
C VAL A 1210 20.72 17.91 28.84
N GLU A 1211 20.85 19.24 28.75
CA GLU A 1211 19.97 20.19 29.43
C GLU A 1211 18.68 20.36 28.61
N GLU A 1212 17.57 19.87 29.17
CA GLU A 1212 16.21 19.96 28.64
C GLU A 1212 15.45 21.05 29.41
N VAL A 1213 14.62 21.84 28.73
CA VAL A 1213 13.77 22.87 29.36
C VAL A 1213 12.31 22.58 29.00
N ASN A 1214 11.52 22.12 29.98
CA ASN A 1214 10.16 21.65 29.75
C ASN A 1214 9.16 22.19 30.79
N TRP A 1215 8.59 23.35 30.47
CA TRP A 1215 7.56 24.02 31.26
C TRP A 1215 6.27 23.20 31.47
N THR A 1216 5.88 22.34 30.51
CA THR A 1216 4.61 21.59 30.61
C THR A 1216 4.74 20.34 31.49
N GLN A 1217 5.93 19.73 31.51
CA GLN A 1217 6.22 18.59 32.39
C GLN A 1217 6.42 19.00 33.84
N TRP A 1218 7.01 20.18 34.11
CA TRP A 1218 7.20 20.69 35.46
C TRP A 1218 5.87 20.80 36.24
N ASN A 1219 4.84 21.39 35.61
CA ASN A 1219 3.47 21.48 36.15
C ASN A 1219 2.82 20.12 36.49
N ARG A 1220 3.38 18.98 36.05
CA ARG A 1220 2.85 17.63 36.26
C ARG A 1220 3.71 16.74 37.17
N LYS A 1221 4.98 17.09 37.46
CA LYS A 1221 5.95 16.21 38.14
C LYS A 1221 6.72 16.94 39.26
N VAL A 1222 6.02 17.53 40.22
CA VAL A 1222 6.63 18.27 41.35
C VAL A 1222 7.23 17.35 42.44
N GLY A 1223 6.86 16.07 42.49
CA GLY A 1223 7.04 15.23 43.68
C GLY A 1223 8.34 14.42 43.85
N ILE A 1224 9.27 14.39 42.88
CA ILE A 1224 10.55 13.65 43.00
C ILE A 1224 11.66 14.39 42.26
N ILE A 1225 12.48 15.17 42.97
CA ILE A 1225 13.58 15.96 42.41
C ILE A 1225 14.79 15.93 43.35
N ASN A 1226 15.98 15.66 42.81
CA ASN A 1226 17.25 16.13 43.41
C ASN A 1226 17.46 17.57 42.94
N GLU A 1227 17.35 18.55 43.85
CA GLU A 1227 17.23 19.97 43.52
C GLU A 1227 18.57 20.66 43.20
N ASP A 1228 19.70 19.98 43.40
CA ASP A 1228 21.02 20.61 43.43
C ASP A 1228 21.84 20.36 42.14
N PRO A 1229 22.14 21.38 41.32
CA PRO A 1229 23.04 21.28 40.17
C PRO A 1229 24.52 21.29 40.57
N GLY A 1230 24.85 21.38 41.86
CA GLY A 1230 26.23 21.37 42.36
C GLY A 1230 26.92 20.01 42.22
N LYS A 1231 28.08 19.96 41.54
CA LYS A 1231 28.96 18.77 41.54
C LYS A 1231 29.58 18.57 42.94
N CYS A 1232 28.85 17.91 43.85
CA CYS A 1232 29.42 17.37 45.09
C CYS A 1232 30.57 16.42 44.76
N LYS A 1233 31.79 16.85 45.10
CA LYS A 1233 32.91 15.92 45.24
C LYS A 1233 32.71 15.20 46.56
N GLU A 1234 32.43 13.91 46.53
CA GLU A 1234 32.51 13.10 47.74
C GLU A 1234 33.96 13.12 48.25
N GLU A 1235 34.14 13.45 49.54
CA GLU A 1235 35.45 13.48 50.16
C GLU A 1235 35.92 12.05 50.43
N SER A 1236 36.86 11.56 49.63
CA SER A 1236 37.51 10.27 49.89
C SER A 1236 38.25 10.32 51.23
N SER A 1237 37.75 9.57 52.22
CA SER A 1237 38.31 9.51 53.57
C SER A 1237 39.79 9.06 53.58
N PRO A 1238 40.63 9.59 54.48
CA PRO A 1238 42.07 9.41 54.41
C PRO A 1238 42.52 8.02 54.92
N THR A 1239 43.31 7.30 54.15
CA THR A 1239 44.23 6.28 54.67
C THR A 1239 45.48 6.14 53.78
N ASN A 1240 46.64 5.91 54.39
CA ASN A 1240 47.96 5.90 53.74
C ASN A 1240 48.16 4.64 52.85
N VAL A 1241 49.01 4.61 51.82
CA VAL A 1241 50.50 4.64 51.91
C VAL A 1241 51.18 4.98 50.57
N GLN A 1242 52.17 5.87 50.66
CA GLN A 1242 53.39 6.06 49.85
C GLN A 1242 53.58 5.30 48.51
N LYS A 1243 53.89 6.05 47.44
CA LYS A 1243 55.26 6.09 46.87
C LYS A 1243 55.52 7.29 45.95
N GLU A 1244 56.80 7.56 45.69
CA GLU A 1244 57.33 8.82 45.14
C GLU A 1244 57.30 8.97 43.60
N PRO A 1245 57.46 10.20 43.07
CA PRO A 1245 57.30 10.51 41.65
C PRO A 1245 58.57 10.34 40.81
N SER A 1246 58.42 10.31 39.47
CA SER A 1246 59.53 10.60 38.55
C SER A 1246 59.11 11.57 37.43
N ARG A 1247 60.09 12.27 36.85
CA ARG A 1247 59.90 13.45 36.00
C ARG A 1247 59.91 13.11 34.49
N ARG A 1248 58.99 13.72 33.73
CA ARG A 1248 59.24 14.40 32.42
C ARG A 1248 57.93 14.96 31.84
N GLY A 1249 57.92 16.23 31.44
CA GLY A 1249 56.70 16.88 30.89
C GLY A 1249 56.75 18.41 30.79
N LEU A 1250 57.94 18.99 30.57
CA LEU A 1250 58.19 20.44 30.65
C LEU A 1250 57.68 21.21 29.40
N LEU A 1251 56.35 21.31 29.19
CA LEU A 1251 55.79 22.06 28.04
C LEU A 1251 54.31 22.51 28.17
N GLN A 1252 53.87 22.99 29.35
CA GLN A 1252 52.52 23.57 29.54
C GLN A 1252 52.50 24.91 30.28
N THR A 1253 53.22 25.92 29.76
CA THR A 1253 53.24 27.29 30.33
C THR A 1253 53.00 28.42 29.31
N PHE A 1254 52.55 28.12 28.09
CA PHE A 1254 52.13 29.13 27.10
C PHE A 1254 50.82 28.75 26.37
N SER A 1255 49.67 29.14 26.95
CA SER A 1255 48.49 29.70 26.23
C SER A 1255 47.28 29.85 27.18
N LYS A 1256 47.35 30.80 28.13
CA LYS A 1256 46.19 31.27 28.92
C LYS A 1256 46.27 32.78 29.17
N ARG A 1257 46.29 33.59 28.10
CA ARG A 1257 46.17 35.07 28.21
C ARG A 1257 45.85 35.77 26.87
N LYS A 1258 44.57 35.77 26.45
CA LYS A 1258 43.87 36.88 25.74
C LYS A 1258 42.40 36.54 25.46
N THR A 1259 41.64 37.55 25.04
CA THR A 1259 40.25 37.51 24.53
C THR A 1259 39.17 36.93 25.46
N GLN A 1260 38.92 37.61 26.57
CA GLN A 1260 37.55 38.04 26.89
C GLN A 1260 37.51 39.57 26.97
N ARG A 1261 36.59 40.19 26.23
CA ARG A 1261 36.13 41.59 26.34
C ARG A 1261 34.68 41.60 25.86
N PRO A 1262 33.73 42.17 26.61
CA PRO A 1262 32.35 42.30 26.14
C PRO A 1262 32.23 43.49 25.17
N PRO A 1263 31.32 43.44 24.17
CA PRO A 1263 30.88 44.62 23.46
C PRO A 1263 29.89 45.42 24.32
N ARG A 1264 30.05 46.75 24.39
CA ARG A 1264 28.99 47.69 24.79
C ARG A 1264 28.20 48.10 23.54
N ARG A 1265 26.88 48.22 23.70
CA ARG A 1265 26.02 49.25 23.10
C ARG A 1265 24.97 49.60 24.14
N GLU A 1266 25.00 50.79 24.71
CA GLU A 1266 24.48 52.06 24.15
C GLU A 1266 22.97 52.11 24.31
N GLU A 1267 22.55 52.82 25.36
CA GLU A 1267 21.16 53.17 25.64
C GLU A 1267 20.74 54.34 24.73
N GLN A 1268 19.52 54.29 24.20
CA GLN A 1268 18.76 55.48 23.84
C GLN A 1268 17.33 55.31 24.34
N GLU A 1269 16.77 56.39 24.88
CA GLU A 1269 15.52 56.40 25.62
C GLU A 1269 14.30 56.28 24.71
N LEU A 1270 13.28 55.55 25.14
CA LEU A 1270 11.89 55.94 24.86
C LEU A 1270 10.98 55.52 26.01
N THR A 1271 10.40 56.50 26.70
CA THR A 1271 9.59 56.33 27.90
C THR A 1271 8.11 56.16 27.57
N VAL A 1272 7.52 55.01 27.89
CA VAL A 1272 6.05 54.84 27.99
C VAL A 1272 5.67 54.02 29.23
N LEU A 1273 5.27 54.74 30.27
CA LEU A 1273 4.27 54.42 31.30
C LEU A 1273 3.99 52.94 31.67
N ASN A 1274 4.40 52.56 32.89
CA ASN A 1274 3.59 51.66 33.73
C ASN A 1274 2.26 52.35 34.13
N PRO A 1275 1.22 51.57 34.43
CA PRO A 1275 0.48 51.76 35.68
C PRO A 1275 0.70 50.61 36.66
N VAL A 1276 0.72 50.93 37.96
CA VAL A 1276 0.92 49.98 39.06
C VAL A 1276 -0.42 49.63 39.72
N SER A 1277 -0.77 48.35 39.80
CA SER A 1277 -1.79 47.79 40.72
C SER A 1277 -1.80 46.26 40.61
N SER A 1278 -1.99 45.43 41.64
CA SER A 1278 -1.74 45.54 43.08
C SER A 1278 -1.91 44.14 43.71
N MET A 1279 -1.23 43.86 44.83
CA MET A 1279 -1.57 42.85 45.87
C MET A 1279 -2.36 41.59 45.44
N VAL A 1280 -1.72 40.41 45.48
CA VAL A 1280 -1.63 39.53 46.67
C VAL A 1280 -0.45 38.58 46.49
#